data_AF-A0A933RRB0-F1
#
_entry.id   AF-A0A933RRB0-F1
#
_cell.length_a   1.000
_cell.length_b   1.000
_cell.length_c   1.000
_cell.angle_alpha   90.00
_cell.angle_beta   90.00
_cell.angle_gamma   90.00
#
_symmetry.space_group_name_H-M   'P 1'
#
loop_
_entity.id
_entity.type
_entity.pdbx_description
1 polymer ?
#
loop_
_entity_poly.entity_id
_entity_poly.type
_entity_poly.pdbx_seq_one_letter_code
_entity_poly.pdbx_strand_id
1 'polypeptide(L)'
;MRRLNVLSMVCIVAATFLALSLIPAGSSAQTQSGSIGPDGGDRFDLRIDPDNNQILYVYGLQGIHKWTNSDQEWTRIFATDCLVSSLVFTNDSPRAIFVGTEKHGIWKSINGGQEWVCCSNGLPAVSENEYVKIASLEIRSDGVLYAGITETDITPAPAWIYSSNNGGATWQPAADGLGFTVPQQPCQPVSVFLSKGEGNQLWAMVYGGGVFRLDQGGWASHNGNLPQEALRATFLAHDPMDADHLFLGTESSWVYESTNSGVSWTQIQPPQQLQNMLYLCGSSAFPLVYFIGVDPHNPGLITIRANDISNSPEQPFFQPLVQQACGAGLYTTFNGGANWVWDFTPIFRQTFDSSESTSDPIPGLGAITRSKFSYITSGGASCVEKSIDGQINDQLHLQFDPIINGIHSLLVNAVYALPNSPNDRTVIYAGAEAGIFRNEDGDSTEWEKQKAAASGLYTWSFAQDFNNPTQVFYSTGNPAWGENGSTNRGIYRTDVGSQPEQECGNWCCPGEQILLDKGVWRVVTSPAAPSKIYAACQEDGILVMCDDGETWTPLNTGLSPIEIYTDPPLSLTDVISITDLVLEANGEPLFAAQRTSCGKSWIWPDETEIVPRPVKNWVPRAEEKGGVYKFTAGQGWDKLEIPSGIDNLPDEIDPAVMALDYDSANDILYAATVRGIFVYEVDEENPPHPHIWKSFQPVDVNFDYVIFTDILIDPFVSRIVFAGSINGLYESTDRGGTWTHREDGLPIPEIIQITSDPYWRERLYVATAGGSVHWVPKYHGAKYVPSDYTAIKEAIAACGNGDIIIVHDSAENEPYTGPFNTNIDNFGGKSIALLSEHGPKKCVIDCQNTANCRGFKFNNGETQDTVVDGFTITNGSYATGAGIRIASPAEITSPTSPTISNCVITGNTATNNGGGIYILSSSSTQIASPTISTCVITDNGTTNNGGGIYAQSTSSTITNCVITDNTATLGGGIYCVNTPSPTIINCAISQNSTTGGSGAGGGIFSQVASPAISNCVVTGNEATYAGGIYCCGTPAPNISNCTVSDNSASVAGGGGEVYAGSPTITKCTFSRNYSGYVGGGLYYSYTPPSSLTNCDISGNVATYGGGLYYSYSNTAPATPSLLNSTIVGNLATGHGGGITCFSSQINEKNCIMWSNIAAYGPSMSIVGAQSSAAISYSDFEYGSSSIFKDPACTTCSYTYDSTNLSNVNPSFVQPGFWAGATWTEGDYHLDVFSSCIDMGTLVGAPDDDVDGDPRPVAVWQLLPDIGSDEYVDCESSGN
;
A
#
# COMPACT_ATOMS: atom_id res chain seq x y z
N MET A 1 20.52 80.35 -18.52
CA MET A 1 21.60 80.40 -19.53
C MET A 1 22.83 79.76 -18.92
N ARG A 2 23.45 78.72 -19.47
CA ARG A 2 23.36 78.07 -20.81
C ARG A 2 24.19 76.77 -20.71
N ARG A 3 23.84 75.58 -21.21
CA ARG A 3 22.78 75.03 -22.11
C ARG A 3 22.68 73.50 -21.87
N LEU A 4 21.46 72.92 -21.79
CA LEU A 4 20.83 71.94 -22.73
C LEU A 4 21.75 70.74 -23.11
N ASN A 5 21.38 69.45 -23.05
CA ASN A 5 20.08 68.78 -23.23
C ASN A 5 20.14 67.28 -22.83
N VAL A 6 19.04 66.77 -22.22
CA VAL A 6 18.46 65.39 -22.29
C VAL A 6 19.31 64.22 -21.74
N LEU A 7 19.34 63.83 -20.45
CA LEU A 7 18.35 63.37 -19.42
C LEU A 7 17.74 61.96 -19.69
N SER A 8 17.85 60.93 -18.84
CA SER A 8 18.33 60.84 -17.43
C SER A 8 18.67 59.41 -17.00
N MET A 9 19.77 59.21 -16.28
CA MET A 9 20.06 58.04 -15.45
C MET A 9 20.77 58.54 -14.16
N VAL A 10 20.36 58.03 -13.00
CA VAL A 10 21.05 58.01 -11.68
C VAL A 10 21.00 59.27 -10.76
N CYS A 11 20.24 59.20 -9.64
CA CYS A 11 20.69 59.34 -8.21
C CYS A 11 19.62 59.77 -7.15
N ILE A 12 19.38 58.90 -6.14
CA ILE A 12 19.51 59.10 -4.66
C ILE A 12 18.46 59.93 -3.83
N VAL A 13 17.72 59.20 -2.95
CA VAL A 13 17.45 59.34 -1.48
C VAL A 13 16.67 60.55 -0.91
N ALA A 14 15.55 60.30 -0.19
CA ALA A 14 15.35 60.59 1.26
C ALA A 14 13.93 60.26 1.80
N ALA A 15 13.89 59.66 2.99
CA ALA A 15 12.74 59.33 3.86
C ALA A 15 12.00 60.62 4.38
N THR A 16 10.74 60.67 4.84
CA THR A 16 10.04 59.92 5.91
C THR A 16 8.58 60.46 6.09
N PHE A 17 7.63 59.59 6.49
CA PHE A 17 6.28 59.80 7.11
C PHE A 17 5.17 60.54 6.29
N LEU A 18 3.91 60.07 6.15
CA LEU A 18 2.99 59.37 7.08
C LEU A 18 1.90 58.57 6.30
N ALA A 19 1.36 57.55 6.97
CA ALA A 19 0.52 56.43 6.50
C ALA A 19 -0.84 56.75 5.86
N LEU A 20 -1.29 55.91 4.91
CA LEU A 20 -2.53 55.12 4.98
C LEU A 20 -2.59 54.07 3.84
N SER A 21 -2.59 52.79 4.24
CA SER A 21 -3.08 51.56 3.58
C SER A 21 -3.10 51.45 2.05
N LEU A 22 -2.11 50.73 1.50
CA LEU A 22 -2.26 49.92 0.29
C LEU A 22 -1.65 48.54 0.59
N ILE A 23 -2.52 47.54 0.59
CA ILE A 23 -2.22 46.12 0.70
C ILE A 23 -1.32 45.75 -0.51
N PRO A 24 -0.09 45.25 -0.32
CA PRO A 24 0.57 44.53 -1.40
C PRO A 24 -0.18 43.21 -1.56
N ALA A 25 -0.58 42.90 -2.79
CA ALA A 25 -1.11 41.59 -3.16
C ALA A 25 -0.11 40.53 -2.68
N GLY A 26 -0.46 39.86 -1.57
CA GLY A 26 0.09 38.56 -1.29
C GLY A 26 -0.30 37.67 -2.45
N SER A 27 0.68 37.01 -3.07
CA SER A 27 0.39 35.77 -3.76
C SER A 27 -0.25 34.85 -2.73
N SER A 28 -1.58 34.75 -2.77
CA SER A 28 -2.23 33.56 -2.27
C SER A 28 -1.63 32.43 -3.09
N ALA A 29 -0.75 31.62 -2.48
CA ALA A 29 -0.54 30.28 -2.95
C ALA A 29 -1.94 29.66 -3.00
N GLN A 30 -2.50 29.52 -4.21
CA GLN A 30 -3.62 28.63 -4.39
C GLN A 30 -3.07 27.26 -4.02
N THR A 31 -3.62 26.66 -2.97
CA THR A 31 -3.43 25.26 -2.64
C THR A 31 -3.82 24.47 -3.89
N GLN A 32 -2.82 24.05 -4.67
CA GLN A 32 -3.04 23.15 -5.80
C GLN A 32 -3.25 21.76 -5.19
N SER A 33 -4.51 21.39 -4.98
CA SER A 33 -4.91 19.99 -4.93
C SER A 33 -5.19 19.54 -6.37
N GLY A 34 -4.56 18.44 -6.78
CA GLY A 34 -4.73 17.86 -8.10
C GLY A 34 -5.65 16.66 -8.04
N SER A 35 -6.69 16.65 -8.89
CA SER A 35 -7.53 15.46 -9.08
C SER A 35 -6.79 14.46 -9.96
N ILE A 36 -6.54 13.26 -9.45
CA ILE A 36 -5.95 12.14 -10.19
C ILE A 36 -7.04 11.06 -10.22
N GLY A 37 -7.75 10.85 -11.34
CA GLY A 37 -8.98 10.01 -11.43
C GLY A 37 -8.97 8.62 -10.72
N PRO A 38 -10.08 7.89 -10.63
CA PRO A 38 -10.41 7.06 -11.78
C PRO A 38 -11.88 7.09 -12.19
N ASP A 39 -12.00 6.91 -13.49
CA ASP A 39 -13.12 7.32 -14.30
C ASP A 39 -13.82 6.07 -14.86
N GLY A 40 -14.92 5.64 -14.23
CA GLY A 40 -15.95 4.85 -14.93
C GLY A 40 -17.07 4.29 -14.07
N GLY A 41 -18.17 5.01 -13.82
CA GLY A 41 -19.29 4.51 -12.99
C GLY A 41 -20.61 4.15 -13.71
N ASP A 42 -21.50 3.48 -12.97
CA ASP A 42 -22.69 2.74 -13.47
C ASP A 42 -23.99 3.57 -13.63
N ARG A 43 -24.03 4.86 -13.27
CA ARG A 43 -25.25 5.68 -13.33
C ARG A 43 -25.03 7.10 -13.85
N PHE A 44 -24.94 7.21 -15.17
CA PHE A 44 -24.87 8.49 -15.87
C PHE A 44 -25.91 8.61 -16.98
N ASP A 45 -26.33 9.84 -17.23
CA ASP A 45 -27.02 10.23 -18.44
C ASP A 45 -26.28 11.42 -19.08
N LEU A 46 -26.41 11.55 -20.41
CA LEU A 46 -25.72 12.55 -21.22
C LEU A 46 -26.72 13.38 -21.99
N ARG A 47 -26.44 14.68 -22.11
CA ARG A 47 -27.21 15.63 -22.91
C ARG A 47 -26.28 16.49 -23.76
N ILE A 48 -26.62 16.64 -25.03
CA ILE A 48 -25.98 17.59 -25.93
C ILE A 48 -26.68 18.95 -25.75
N ASP A 49 -25.94 20.05 -25.77
CA ASP A 49 -26.55 21.37 -25.80
C ASP A 49 -27.38 21.55 -27.09
N PRO A 50 -28.67 21.93 -26.98
CA PRO A 50 -29.55 21.98 -28.15
C PRO A 50 -29.19 23.05 -29.20
N ASP A 51 -28.39 24.06 -28.86
CA ASP A 51 -27.95 25.12 -29.79
C ASP A 51 -26.50 24.93 -30.25
N ASN A 52 -25.72 24.15 -29.51
CA ASN A 52 -24.30 23.93 -29.79
C ASN A 52 -23.90 22.46 -29.55
N ASN A 53 -23.85 21.70 -30.64
CA ASN A 53 -23.44 20.30 -30.61
C ASN A 53 -21.96 20.06 -30.23
N GLN A 54 -21.20 21.11 -29.90
CA GLN A 54 -19.85 21.04 -29.33
C GLN A 54 -19.83 21.22 -27.80
N ILE A 55 -21.00 21.27 -27.15
CA ILE A 55 -21.15 21.31 -25.70
C ILE A 55 -21.90 20.06 -25.25
N LEU A 56 -21.31 19.32 -24.32
CA LEU A 56 -21.87 18.11 -23.73
C LEU A 56 -22.03 18.29 -22.23
N TYR A 57 -23.08 17.71 -21.67
CA TYR A 57 -23.32 17.63 -20.24
C TYR A 57 -23.46 16.16 -19.84
N VAL A 58 -22.74 15.76 -18.80
CA VAL A 58 -22.87 14.45 -18.14
C VAL A 58 -23.30 14.68 -16.71
N TYR A 59 -24.28 13.91 -16.23
CA TYR A 59 -24.80 14.08 -14.88
C TYR A 59 -25.09 12.74 -14.19
N GLY A 60 -24.90 12.73 -12.87
CA GLY A 60 -24.99 11.54 -12.02
C GLY A 60 -24.75 11.85 -10.54
N LEU A 61 -24.10 10.93 -9.82
CA LEU A 61 -23.89 11.04 -8.35
C LEU A 61 -22.96 12.18 -7.94
N GLN A 62 -22.04 12.58 -8.82
CA GLN A 62 -21.12 13.68 -8.57
C GLN A 62 -21.66 15.05 -9.03
N GLY A 63 -22.95 15.14 -9.39
CA GLY A 63 -23.53 16.34 -9.95
C GLY A 63 -23.38 16.42 -11.47
N ILE A 64 -22.98 17.57 -12.02
CA ILE A 64 -22.99 17.83 -13.46
C ILE A 64 -21.62 18.30 -13.93
N HIS A 65 -21.14 17.67 -14.99
CA HIS A 65 -19.93 18.04 -15.71
C HIS A 65 -20.30 18.54 -17.10
N LYS A 66 -19.61 19.59 -17.54
CA LYS A 66 -19.78 20.23 -18.84
C LYS A 66 -18.48 20.12 -19.62
N TRP A 67 -18.57 19.71 -20.87
CA TRP A 67 -17.45 19.68 -21.81
C TRP A 67 -17.64 20.71 -22.92
N THR A 68 -16.53 21.30 -23.37
CA THR A 68 -16.49 22.19 -24.53
C THR A 68 -15.32 21.82 -25.44
N ASN A 69 -15.51 21.97 -26.75
CA ASN A 69 -14.42 21.79 -27.73
C ASN A 69 -13.21 22.71 -27.52
N SER A 70 -13.39 23.89 -26.91
CA SER A 70 -12.31 24.87 -26.76
C SER A 70 -11.33 24.48 -25.66
N ASP A 71 -11.82 23.81 -24.63
CA ASP A 71 -11.06 23.54 -23.41
C ASP A 71 -10.56 22.09 -23.38
N GLN A 72 -11.12 21.20 -24.22
CA GLN A 72 -10.83 19.77 -24.30
C GLN A 72 -10.91 19.01 -22.95
N GLU A 73 -11.47 19.64 -21.91
CA GLU A 73 -11.57 19.11 -20.56
C GLU A 73 -13.01 19.20 -20.04
N TRP A 74 -13.35 18.30 -19.10
CA TRP A 74 -14.62 18.34 -18.36
C TRP A 74 -14.51 19.31 -17.18
N THR A 75 -15.44 20.27 -17.10
CA THR A 75 -15.57 21.18 -15.95
C THR A 75 -16.79 20.80 -15.13
N ARG A 76 -16.62 20.55 -13.83
CA ARG A 76 -17.76 20.38 -12.91
C ARG A 76 -18.47 21.72 -12.72
N ILE A 77 -19.76 21.78 -13.05
CA ILE A 77 -20.59 22.98 -12.92
C ILE A 77 -21.65 22.85 -11.82
N PHE A 78 -21.94 21.64 -11.34
CA PHE A 78 -22.87 21.43 -10.23
C PHE A 78 -22.34 20.32 -9.34
N ALA A 79 -22.30 20.57 -8.03
CA ALA A 79 -21.87 19.61 -7.02
C ALA A 79 -23.06 19.24 -6.12
N THR A 80 -23.22 17.95 -5.84
CA THR A 80 -24.22 17.44 -4.92
C THR A 80 -23.76 16.10 -4.36
N ASP A 81 -24.28 15.75 -3.20
CA ASP A 81 -24.19 14.49 -2.46
C ASP A 81 -25.26 13.44 -2.88
N CYS A 82 -26.12 13.75 -3.85
CA CYS A 82 -27.18 12.86 -4.31
C CYS A 82 -27.26 12.77 -5.85
N LEU A 83 -27.88 11.71 -6.37
CA LEU A 83 -27.96 11.47 -7.81
C LEU A 83 -28.74 12.59 -8.51
N VAL A 84 -28.13 13.19 -9.54
CA VAL A 84 -28.86 14.00 -10.53
C VAL A 84 -29.58 13.04 -11.48
N SER A 85 -30.91 13.09 -11.47
CA SER A 85 -31.78 12.15 -12.19
C SER A 85 -32.28 12.69 -13.54
N SER A 86 -32.30 14.02 -13.71
CA SER A 86 -32.81 14.66 -14.92
C SER A 86 -32.20 16.04 -15.13
N LEU A 87 -31.99 16.42 -16.40
CA LEU A 87 -31.48 17.73 -16.80
C LEU A 87 -32.25 18.25 -18.02
N VAL A 88 -32.79 19.47 -17.93
CA VAL A 88 -33.50 20.14 -19.03
C VAL A 88 -33.10 21.60 -19.20
N PHE A 89 -33.28 22.11 -20.42
CA PHE A 89 -32.87 23.45 -20.84
C PHE A 89 -34.07 24.31 -21.24
N THR A 90 -34.06 25.60 -20.91
CA THR A 90 -35.04 26.53 -21.50
C THR A 90 -34.70 26.89 -22.94
N ASN A 91 -35.73 27.31 -23.69
CA ASN A 91 -35.56 27.82 -25.06
C ASN A 91 -35.17 29.31 -25.11
N ASP A 92 -34.98 29.96 -23.94
CA ASP A 92 -34.66 31.38 -23.83
C ASP A 92 -33.16 31.64 -24.00
N SER A 93 -32.79 32.88 -24.33
CA SER A 93 -31.39 33.34 -24.35
C SER A 93 -31.24 34.57 -23.43
N PRO A 94 -30.48 34.49 -22.31
CA PRO A 94 -29.68 33.34 -21.86
C PRO A 94 -30.54 32.18 -21.35
N ARG A 95 -30.07 30.96 -21.63
CA ARG A 95 -30.72 29.69 -21.31
C ARG A 95 -30.56 29.37 -19.83
N ALA A 96 -31.66 28.98 -19.20
CA ALA A 96 -31.64 28.41 -17.86
C ALA A 96 -31.48 26.88 -17.92
N ILE A 97 -30.77 26.32 -16.96
CA ILE A 97 -30.58 24.88 -16.76
C ILE A 97 -31.40 24.49 -15.53
N PHE A 98 -32.25 23.47 -15.66
CA PHE A 98 -33.00 22.88 -14.56
C PHE A 98 -32.58 21.45 -14.34
N VAL A 99 -32.41 21.06 -13.07
CA VAL A 99 -31.90 19.75 -12.70
C VAL A 99 -32.78 19.14 -11.62
N GLY A 100 -33.17 17.89 -11.81
CA GLY A 100 -33.88 17.08 -10.83
C GLY A 100 -32.89 16.23 -10.08
N THR A 101 -33.06 16.13 -8.76
CA THR A 101 -32.23 15.31 -7.88
C THR A 101 -33.07 14.28 -7.16
N GLU A 102 -32.45 13.19 -6.72
CA GLU A 102 -33.16 12.14 -6.00
C GLU A 102 -33.55 12.53 -4.56
N LYS A 103 -32.92 13.55 -3.97
CA LYS A 103 -33.14 13.95 -2.57
C LYS A 103 -33.54 15.41 -2.40
N HIS A 104 -32.94 16.32 -3.16
CA HIS A 104 -33.00 17.77 -2.92
C HIS A 104 -33.92 18.52 -3.88
N GLY A 105 -34.85 17.81 -4.53
CA GLY A 105 -35.80 18.41 -5.46
C GLY A 105 -35.16 18.97 -6.74
N ILE A 106 -35.61 20.15 -7.16
CA ILE A 106 -35.24 20.77 -8.43
C ILE A 106 -34.36 22.00 -8.19
N TRP A 107 -33.24 22.09 -8.91
CA TRP A 107 -32.35 23.25 -8.91
C TRP A 107 -32.33 23.95 -10.26
N LYS A 108 -32.04 25.25 -10.25
CA LYS A 108 -32.00 26.10 -11.43
C LYS A 108 -30.71 26.91 -11.49
N SER A 109 -30.10 26.99 -12.67
CA SER A 109 -29.06 27.94 -13.01
C SER A 109 -29.50 28.84 -14.17
N ILE A 110 -29.13 30.13 -14.12
CA ILE A 110 -29.41 31.11 -15.19
C ILE A 110 -28.14 31.66 -15.87
N ASN A 111 -26.97 31.18 -15.44
CA ASN A 111 -25.65 31.66 -15.87
C ASN A 111 -24.79 30.50 -16.39
N GLY A 112 -25.43 29.48 -16.99
CA GLY A 112 -24.72 28.36 -17.62
C GLY A 112 -24.05 27.41 -16.63
N GLY A 113 -24.55 27.34 -15.39
CA GLY A 113 -24.05 26.43 -14.35
C GLY A 113 -23.07 27.05 -13.36
N GLN A 114 -22.82 28.37 -13.37
CA GLN A 114 -21.90 28.99 -12.42
C GLN A 114 -22.53 29.17 -11.02
N GLU A 115 -23.83 29.46 -10.96
CA GLU A 115 -24.60 29.55 -9.73
C GLU A 115 -25.90 28.74 -9.85
N TRP A 116 -26.32 28.15 -8.73
CA TRP A 116 -27.51 27.31 -8.63
C TRP A 116 -28.39 27.76 -7.48
N VAL A 117 -29.70 27.76 -7.71
CA VAL A 117 -30.71 28.09 -6.70
C VAL A 117 -31.75 26.98 -6.67
N CYS A 118 -32.10 26.51 -5.47
CA CYS A 118 -33.20 25.57 -5.29
C CYS A 118 -34.53 26.22 -5.74
N CYS A 119 -35.31 25.50 -6.54
CA CYS A 119 -36.56 26.00 -7.14
C CYS A 119 -37.71 24.98 -6.99
N SER A 120 -37.78 24.35 -5.82
CA SER A 120 -38.72 23.27 -5.52
C SER A 120 -40.03 23.73 -4.86
N ASN A 121 -40.25 25.04 -4.73
CA ASN A 121 -41.39 25.58 -3.99
C ASN A 121 -42.74 25.12 -4.58
N GLY A 122 -43.62 24.52 -3.76
CA GLY A 122 -44.90 23.96 -4.19
C GLY A 122 -44.88 22.47 -4.56
N LEU A 123 -43.70 21.82 -4.55
CA LEU A 123 -43.57 20.37 -4.53
C LEU A 123 -43.85 19.82 -3.11
N PRO A 124 -44.27 18.55 -2.96
CA PRO A 124 -44.48 17.95 -1.65
C PRO A 124 -43.12 17.76 -0.96
N ALA A 125 -43.00 18.20 0.29
CA ALA A 125 -41.83 18.03 1.15
C ALA A 125 -40.54 18.73 0.64
N VAL A 126 -40.39 20.01 1.00
CA VAL A 126 -39.19 20.82 0.74
C VAL A 126 -38.89 21.72 1.95
N SER A 127 -38.48 21.07 3.04
CA SER A 127 -37.71 21.66 4.14
C SER A 127 -36.38 20.90 4.29
N GLU A 128 -35.42 21.40 5.06
CA GLU A 128 -34.05 20.83 5.15
C GLU A 128 -33.99 19.33 5.50
N ASN A 129 -35.06 18.73 6.03
CA ASN A 129 -35.12 17.33 6.47
C ASN A 129 -36.16 16.47 5.72
N GLU A 130 -36.81 17.00 4.69
CA GLU A 130 -37.82 16.27 3.91
C GLU A 130 -37.32 16.06 2.47
N TYR A 131 -37.46 14.86 1.91
CA TYR A 131 -37.00 14.55 0.56
C TYR A 131 -38.14 14.40 -0.45
N VAL A 132 -37.83 14.81 -1.69
CA VAL A 132 -38.67 14.59 -2.86
C VAL A 132 -37.80 14.08 -4.00
N LYS A 133 -38.12 12.87 -4.47
CA LYS A 133 -37.38 12.22 -5.55
C LYS A 133 -37.95 12.63 -6.90
N ILE A 134 -37.21 13.46 -7.62
CA ILE A 134 -37.54 13.85 -8.99
C ILE A 134 -37.08 12.74 -9.91
N ALA A 135 -38.00 12.15 -10.66
CA ALA A 135 -37.70 11.06 -11.59
C ALA A 135 -37.39 11.57 -13.00
N SER A 136 -38.09 12.63 -13.41
CA SER A 136 -37.92 13.25 -14.72
C SER A 136 -38.38 14.71 -14.68
N LEU A 137 -37.74 15.54 -15.49
CA LEU A 137 -38.16 16.90 -15.81
C LEU A 137 -38.35 17.01 -17.31
N GLU A 138 -39.36 17.77 -17.73
CA GLU A 138 -39.58 18.06 -19.14
C GLU A 138 -40.10 19.49 -19.34
N ILE A 139 -39.76 20.11 -20.47
CA ILE A 139 -40.18 21.47 -20.80
C ILE A 139 -40.91 21.55 -22.14
N ARG A 140 -42.16 21.99 -22.08
CA ARG A 140 -42.98 22.19 -23.28
C ARG A 140 -42.52 23.40 -24.08
N SER A 141 -42.90 23.43 -25.36
CA SER A 141 -42.51 24.53 -26.26
C SER A 141 -43.12 25.88 -25.88
N ASP A 142 -44.17 25.88 -25.06
CA ASP A 142 -44.80 27.07 -24.48
C ASP A 142 -44.13 27.55 -23.18
N GLY A 143 -43.06 26.88 -22.74
CA GLY A 143 -42.28 27.24 -21.56
C GLY A 143 -42.81 26.67 -20.24
N VAL A 144 -43.88 25.87 -20.26
CA VAL A 144 -44.38 25.19 -19.05
C VAL A 144 -43.48 24.00 -18.71
N LEU A 145 -42.99 23.98 -17.48
CA LEU A 145 -42.18 22.89 -16.93
C LEU A 145 -43.07 21.83 -16.28
N TYR A 146 -42.70 20.57 -16.43
CA TYR A 146 -43.34 19.44 -15.76
C TYR A 146 -42.30 18.60 -15.01
N ALA A 147 -42.69 18.11 -13.83
CA ALA A 147 -41.86 17.26 -13.00
C ALA A 147 -42.64 15.99 -12.64
N GLY A 148 -42.04 14.83 -12.93
CA GLY A 148 -42.50 13.53 -12.46
C GLY A 148 -41.83 13.19 -11.14
N ILE A 149 -42.62 12.78 -10.15
CA ILE A 149 -42.15 12.37 -8.82
C ILE A 149 -42.29 10.85 -8.70
N THR A 150 -41.33 10.20 -8.03
CA THR A 150 -41.40 8.75 -7.72
C THR A 150 -41.57 8.46 -6.24
N GLU A 151 -41.10 9.36 -5.36
CA GLU A 151 -41.07 9.12 -3.92
C GLU A 151 -41.06 10.46 -3.17
N THR A 152 -41.72 10.52 -2.02
CA THR A 152 -41.77 11.69 -1.14
C THR A 152 -42.16 11.26 0.28
N ASP A 153 -41.67 11.98 1.29
CA ASP A 153 -42.00 11.75 2.71
C ASP A 153 -43.49 11.94 3.05
N ILE A 154 -44.27 12.57 2.15
CA ILE A 154 -45.70 12.82 2.37
C ILE A 154 -46.53 11.71 1.71
N THR A 155 -46.96 10.71 2.50
CA THR A 155 -47.88 9.65 2.02
C THR A 155 -49.33 9.89 2.46
N PRO A 156 -50.32 9.83 1.54
CA PRO A 156 -50.16 9.76 0.08
C PRO A 156 -49.83 11.14 -0.52
N ALA A 157 -48.96 11.15 -1.53
CA ALA A 157 -48.66 12.36 -2.29
C ALA A 157 -49.94 12.89 -2.98
N PRO A 158 -50.21 14.22 -2.96
CA PRO A 158 -51.43 14.78 -3.55
C PRO A 158 -51.45 14.71 -5.09
N ALA A 159 -50.29 14.56 -5.74
CA ALA A 159 -50.14 14.23 -7.15
C ALA A 159 -48.75 13.64 -7.43
N TRP A 160 -48.57 13.02 -8.60
CA TRP A 160 -47.28 12.45 -9.07
C TRP A 160 -46.68 13.22 -10.25
N ILE A 161 -47.43 14.15 -10.82
CA ILE A 161 -46.96 15.10 -11.84
C ILE A 161 -47.27 16.51 -11.36
N TYR A 162 -46.26 17.36 -11.38
CA TYR A 162 -46.37 18.78 -11.08
C TYR A 162 -46.03 19.60 -12.31
N SER A 163 -46.62 20.79 -12.40
CA SER A 163 -46.33 21.74 -13.46
C SER A 163 -45.96 23.11 -12.90
N SER A 164 -45.14 23.86 -13.64
CA SER A 164 -44.79 25.24 -13.34
C SER A 164 -44.92 26.10 -14.59
N ASN A 165 -45.72 27.16 -14.51
CA ASN A 165 -45.94 28.13 -15.59
C ASN A 165 -45.16 29.44 -15.37
N ASN A 166 -44.29 29.50 -14.37
CA ASN A 166 -43.53 30.69 -13.99
C ASN A 166 -42.01 30.43 -13.91
N GLY A 167 -41.53 29.50 -14.74
CA GLY A 167 -40.09 29.20 -14.86
C GLY A 167 -39.51 28.57 -13.60
N GLY A 168 -40.28 27.69 -12.94
CA GLY A 168 -39.88 26.90 -11.78
C GLY A 168 -39.98 27.62 -10.43
N ALA A 169 -40.53 28.85 -10.39
CA ALA A 169 -40.63 29.59 -9.13
C ALA A 169 -41.67 29.00 -8.17
N THR A 170 -42.76 28.44 -8.70
CA THR A 170 -43.72 27.63 -7.95
C THR A 170 -44.24 26.48 -8.78
N TRP A 171 -44.49 25.35 -8.13
CA TRP A 171 -45.05 24.13 -8.71
C TRP A 171 -46.46 23.87 -8.19
N GLN A 172 -47.32 23.30 -9.04
CA GLN A 172 -48.68 22.93 -8.69
C GLN A 172 -49.04 21.55 -9.28
N PRO A 173 -49.89 20.76 -8.59
CA PRO A 173 -50.38 19.49 -9.11
C PRO A 173 -50.96 19.61 -10.52
N ALA A 174 -50.57 18.73 -11.43
CA ALA A 174 -51.00 18.74 -12.83
C ALA A 174 -52.13 17.72 -13.15
N ALA A 175 -52.97 17.35 -12.17
CA ALA A 175 -53.87 16.19 -12.28
C ALA A 175 -55.30 16.52 -12.74
N ASP A 176 -55.66 15.94 -13.90
CA ASP A 176 -56.96 15.32 -14.20
C ASP A 176 -56.71 14.22 -15.27
N GLY A 177 -57.08 12.96 -14.99
CA GLY A 177 -57.13 11.87 -16.00
C GLY A 177 -56.22 10.63 -15.82
N LEU A 178 -55.26 10.61 -14.88
CA LEU A 178 -54.37 9.44 -14.66
C LEU A 178 -55.04 8.26 -13.89
N GLY A 179 -56.27 8.43 -13.40
CA GLY A 179 -57.15 7.32 -13.00
C GLY A 179 -56.86 6.58 -11.68
N PHE A 180 -56.02 7.09 -10.78
CA PHE A 180 -55.68 6.37 -9.53
C PHE A 180 -56.60 6.73 -8.35
N THR A 181 -57.38 5.76 -7.86
CA THR A 181 -57.89 5.75 -6.47
C THR A 181 -57.17 4.61 -5.76
N VAL A 182 -56.31 4.89 -4.79
CA VAL A 182 -55.47 3.88 -4.12
C VAL A 182 -56.33 2.98 -3.20
N PRO A 183 -56.47 1.66 -3.43
CA PRO A 183 -56.95 0.73 -2.43
C PRO A 183 -55.74 0.14 -1.68
N GLN A 184 -55.57 0.58 -0.43
CA GLN A 184 -54.88 -0.08 0.70
C GLN A 184 -54.13 -1.40 0.40
N GLN A 185 -52.84 -1.33 0.03
CA GLN A 185 -51.76 -2.31 0.32
C GLN A 185 -50.40 -1.58 0.17
N PRO A 186 -49.36 -1.89 0.99
CA PRO A 186 -48.14 -1.08 1.08
C PRO A 186 -47.06 -1.58 0.12
N CYS A 187 -47.13 -1.20 -1.14
CA CYS A 187 -45.98 -1.24 -2.05
C CYS A 187 -46.07 -0.02 -3.01
N GLN A 188 -45.44 1.09 -2.66
CA GLN A 188 -45.03 2.13 -3.63
C GLN A 188 -43.71 1.68 -4.30
N PRO A 189 -43.29 2.19 -5.48
CA PRO A 189 -43.69 3.46 -6.09
C PRO A 189 -44.23 3.38 -7.52
N VAL A 190 -45.10 4.34 -7.86
CA VAL A 190 -45.54 4.63 -9.23
C VAL A 190 -44.54 5.59 -9.88
N SER A 191 -43.61 5.09 -10.68
CA SER A 191 -42.68 5.96 -11.41
C SER A 191 -43.37 6.66 -12.57
N VAL A 192 -43.28 7.99 -12.61
CA VAL A 192 -43.74 8.79 -13.76
C VAL A 192 -42.56 9.38 -14.52
N PHE A 193 -42.31 8.83 -15.70
CA PHE A 193 -41.31 9.36 -16.62
C PHE A 193 -41.99 10.21 -17.69
N LEU A 194 -41.54 11.45 -17.82
CA LEU A 194 -42.02 12.40 -18.83
C LEU A 194 -41.18 12.30 -20.10
N SER A 195 -41.83 12.34 -21.24
CA SER A 195 -41.19 12.44 -22.56
C SER A 195 -41.89 13.48 -23.42
N LYS A 196 -41.11 14.25 -24.18
CA LYS A 196 -41.61 15.24 -25.13
C LYS A 196 -41.59 14.68 -26.56
N GLY A 197 -42.77 14.68 -27.19
CA GLY A 197 -42.92 14.34 -28.59
C GLY A 197 -42.91 15.55 -29.52
N GLU A 198 -42.77 15.28 -30.82
CA GLU A 198 -42.99 16.23 -31.91
C GLU A 198 -44.38 16.93 -31.78
N GLY A 199 -44.45 18.22 -32.13
CA GLY A 199 -45.74 18.96 -32.09
C GLY A 199 -46.23 19.39 -30.70
N ASN A 200 -45.35 19.49 -29.70
CA ASN A 200 -45.65 19.90 -28.31
C ASN A 200 -46.50 18.90 -27.51
N GLN A 201 -46.42 17.61 -27.87
CA GLN A 201 -47.04 16.53 -27.10
C GLN A 201 -46.21 16.20 -25.86
N LEU A 202 -46.88 16.00 -24.72
CA LEU A 202 -46.25 15.53 -23.48
C LEU A 202 -46.81 14.16 -23.12
N TRP A 203 -45.91 13.21 -22.90
CA TRP A 203 -46.22 11.82 -22.58
C TRP A 203 -45.75 11.49 -21.17
N ALA A 204 -46.50 10.62 -20.50
CA ALA A 204 -46.18 10.09 -19.18
C ALA A 204 -46.22 8.57 -19.24
N MET A 205 -45.12 7.91 -18.89
CA MET A 205 -45.08 6.48 -18.64
C MET A 205 -45.33 6.25 -17.16
N VAL A 206 -46.30 5.40 -16.86
CA VAL A 206 -46.69 5.06 -15.50
C VAL A 206 -46.43 3.59 -15.28
N TYR A 207 -45.54 3.24 -14.35
CA TYR A 207 -45.18 1.84 -14.11
C TYR A 207 -46.42 1.03 -13.70
N GLY A 208 -46.79 0.04 -14.53
CA GLY A 208 -48.00 -0.77 -14.38
C GLY A 208 -49.29 -0.14 -14.91
N GLY A 209 -49.26 1.13 -15.32
CA GLY A 209 -50.38 1.87 -15.92
C GLY A 209 -50.26 2.09 -17.43
N GLY A 210 -49.09 1.85 -18.03
CA GLY A 210 -48.80 2.06 -19.44
C GLY A 210 -48.44 3.51 -19.79
N VAL A 211 -48.86 3.97 -20.96
CA VAL A 211 -48.53 5.29 -21.52
C VAL A 211 -49.74 6.21 -21.57
N PHE A 212 -49.54 7.44 -21.15
CA PHE A 212 -50.54 8.51 -21.15
C PHE A 212 -50.02 9.71 -21.94
N ARG A 213 -50.91 10.46 -22.57
CA ARG A 213 -50.61 11.71 -23.27
C ARG A 213 -51.45 12.85 -22.71
N LEU A 214 -50.87 14.04 -22.62
CA LEU A 214 -51.57 15.26 -22.25
C LEU A 214 -52.38 15.79 -23.45
N ASP A 215 -53.69 15.56 -23.44
CA ASP A 215 -54.64 16.01 -24.47
C ASP A 215 -55.42 17.27 -24.01
N GLN A 216 -56.27 17.83 -24.88
CA GLN A 216 -57.04 19.07 -24.59
C GLN A 216 -57.94 18.99 -23.33
N GLY A 217 -58.24 17.79 -22.84
CA GLY A 217 -59.08 17.54 -21.65
C GLY A 217 -58.32 17.01 -20.43
N GLY A 218 -56.98 16.98 -20.44
CA GLY A 218 -56.16 16.37 -19.40
C GLY A 218 -55.41 15.13 -19.89
N TRP A 219 -54.85 14.35 -18.96
CA TRP A 219 -54.12 13.13 -19.28
C TRP A 219 -55.08 12.04 -19.76
N ALA A 220 -54.83 11.49 -20.95
CA ALA A 220 -55.58 10.37 -21.52
C ALA A 220 -54.68 9.16 -21.71
N SER A 221 -55.20 7.96 -21.46
CA SER A 221 -54.46 6.71 -21.72
C SER A 221 -54.35 6.46 -23.22
N HIS A 222 -53.15 6.15 -23.70
CA HIS A 222 -52.85 5.77 -25.09
C HIS A 222 -52.26 4.36 -25.15
N ASN A 223 -52.84 3.45 -24.35
CA ASN A 223 -52.42 2.05 -24.29
C ASN A 223 -52.92 1.21 -25.47
N GLY A 224 -53.96 1.67 -26.18
CA GLY A 224 -54.53 0.96 -27.32
C GLY A 224 -54.85 -0.51 -27.02
N ASN A 225 -54.13 -1.41 -27.70
CA ASN A 225 -54.20 -2.87 -27.57
C ASN A 225 -52.97 -3.49 -26.87
N LEU A 226 -52.20 -2.73 -26.08
CA LEU A 226 -51.07 -3.26 -25.31
C LEU A 226 -51.55 -4.36 -24.33
N PRO A 227 -50.85 -5.50 -24.24
CA PRO A 227 -51.15 -6.53 -23.26
C PRO A 227 -50.71 -6.11 -21.85
N GLN A 228 -51.17 -6.84 -20.82
CA GLN A 228 -50.99 -6.44 -19.42
C GLN A 228 -49.51 -6.38 -19.00
N GLU A 229 -48.70 -7.30 -19.49
CA GLU A 229 -47.25 -7.34 -19.32
C GLU A 229 -46.52 -6.13 -19.93
N ALA A 230 -47.09 -5.50 -20.96
CA ALA A 230 -46.53 -4.32 -21.61
C ALA A 230 -46.90 -3.00 -20.93
N LEU A 231 -47.81 -3.01 -19.94
CA LEU A 231 -48.17 -1.83 -19.16
C LEU A 231 -47.07 -1.41 -18.18
N ARG A 232 -46.05 -2.25 -17.98
CA ARG A 232 -44.80 -1.88 -17.30
C ARG A 232 -43.84 -1.22 -18.29
N ALA A 233 -44.28 -0.07 -18.78
CA ALA A 233 -43.55 0.80 -19.69
C ALA A 233 -42.33 1.40 -18.98
N THR A 234 -41.16 1.32 -19.62
CA THR A 234 -39.88 1.72 -19.03
C THR A 234 -39.18 2.81 -19.84
N PHE A 235 -39.45 2.89 -21.14
CA PHE A 235 -38.93 3.93 -22.01
C PHE A 235 -39.87 4.19 -23.20
N LEU A 236 -40.03 5.44 -23.62
CA LEU A 236 -40.83 5.82 -24.78
C LEU A 236 -39.98 6.71 -25.69
N ALA A 237 -39.73 6.24 -26.91
CA ALA A 237 -39.02 6.98 -27.94
C ALA A 237 -40.00 7.45 -29.02
N HIS A 238 -39.73 8.63 -29.57
CA HIS A 238 -40.50 9.25 -30.64
C HIS A 238 -39.71 9.18 -31.94
N ASP A 239 -40.40 8.93 -33.05
CA ASP A 239 -39.85 9.22 -34.37
C ASP A 239 -39.83 10.75 -34.58
N PRO A 240 -38.65 11.36 -34.75
CA PRO A 240 -38.52 12.80 -34.94
C PRO A 240 -38.93 13.27 -36.35
N MET A 241 -39.24 12.37 -37.27
CA MET A 241 -39.81 12.69 -38.58
C MET A 241 -41.33 12.50 -38.65
N ASP A 242 -41.91 11.76 -37.71
CA ASP A 242 -43.34 11.46 -37.67
C ASP A 242 -43.86 11.41 -36.22
N ALA A 243 -44.60 12.46 -35.83
CA ALA A 243 -45.16 12.59 -34.49
C ALA A 243 -46.15 11.47 -34.10
N ASP A 244 -46.70 10.75 -35.08
CA ASP A 244 -47.60 9.62 -34.84
C ASP A 244 -46.85 8.28 -34.72
N HIS A 245 -45.53 8.26 -34.92
CA HIS A 245 -44.71 7.05 -34.86
C HIS A 245 -43.89 6.98 -33.55
N LEU A 246 -44.11 5.93 -32.76
CA LEU A 246 -43.64 5.78 -31.39
C LEU A 246 -43.08 4.38 -31.15
N PHE A 247 -42.08 4.28 -30.27
CA PHE A 247 -41.51 3.02 -29.80
C PHE A 247 -41.55 2.95 -28.27
N LEU A 248 -42.07 1.84 -27.75
CA LEU A 248 -42.26 1.60 -26.33
C LEU A 248 -41.38 0.43 -25.86
N GLY A 249 -40.47 0.71 -24.94
CA GLY A 249 -39.71 -0.29 -24.18
C GLY A 249 -40.49 -0.75 -22.95
N THR A 250 -40.35 -2.04 -22.63
CA THR A 250 -41.06 -2.66 -21.51
C THR A 250 -40.13 -3.49 -20.63
N GLU A 251 -40.57 -3.81 -19.41
CA GLU A 251 -39.79 -4.59 -18.44
C GLU A 251 -39.64 -6.07 -18.80
N SER A 252 -40.66 -6.69 -19.41
CA SER A 252 -40.67 -8.15 -19.62
C SER A 252 -41.27 -8.60 -20.94
N SER A 253 -41.63 -7.66 -21.83
CA SER A 253 -42.35 -7.95 -23.08
C SER A 253 -41.71 -7.34 -24.33
N TRP A 254 -40.42 -6.97 -24.24
CA TRP A 254 -39.62 -6.39 -25.33
C TRP A 254 -40.13 -5.01 -25.79
N VAL A 255 -40.05 -4.71 -27.10
CA VAL A 255 -40.40 -3.40 -27.69
C VAL A 255 -41.66 -3.47 -28.54
N TYR A 256 -42.49 -2.43 -28.43
CA TYR A 256 -43.68 -2.21 -29.23
C TYR A 256 -43.55 -0.95 -30.08
N GLU A 257 -44.15 -0.97 -31.26
CA GLU A 257 -44.21 0.14 -32.21
C GLU A 257 -45.67 0.58 -32.39
N SER A 258 -45.90 1.88 -32.45
CA SER A 258 -47.19 2.46 -32.85
C SER A 258 -46.94 3.46 -33.96
N THR A 259 -47.64 3.33 -35.08
CA THR A 259 -47.58 4.28 -36.21
C THR A 259 -48.81 5.21 -36.23
N ASN A 260 -49.55 5.29 -35.13
CA ASN A 260 -50.80 6.06 -35.04
C ASN A 260 -51.01 6.70 -33.66
N SER A 261 -49.95 7.27 -33.09
CA SER A 261 -50.01 8.07 -31.86
C SER A 261 -50.50 7.25 -30.64
N GLY A 262 -50.12 5.98 -30.54
CA GLY A 262 -50.47 5.11 -29.42
C GLY A 262 -51.92 4.59 -29.44
N VAL A 263 -52.68 4.81 -30.51
CA VAL A 263 -54.03 4.23 -30.67
C VAL A 263 -53.98 2.71 -30.78
N SER A 264 -52.95 2.18 -31.43
CA SER A 264 -52.64 0.75 -31.46
C SER A 264 -51.13 0.51 -31.50
N TRP A 265 -50.71 -0.59 -30.91
CA TRP A 265 -49.34 -1.03 -30.75
C TRP A 265 -49.15 -2.42 -31.36
N THR A 266 -48.02 -2.60 -32.04
CA THR A 266 -47.58 -3.87 -32.61
C THR A 266 -46.25 -4.25 -31.98
N GLN A 267 -46.12 -5.46 -31.46
CA GLN A 267 -44.84 -5.91 -30.90
C GLN A 267 -43.81 -6.10 -32.02
N ILE A 268 -42.66 -5.46 -31.91
CA ILE A 268 -41.55 -5.72 -32.82
C ILE A 268 -40.96 -7.08 -32.46
N GLN A 269 -40.80 -7.95 -33.46
CA GLN A 269 -40.28 -9.29 -33.22
C GLN A 269 -38.82 -9.21 -32.73
N PRO A 270 -38.49 -9.83 -31.58
CA PRO A 270 -37.13 -9.85 -31.08
C PRO A 270 -36.22 -10.69 -31.98
N PRO A 271 -34.89 -10.44 -31.97
CA PRO A 271 -33.93 -11.22 -32.77
C PRO A 271 -34.05 -12.72 -32.52
N GLN A 272 -33.95 -13.55 -33.57
CA GLN A 272 -34.01 -15.01 -33.46
C GLN A 272 -32.95 -15.56 -32.48
N GLN A 273 -31.79 -14.91 -32.42
CA GLN A 273 -30.71 -15.24 -31.47
C GLN A 273 -31.16 -15.06 -30.02
N LEU A 274 -31.84 -13.95 -29.69
CA LEU A 274 -32.39 -13.70 -28.36
C LEU A 274 -33.47 -14.72 -28.00
N GLN A 275 -34.36 -15.05 -28.95
CA GLN A 275 -35.39 -16.08 -28.75
C GLN A 275 -34.78 -17.47 -28.48
N ASN A 276 -33.69 -17.83 -29.19
CA ASN A 276 -32.98 -19.08 -28.97
C ASN A 276 -32.25 -19.10 -27.61
N MET A 277 -31.70 -17.97 -27.16
CA MET A 277 -31.07 -17.85 -25.85
C MET A 277 -32.09 -17.99 -24.72
N LEU A 278 -33.23 -17.30 -24.81
CA LEU A 278 -34.32 -17.41 -23.82
C LEU A 278 -34.83 -18.85 -23.69
N TYR A 279 -34.92 -19.58 -24.81
CA TYR A 279 -35.26 -21.01 -24.83
C TYR A 279 -34.21 -21.87 -24.10
N LEU A 280 -32.92 -21.57 -24.26
CA LEU A 280 -31.83 -22.28 -23.57
C LEU A 280 -31.78 -21.98 -22.06
N CYS A 281 -32.12 -20.74 -21.66
CA CYS A 281 -32.14 -20.31 -20.27
C CYS A 281 -33.46 -20.67 -19.53
N GLY A 282 -34.42 -21.31 -20.21
CA GLY A 282 -35.72 -21.68 -19.64
C GLY A 282 -36.63 -20.49 -19.28
N SER A 283 -36.31 -19.29 -19.75
CA SER A 283 -37.08 -18.06 -19.46
C SER A 283 -38.15 -17.82 -20.51
N SER A 284 -39.36 -17.47 -20.08
CA SER A 284 -40.43 -16.96 -20.94
C SER A 284 -40.54 -15.43 -20.93
N ALA A 285 -39.71 -14.74 -20.14
CA ALA A 285 -39.70 -13.28 -20.01
C ALA A 285 -38.57 -12.66 -20.82
N PHE A 286 -38.87 -11.60 -21.58
CA PHE A 286 -37.87 -10.83 -22.32
C PHE A 286 -37.06 -9.94 -21.36
N PRO A 287 -35.82 -9.58 -21.71
CA PRO A 287 -35.03 -8.65 -20.91
C PRO A 287 -35.66 -7.25 -20.88
N LEU A 288 -35.41 -6.54 -19.79
CA LEU A 288 -35.89 -5.18 -19.55
C LEU A 288 -35.22 -4.19 -20.51
N VAL A 289 -36.03 -3.46 -21.27
CA VAL A 289 -35.58 -2.42 -22.20
C VAL A 289 -35.50 -1.08 -21.48
N TYR A 290 -34.29 -0.56 -21.26
CA TYR A 290 -34.09 0.73 -20.57
C TYR A 290 -33.97 1.93 -21.50
N PHE A 291 -33.63 1.71 -22.78
CA PHE A 291 -33.41 2.79 -23.73
C PHE A 291 -33.76 2.37 -25.15
N ILE A 292 -34.36 3.29 -25.90
CA ILE A 292 -34.59 3.19 -27.35
C ILE A 292 -34.12 4.49 -27.99
N GLY A 293 -33.19 4.39 -28.93
CA GLY A 293 -32.74 5.49 -29.78
C GLY A 293 -33.31 5.33 -31.19
N VAL A 294 -33.80 6.43 -31.77
CA VAL A 294 -34.30 6.50 -33.15
C VAL A 294 -33.46 7.53 -33.91
N ASP A 295 -32.93 7.17 -35.09
CA ASP A 295 -32.14 8.12 -35.90
C ASP A 295 -33.02 9.28 -36.39
N PRO A 296 -32.61 10.55 -36.16
CA PRO A 296 -33.37 11.71 -36.61
C PRO A 296 -33.39 11.96 -38.12
N HIS A 297 -32.62 11.21 -38.88
CA HIS A 297 -32.49 11.28 -40.33
C HIS A 297 -32.87 9.96 -41.03
N ASN A 298 -33.08 8.87 -40.27
CA ASN A 298 -33.55 7.58 -40.79
C ASN A 298 -34.35 6.81 -39.73
N PRO A 299 -35.67 7.00 -39.62
CA PRO A 299 -36.47 6.34 -38.59
C PRO A 299 -36.55 4.81 -38.69
N GLY A 300 -36.07 4.22 -39.81
CA GLY A 300 -35.86 2.78 -39.90
C GLY A 300 -34.64 2.28 -39.12
N LEU A 301 -33.75 3.17 -38.68
CA LEU A 301 -32.59 2.90 -37.85
C LEU A 301 -32.95 3.10 -36.37
N ILE A 302 -33.09 1.98 -35.65
CA ILE A 302 -33.48 1.94 -34.23
C ILE A 302 -32.43 1.18 -33.45
N THR A 303 -32.03 1.73 -32.30
CA THR A 303 -31.08 1.11 -31.37
C THR A 303 -31.74 0.89 -30.01
N ILE A 304 -31.69 -0.35 -29.51
CA ILE A 304 -32.26 -0.75 -28.22
C ILE A 304 -31.15 -1.19 -27.29
N ARG A 305 -31.23 -0.76 -26.03
CA ARG A 305 -30.44 -1.34 -24.93
C ARG A 305 -31.33 -2.14 -23.98
N ALA A 306 -30.95 -3.39 -23.75
CA ALA A 306 -31.64 -4.30 -22.82
C ALA A 306 -30.69 -4.83 -21.73
N ASN A 307 -31.21 -5.01 -20.50
CA ASN A 307 -30.45 -5.46 -19.33
C ASN A 307 -30.61 -6.97 -19.04
N ASP A 308 -29.81 -7.50 -18.11
CA ASP A 308 -29.81 -8.93 -17.74
C ASP A 308 -31.13 -9.39 -17.08
N ILE A 309 -31.44 -10.69 -17.18
CA ILE A 309 -32.66 -11.31 -16.60
C ILE A 309 -32.34 -11.78 -15.17
N SER A 310 -32.10 -10.86 -14.23
CA SER A 310 -31.61 -11.22 -12.89
C SER A 310 -32.68 -11.55 -11.85
N ASN A 311 -33.98 -11.49 -12.17
CA ASN A 311 -35.05 -11.53 -11.16
C ASN A 311 -36.05 -12.71 -11.29
N SER A 312 -35.61 -13.96 -11.39
CA SER A 312 -36.51 -15.12 -11.15
C SER A 312 -36.06 -15.96 -9.95
N PRO A 313 -36.82 -16.00 -8.84
CA PRO A 313 -36.40 -16.63 -7.58
C PRO A 313 -36.56 -18.17 -7.53
N GLU A 314 -36.79 -18.87 -8.63
CA GLU A 314 -37.01 -20.32 -8.61
C GLU A 314 -36.41 -21.04 -9.82
N GLN A 315 -35.18 -21.58 -9.74
CA GLN A 315 -34.79 -22.88 -10.35
C GLN A 315 -33.35 -23.28 -9.92
N PRO A 316 -33.06 -24.59 -9.70
CA PRO A 316 -31.74 -25.07 -9.26
C PRO A 316 -30.91 -25.72 -10.39
N PHE A 317 -29.57 -25.60 -10.29
CA PHE A 317 -28.52 -26.36 -10.99
C PHE A 317 -28.43 -26.32 -12.54
N PHE A 318 -27.69 -25.35 -13.09
CA PHE A 318 -26.94 -25.48 -14.36
C PHE A 318 -25.58 -24.74 -14.29
N GLN A 319 -24.59 -25.19 -15.08
CA GLN A 319 -23.17 -24.80 -14.99
C GLN A 319 -22.87 -23.30 -15.29
N PRO A 320 -21.74 -22.74 -14.80
CA PRO A 320 -21.51 -21.29 -14.68
C PRO A 320 -21.35 -20.52 -16.01
N LEU A 321 -21.00 -21.21 -17.11
CA LEU A 321 -20.67 -20.55 -18.39
C LEU A 321 -21.88 -20.06 -19.19
N VAL A 322 -23.12 -20.31 -18.75
CA VAL A 322 -24.34 -19.98 -19.51
C VAL A 322 -25.22 -18.95 -18.80
N GLN A 323 -24.98 -18.63 -17.52
CA GLN A 323 -25.95 -17.90 -16.71
C GLN A 323 -25.79 -16.36 -16.72
N GLN A 324 -24.62 -15.81 -17.06
CA GLN A 324 -24.33 -14.36 -16.93
C GLN A 324 -24.66 -13.49 -18.15
N ALA A 325 -25.34 -14.00 -19.18
CA ALA A 325 -25.60 -13.20 -20.39
C ALA A 325 -26.86 -13.62 -21.16
N CYS A 326 -27.95 -13.97 -20.49
CA CYS A 326 -29.20 -14.28 -21.18
C CYS A 326 -29.88 -12.97 -21.67
N GLY A 327 -29.37 -12.34 -22.73
CA GLY A 327 -30.09 -11.30 -23.48
C GLY A 327 -29.73 -9.83 -23.20
N ALA A 328 -28.76 -9.53 -22.33
CA ALA A 328 -28.21 -8.19 -22.19
C ALA A 328 -27.40 -7.77 -23.44
N GLY A 329 -27.61 -6.55 -23.95
CA GLY A 329 -26.86 -6.06 -25.11
C GLY A 329 -27.47 -4.87 -25.85
N LEU A 330 -26.71 -4.39 -26.84
CA LEU A 330 -27.14 -3.36 -27.79
C LEU A 330 -27.64 -4.04 -29.07
N TYR A 331 -28.86 -3.70 -29.48
CA TYR A 331 -29.51 -4.24 -30.68
C TYR A 331 -29.82 -3.11 -31.63
N THR A 332 -29.35 -3.21 -32.88
CA THR A 332 -29.60 -2.19 -33.91
C THR A 332 -30.33 -2.82 -35.09
N THR A 333 -31.36 -2.15 -35.60
CA THR A 333 -32.05 -2.52 -36.83
C THR A 333 -31.98 -1.39 -37.82
N PHE A 334 -31.89 -1.69 -39.13
CA PHE A 334 -31.82 -0.71 -40.21
C PHE A 334 -33.12 -0.61 -41.03
N ASN A 335 -34.13 -1.40 -40.66
CA ASN A 335 -35.36 -1.57 -41.42
C ASN A 335 -36.60 -1.70 -40.52
N GLY A 336 -36.66 -0.92 -39.44
CA GLY A 336 -37.85 -0.86 -38.58
C GLY A 336 -38.12 -2.17 -37.83
N GLY A 337 -37.07 -2.89 -37.44
CA GLY A 337 -37.20 -4.10 -36.60
C GLY A 337 -37.38 -5.41 -37.36
N ALA A 338 -37.35 -5.40 -38.71
CA ALA A 338 -37.48 -6.62 -39.50
C ALA A 338 -36.20 -7.51 -39.46
N ASN A 339 -35.01 -6.90 -39.37
CA ASN A 339 -33.76 -7.59 -39.09
C ASN A 339 -32.98 -6.85 -38.01
N TRP A 340 -32.50 -7.58 -37.02
CA TRP A 340 -31.67 -7.07 -35.94
C TRP A 340 -30.22 -7.49 -36.12
N VAL A 341 -29.31 -6.55 -35.91
CA VAL A 341 -27.89 -6.78 -35.72
C VAL A 341 -27.63 -6.66 -34.22
N TRP A 342 -27.06 -7.70 -33.64
CA TRP A 342 -26.58 -7.66 -32.26
C TRP A 342 -25.17 -7.06 -32.31
N ASP A 343 -25.04 -5.79 -31.95
CA ASP A 343 -23.79 -5.02 -32.08
C ASP A 343 -22.80 -5.30 -30.95
N PHE A 344 -23.22 -6.04 -29.91
CA PHE A 344 -22.39 -6.36 -28.75
C PHE A 344 -22.25 -7.89 -28.59
N THR A 345 -21.11 -8.45 -28.99
CA THR A 345 -20.60 -9.64 -28.29
C THR A 345 -20.08 -9.18 -26.93
N PRO A 346 -20.46 -9.79 -25.79
CA PRO A 346 -19.51 -9.78 -24.67
C PRO A 346 -18.21 -10.37 -25.26
N ILE A 347 -17.10 -9.66 -25.11
CA ILE A 347 -15.80 -9.92 -25.76
C ILE A 347 -15.43 -11.41 -25.67
N PHE A 348 -15.83 -12.21 -26.65
CA PHE A 348 -15.56 -13.66 -26.72
C PHE A 348 -15.77 -14.16 -28.17
N ARG A 349 -14.95 -13.68 -29.13
CA ARG A 349 -14.33 -14.44 -30.25
C ARG A 349 -14.04 -13.60 -31.51
N GLN A 350 -12.74 -13.50 -31.82
CA GLN A 350 -12.09 -13.41 -33.15
C GLN A 350 -12.30 -12.11 -33.97
N THR A 351 -11.29 -11.41 -34.52
CA THR A 351 -9.85 -11.70 -34.72
C THR A 351 -9.10 -10.40 -35.06
N PHE A 352 -7.86 -10.32 -34.60
CA PHE A 352 -6.76 -9.53 -35.14
C PHE A 352 -6.59 -9.72 -36.65
N ASP A 353 -6.34 -8.62 -37.38
CA ASP A 353 -5.28 -8.59 -38.39
C ASP A 353 -4.83 -7.13 -38.59
N SER A 354 -3.71 -6.76 -37.96
CA SER A 354 -2.97 -5.53 -38.22
C SER A 354 -1.64 -5.87 -38.86
N SER A 355 -1.67 -6.28 -40.12
CA SER A 355 -0.48 -6.19 -40.97
C SER A 355 -0.85 -5.87 -42.42
N GLU A 356 -0.80 -4.59 -42.78
CA GLU A 356 -0.07 -4.12 -43.96
C GLU A 356 -0.11 -2.59 -44.05
N SER A 357 1.09 -1.99 -43.95
CA SER A 357 1.37 -0.65 -44.41
C SER A 357 1.22 -0.57 -45.93
N THR A 358 0.59 0.49 -46.48
CA THR A 358 1.11 1.22 -47.65
C THR A 358 0.37 2.54 -47.89
N SER A 359 1.11 3.64 -47.70
CA SER A 359 1.31 4.81 -48.59
C SER A 359 0.18 5.43 -49.44
N ASP A 360 0.06 6.75 -49.21
CA ASP A 360 -0.08 7.87 -50.17
C ASP A 360 -1.45 8.47 -50.56
N PRO A 361 -1.50 9.81 -50.82
CA PRO A 361 -2.68 10.66 -50.62
C PRO A 361 -3.30 11.18 -51.92
N ILE A 362 -4.64 11.35 -52.00
CA ILE A 362 -5.30 12.20 -53.03
C ILE A 362 -6.54 12.93 -52.45
N PRO A 363 -6.77 14.22 -52.82
CA PRO A 363 -7.68 15.13 -52.12
C PRO A 363 -9.05 15.34 -52.80
N GLY A 364 -10.03 15.75 -51.99
CA GLY A 364 -11.18 16.57 -52.42
C GLY A 364 -12.49 15.82 -52.65
N LEU A 365 -13.48 16.10 -51.81
CA LEU A 365 -14.95 16.09 -52.01
C LEU A 365 -15.54 16.45 -50.62
N GLY A 366 -16.03 17.66 -50.38
CA GLY A 366 -17.38 18.08 -50.75
C GLY A 366 -18.35 17.69 -49.62
N ALA A 367 -18.80 18.66 -48.82
CA ALA A 367 -19.61 18.48 -47.62
C ALA A 367 -20.80 17.52 -47.80
N ILE A 368 -20.88 16.49 -46.95
CA ILE A 368 -22.05 15.61 -46.80
C ILE A 368 -22.40 15.56 -45.30
N THR A 369 -23.67 15.76 -44.99
CA THR A 369 -24.31 15.77 -43.67
C THR A 369 -24.05 14.49 -42.87
N ARG A 370 -23.57 14.62 -41.62
CA ARG A 370 -23.23 13.52 -40.70
C ARG A 370 -24.31 13.37 -39.61
N SER A 371 -24.77 12.14 -39.35
CA SER A 371 -25.59 11.82 -38.16
C SER A 371 -24.66 11.35 -37.03
N LYS A 372 -24.78 11.91 -35.82
CA LYS A 372 -24.01 11.48 -34.62
C LYS A 372 -24.94 10.80 -33.64
N PHE A 373 -24.56 9.62 -33.13
CA PHE A 373 -25.20 8.98 -31.99
C PHE A 373 -24.28 9.03 -30.78
N SER A 374 -24.83 9.38 -29.62
CA SER A 374 -24.10 9.42 -28.35
C SER A 374 -24.75 8.43 -27.39
N TYR A 375 -24.00 7.48 -26.82
CA TYR A 375 -24.49 6.58 -25.78
C TYR A 375 -23.41 6.23 -24.75
N ILE A 376 -23.85 5.71 -23.60
CA ILE A 376 -23.00 5.40 -22.44
C ILE A 376 -23.00 3.88 -22.22
N THR A 377 -21.84 3.23 -22.15
CA THR A 377 -21.68 1.86 -21.64
C THR A 377 -21.43 1.91 -20.13
N SER A 378 -21.62 0.80 -19.41
CA SER A 378 -21.34 0.68 -17.96
C SER A 378 -19.84 0.84 -17.59
N GLY A 379 -19.03 1.38 -18.50
CA GLY A 379 -17.62 1.69 -18.29
C GLY A 379 -17.11 2.87 -19.14
N GLY A 380 -18.00 3.73 -19.66
CA GLY A 380 -17.62 4.94 -20.41
C GLY A 380 -18.67 5.44 -21.42
N ALA A 381 -18.64 6.73 -21.75
CA ALA A 381 -19.43 7.36 -22.82
C ALA A 381 -18.65 7.28 -24.14
N SER A 382 -19.29 6.78 -25.18
CA SER A 382 -18.71 6.75 -26.53
C SER A 382 -19.66 7.44 -27.51
N CYS A 383 -19.11 8.35 -28.32
CA CYS A 383 -19.80 8.87 -29.49
C CYS A 383 -19.49 7.95 -30.69
N VAL A 384 -20.54 7.44 -31.35
CA VAL A 384 -20.39 6.71 -32.59
C VAL A 384 -20.65 7.66 -33.76
N GLU A 385 -19.61 7.94 -34.55
CA GLU A 385 -19.75 8.56 -35.87
C GLU A 385 -20.00 7.48 -36.92
N LYS A 386 -21.09 7.59 -37.68
CA LYS A 386 -21.37 6.68 -38.80
C LYS A 386 -21.54 7.46 -40.10
N SER A 387 -20.76 7.13 -41.14
CA SER A 387 -20.99 7.62 -42.49
C SER A 387 -22.07 6.78 -43.18
N ILE A 388 -23.02 7.43 -43.86
CA ILE A 388 -24.11 6.77 -44.57
C ILE A 388 -23.64 6.44 -45.98
N ASP A 389 -23.02 5.28 -46.16
CA ASP A 389 -22.81 4.68 -47.49
C ASP A 389 -23.59 3.36 -47.55
N GLY A 390 -24.73 3.38 -48.24
CA GLY A 390 -25.68 2.27 -48.34
C GLY A 390 -25.22 1.07 -49.18
N GLN A 391 -24.05 0.50 -48.92
CA GLN A 391 -23.65 -0.80 -49.48
C GLN A 391 -23.19 -1.78 -48.40
N ILE A 392 -23.79 -2.97 -48.43
CA ILE A 392 -23.42 -4.14 -47.63
C ILE A 392 -22.06 -4.63 -48.13
N ASN A 393 -20.98 -4.36 -47.40
CA ASN A 393 -19.69 -5.02 -47.57
C ASN A 393 -19.11 -5.37 -46.19
N ASP A 394 -18.66 -6.61 -46.04
CA ASP A 394 -18.31 -7.32 -44.80
C ASP A 394 -17.06 -6.82 -44.04
N GLN A 395 -16.70 -5.53 -44.14
CA GLN A 395 -15.68 -4.93 -43.26
C GLN A 395 -16.08 -3.51 -42.86
N LEU A 396 -16.82 -3.43 -41.75
CA LEU A 396 -17.21 -2.18 -41.13
C LEU A 396 -16.13 -1.78 -40.09
N HIS A 397 -15.22 -0.89 -40.46
CA HIS A 397 -14.35 -0.23 -39.49
C HIS A 397 -15.15 0.87 -38.78
N LEU A 398 -15.67 0.57 -37.59
CA LEU A 398 -16.09 1.59 -36.63
C LEU A 398 -14.83 2.34 -36.20
N GLN A 399 -14.65 3.56 -36.70
CA GLN A 399 -13.59 4.43 -36.21
C GLN A 399 -14.11 5.09 -34.92
N PHE A 400 -13.77 4.47 -33.79
CA PHE A 400 -13.97 5.06 -32.47
C PHE A 400 -12.99 6.22 -32.36
N ASP A 401 -13.48 7.45 -32.33
CA ASP A 401 -12.66 8.60 -31.99
C ASP A 401 -12.69 8.72 -30.46
N PRO A 402 -11.61 8.39 -29.74
CA PRO A 402 -11.55 8.48 -28.28
C PRO A 402 -11.39 9.95 -27.89
N ILE A 403 -12.40 10.78 -28.19
CA ILE A 403 -12.42 12.20 -27.84
C ILE A 403 -12.78 12.41 -26.35
N ILE A 404 -13.19 11.35 -25.63
CA ILE A 404 -13.72 11.44 -24.27
C ILE A 404 -13.04 10.42 -23.35
N ASN A 405 -11.74 10.59 -23.09
CA ASN A 405 -11.07 9.95 -21.95
C ASN A 405 -11.26 10.87 -20.74
N GLY A 406 -12.25 10.58 -19.91
CA GLY A 406 -12.51 11.34 -18.68
C GLY A 406 -13.94 11.16 -18.18
N ILE A 407 -14.24 10.08 -17.46
CA ILE A 407 -15.61 9.74 -17.02
C ILE A 407 -15.65 9.07 -15.63
N HIS A 408 -15.48 9.91 -14.61
CA HIS A 408 -15.61 9.77 -13.15
C HIS A 408 -16.61 8.73 -12.60
N SER A 409 -16.29 8.08 -11.45
CA SER A 409 -17.18 7.47 -10.41
C SER A 409 -17.18 5.95 -10.13
N LEU A 410 -16.02 5.35 -9.84
CA LEU A 410 -15.98 4.03 -9.18
C LEU A 410 -15.58 4.18 -7.73
N LEU A 411 -16.32 3.61 -6.78
CA LEU A 411 -15.87 3.51 -5.38
C LEU A 411 -14.45 2.94 -5.33
N VAL A 412 -13.49 3.78 -4.93
CA VAL A 412 -12.09 3.43 -4.70
C VAL A 412 -12.02 2.94 -3.26
N ASN A 413 -11.65 1.69 -3.10
CA ASN A 413 -11.59 1.00 -1.81
C ASN A 413 -10.17 0.94 -1.26
N ALA A 414 -9.17 1.07 -2.14
CA ALA A 414 -7.77 1.08 -1.75
C ALA A 414 -6.95 1.99 -2.66
N VAL A 415 -5.96 2.66 -2.08
CA VAL A 415 -4.93 3.41 -2.82
C VAL A 415 -3.55 2.96 -2.35
N TYR A 416 -2.66 2.73 -3.29
CA TYR A 416 -1.30 2.29 -3.00
C TYR A 416 -0.30 2.95 -3.94
N ALA A 417 0.72 3.58 -3.37
CA ALA A 417 1.77 4.28 -4.09
C ALA A 417 3.07 3.49 -4.05
N LEU A 418 3.68 3.28 -5.22
CA LEU A 418 4.94 2.55 -5.35
C LEU A 418 6.01 3.41 -6.04
N PRO A 419 7.27 3.34 -5.57
CA PRO A 419 8.38 3.97 -6.27
C PRO A 419 8.71 3.18 -7.55
N ASN A 420 8.68 3.84 -8.71
CA ASN A 420 9.14 3.29 -9.98
C ASN A 420 10.61 3.65 -10.19
N SER A 421 11.49 2.86 -9.56
CA SER A 421 12.94 3.05 -9.54
C SER A 421 13.59 3.24 -10.93
N PRO A 422 13.15 2.56 -12.02
CA PRO A 422 13.65 2.82 -13.37
C PRO A 422 13.42 4.23 -13.92
N ASN A 423 12.33 4.89 -13.53
CA ASN A 423 11.86 6.14 -14.15
C ASN A 423 11.86 7.36 -13.22
N ASP A 424 12.32 7.20 -11.96
CA ASP A 424 12.33 8.29 -10.97
C ASP A 424 10.92 8.93 -10.82
N ARG A 425 9.87 8.10 -10.66
CA ARG A 425 8.46 8.52 -10.52
C ARG A 425 7.69 7.62 -9.57
N THR A 426 6.52 8.07 -9.14
CA THR A 426 5.57 7.25 -8.39
C THR A 426 4.54 6.63 -9.33
N VAL A 427 4.26 5.35 -9.14
CA VAL A 427 3.13 4.67 -9.78
C VAL A 427 2.05 4.51 -8.73
N ILE A 428 0.82 4.92 -9.05
CA ILE A 428 -0.31 4.78 -8.15
C ILE A 428 -1.20 3.65 -8.63
N TYR A 429 -1.60 2.79 -7.71
CA TYR A 429 -2.64 1.79 -7.90
C TYR A 429 -3.88 2.21 -7.12
N ALA A 430 -5.02 2.14 -7.79
CA ALA A 430 -6.33 2.32 -7.17
C ALA A 430 -7.12 1.03 -7.34
N GLY A 431 -7.52 0.45 -6.20
CA GLY A 431 -8.42 -0.69 -6.14
C GLY A 431 -9.85 -0.18 -6.09
N ALA A 432 -10.69 -0.60 -7.03
CA ALA A 432 -12.07 -0.14 -7.12
C ALA A 432 -13.04 -1.30 -7.38
N GLU A 433 -14.35 -1.04 -7.36
CA GLU A 433 -15.39 -2.06 -7.65
C GLU A 433 -15.21 -2.71 -9.04
N ALA A 434 -14.64 -1.98 -10.01
CA ALA A 434 -14.43 -2.48 -11.37
C ALA A 434 -13.05 -3.13 -11.61
N GLY A 435 -12.28 -3.37 -10.54
CA GLY A 435 -10.92 -3.92 -10.58
C GLY A 435 -9.85 -2.87 -10.31
N ILE A 436 -8.65 -3.11 -10.85
CA ILE A 436 -7.46 -2.32 -10.55
C ILE A 436 -7.21 -1.30 -11.66
N PHE A 437 -6.91 -0.08 -11.24
CA PHE A 437 -6.46 1.01 -12.09
C PHE A 437 -5.03 1.37 -11.71
N ARG A 438 -4.25 1.70 -12.73
CA ARG A 438 -2.85 2.10 -12.58
C ARG A 438 -2.62 3.47 -13.22
N ASN A 439 -1.91 4.33 -12.53
CA ASN A 439 -1.44 5.62 -13.02
C ASN A 439 0.09 5.59 -13.05
N GLU A 440 0.69 5.83 -14.22
CA GLU A 440 2.12 5.57 -14.44
C GLU A 440 3.06 6.63 -13.86
N ASP A 441 2.58 7.86 -13.70
CA ASP A 441 3.40 9.03 -13.39
C ASP A 441 3.07 9.71 -12.06
N GLY A 442 2.00 9.27 -11.40
CA GLY A 442 1.56 9.73 -10.10
C GLY A 442 0.91 11.12 -10.12
N ASP A 443 0.71 11.69 -11.30
CA ASP A 443 0.33 13.10 -11.50
C ASP A 443 -0.70 13.31 -12.61
N SER A 444 -0.73 12.46 -13.61
CA SER A 444 -1.67 12.60 -14.71
C SER A 444 -3.09 12.24 -14.29
N THR A 445 -4.07 12.77 -15.02
CA THR A 445 -5.44 12.30 -14.96
C THR A 445 -5.64 10.97 -15.70
N GLU A 446 -4.60 10.42 -16.33
CA GLU A 446 -4.68 9.23 -17.16
C GLU A 446 -4.52 7.95 -16.32
N TRP A 447 -5.52 7.07 -16.39
CA TRP A 447 -5.49 5.78 -15.70
C TRP A 447 -5.66 4.64 -16.69
N GLU A 448 -4.83 3.62 -16.54
CA GLU A 448 -4.94 2.38 -17.29
C GLU A 448 -5.59 1.31 -16.42
N LYS A 449 -6.76 0.82 -16.87
CA LYS A 449 -7.39 -0.37 -16.28
C LYS A 449 -6.55 -1.59 -16.61
N GLN A 450 -6.12 -2.33 -15.58
CA GLN A 450 -5.28 -3.51 -15.77
C GLN A 450 -6.10 -4.69 -16.31
N LYS A 451 -5.70 -5.22 -17.48
CA LYS A 451 -6.39 -6.35 -18.17
C LYS A 451 -6.46 -7.64 -17.33
N ALA A 452 -5.58 -7.75 -16.35
CA ALA A 452 -5.43 -8.92 -15.47
C ALA A 452 -6.53 -9.08 -14.43
N ALA A 453 -7.21 -8.00 -14.05
CA ALA A 453 -8.29 -8.07 -13.07
C ALA A 453 -9.57 -8.56 -13.76
N ALA A 454 -10.09 -9.72 -13.35
CA ALA A 454 -11.40 -10.18 -13.76
C ALA A 454 -12.42 -9.05 -13.54
N SER A 455 -13.23 -8.72 -14.54
CA SER A 455 -14.24 -7.69 -14.45
C SER A 455 -15.16 -7.94 -13.24
N GLY A 456 -15.27 -6.97 -12.33
CA GLY A 456 -16.14 -7.05 -11.14
C GLY A 456 -15.45 -7.49 -9.83
N LEU A 457 -14.13 -7.38 -9.73
CA LEU A 457 -13.37 -7.66 -8.51
C LEU A 457 -13.24 -6.44 -7.59
N TYR A 458 -13.84 -6.49 -6.40
CA TYR A 458 -13.56 -5.57 -5.31
C TYR A 458 -12.14 -5.78 -4.79
N THR A 459 -11.27 -4.78 -4.92
CA THR A 459 -9.88 -4.82 -4.45
C THR A 459 -9.73 -4.04 -3.16
N TRP A 460 -9.21 -4.64 -2.09
CA TRP A 460 -9.18 -4.06 -0.73
C TRP A 460 -7.81 -3.66 -0.22
N SER A 461 -6.75 -4.29 -0.73
CA SER A 461 -5.38 -4.03 -0.28
C SER A 461 -4.40 -4.42 -1.36
N PHE A 462 -3.24 -3.76 -1.34
CA PHE A 462 -2.10 -4.03 -2.20
C PHE A 462 -0.85 -4.24 -1.34
N ALA A 463 0.06 -5.10 -1.79
CA ALA A 463 1.38 -5.27 -1.22
C ALA A 463 2.43 -5.48 -2.31
N GLN A 464 3.61 -4.87 -2.17
CA GLN A 464 4.71 -5.07 -3.11
C GLN A 464 5.33 -6.46 -2.96
N ASP A 465 5.65 -7.10 -4.09
CA ASP A 465 6.56 -8.24 -4.09
C ASP A 465 8.01 -7.74 -3.97
N PHE A 466 8.70 -8.09 -2.88
CA PHE A 466 10.09 -7.68 -2.66
C PHE A 466 11.10 -8.55 -3.43
N ASN A 467 10.74 -9.78 -3.81
CA ASN A 467 11.56 -10.62 -4.68
C ASN A 467 11.50 -10.13 -6.13
N ASN A 468 10.36 -9.56 -6.51
CA ASN A 468 10.17 -8.94 -7.81
C ASN A 468 9.49 -7.57 -7.66
N PRO A 469 10.24 -6.46 -7.60
CA PRO A 469 9.66 -5.12 -7.42
C PRO A 469 8.79 -4.67 -8.59
N THR A 470 8.81 -5.43 -9.70
CA THR A 470 7.87 -5.30 -10.81
C THR A 470 6.63 -6.16 -10.64
N GLN A 471 6.31 -6.67 -9.44
CA GLN A 471 5.08 -7.41 -9.16
C GLN A 471 4.38 -6.83 -7.92
N VAL A 472 3.05 -6.89 -7.95
CA VAL A 472 2.20 -6.44 -6.85
C VAL A 472 1.17 -7.52 -6.54
N PHE A 473 1.04 -7.83 -5.26
CA PHE A 473 -0.06 -8.62 -4.72
C PHE A 473 -1.25 -7.72 -4.44
N TYR A 474 -2.44 -8.24 -4.70
CA TYR A 474 -3.68 -7.57 -4.36
C TYR A 474 -4.69 -8.54 -3.80
N SER A 475 -5.46 -8.07 -2.83
CA SER A 475 -6.51 -8.85 -2.19
C SER A 475 -7.88 -8.49 -2.76
N THR A 476 -8.75 -9.50 -2.86
CA THR A 476 -10.15 -9.33 -3.23
C THR A 476 -11.08 -9.88 -2.16
N GLY A 477 -12.28 -9.29 -2.10
CA GLY A 477 -13.33 -9.74 -1.21
C GLY A 477 -14.68 -9.22 -1.68
N ASN A 478 -15.64 -10.09 -1.95
CA ASN A 478 -17.00 -9.63 -2.23
C ASN A 478 -17.61 -9.14 -0.91
N PRO A 479 -18.24 -7.95 -0.83
CA PRO A 479 -19.08 -7.61 0.30
C PRO A 479 -20.15 -8.70 0.49
N ALA A 480 -19.95 -9.56 1.48
CA ALA A 480 -20.81 -10.70 1.76
C ALA A 480 -22.20 -10.23 2.20
N TRP A 481 -23.09 -10.03 1.23
CA TRP A 481 -24.51 -9.76 1.45
C TRP A 481 -25.39 -10.92 0.94
N GLY A 482 -24.94 -12.17 1.16
CA GLY A 482 -25.80 -13.36 1.08
C GLY A 482 -25.82 -14.13 -0.25
N GLU A 483 -25.07 -13.72 -1.28
CA GLU A 483 -24.94 -14.53 -2.49
C GLU A 483 -23.77 -15.52 -2.36
N ASN A 484 -24.08 -16.79 -2.09
CA ASN A 484 -23.16 -17.93 -2.07
C ASN A 484 -22.59 -18.30 -3.47
N GLY A 485 -22.30 -17.32 -4.34
CA GLY A 485 -22.08 -17.57 -5.77
C GLY A 485 -20.92 -16.85 -6.46
N SER A 486 -20.24 -15.87 -5.86
CA SER A 486 -19.13 -15.18 -6.57
C SER A 486 -17.80 -15.93 -6.42
N THR A 487 -17.31 -16.54 -7.50
CA THR A 487 -16.13 -17.43 -7.57
C THR A 487 -14.76 -16.74 -7.48
N ASN A 488 -14.66 -15.50 -6.99
CA ASN A 488 -13.43 -14.69 -7.14
C ASN A 488 -12.98 -13.96 -5.85
N ARG A 489 -12.95 -14.65 -4.71
CA ARG A 489 -12.40 -14.14 -3.44
C ARG A 489 -10.99 -14.70 -3.24
N GLY A 490 -9.99 -13.88 -2.93
CA GLY A 490 -8.63 -14.38 -2.82
C GLY A 490 -7.51 -13.35 -2.85
N ILE A 491 -6.28 -13.86 -2.97
CA ILE A 491 -5.09 -13.09 -3.28
C ILE A 491 -4.64 -13.41 -4.70
N TYR A 492 -4.24 -12.36 -5.39
CA TYR A 492 -3.80 -12.41 -6.78
C TYR A 492 -2.50 -11.63 -6.90
N ARG A 493 -1.71 -11.97 -7.93
CA ARG A 493 -0.47 -11.27 -8.29
C ARG A 493 -0.56 -10.72 -9.71
N THR A 494 0.01 -9.55 -9.97
CA THR A 494 0.14 -8.95 -11.31
C THR A 494 1.54 -8.38 -11.54
N ASP A 495 2.01 -8.40 -12.79
CA ASP A 495 3.25 -7.74 -13.24
C ASP A 495 3.03 -6.23 -13.44
N VAL A 496 4.05 -5.45 -13.14
CA VAL A 496 4.18 -3.99 -13.23
C VAL A 496 5.07 -3.69 -14.43
N GLY A 497 4.50 -3.03 -15.45
CA GLY A 497 5.27 -2.47 -16.56
C GLY A 497 5.33 -3.29 -17.86
N SER A 498 4.55 -4.37 -18.02
CA SER A 498 4.39 -4.99 -19.35
C SER A 498 3.44 -4.14 -20.21
N GLN A 499 3.99 -3.57 -21.29
CA GLN A 499 3.23 -2.94 -22.39
C GLN A 499 2.06 -3.84 -22.87
N PRO A 500 0.98 -3.27 -23.41
CA PRO A 500 -0.15 -4.05 -23.88
C PRO A 500 0.12 -4.61 -25.28
N GLU A 501 0.99 -5.62 -25.45
CA GLU A 501 1.03 -6.48 -26.65
C GLU A 501 2.11 -7.57 -26.55
N GLN A 502 1.75 -8.73 -25.99
CA GLN A 502 2.18 -10.02 -26.52
C GLN A 502 1.22 -11.12 -26.07
N GLU A 503 0.58 -11.77 -27.03
CA GLU A 503 -0.18 -13.00 -26.78
C GLU A 503 0.77 -14.08 -26.23
N CYS A 504 0.70 -14.35 -24.93
CA CYS A 504 1.18 -15.60 -24.39
C CYS A 504 0.20 -16.71 -24.80
N GLY A 505 0.64 -17.56 -25.73
CA GLY A 505 -0.10 -18.76 -26.10
C GLY A 505 -0.18 -19.76 -24.93
N ASN A 506 -1.39 -20.06 -24.46
CA ASN A 506 -1.75 -21.19 -23.58
C ASN A 506 -0.94 -21.41 -22.29
N TRP A 507 -0.23 -20.41 -21.77
CA TRP A 507 0.37 -20.42 -20.45
C TRP A 507 -0.21 -19.27 -19.64
N CYS A 508 -0.44 -19.54 -18.35
CA CYS A 508 -1.33 -18.87 -17.42
C CYS A 508 -1.40 -17.33 -17.53
N CYS A 509 -2.64 -16.84 -17.39
CA CYS A 509 -3.03 -15.43 -17.30
C CYS A 509 -2.24 -14.66 -16.22
N PRO A 510 -2.23 -13.31 -16.26
CA PRO A 510 -1.67 -12.43 -15.22
C PRO A 510 -2.44 -12.46 -13.87
N GLY A 511 -2.91 -13.65 -13.46
CA GLY A 511 -3.67 -13.89 -12.25
C GLY A 511 -3.37 -15.29 -11.73
N GLU A 512 -2.15 -15.48 -11.23
CA GLU A 512 -1.88 -16.62 -10.35
C GLU A 512 -2.76 -16.45 -9.10
N GLN A 513 -3.77 -17.31 -9.00
CA GLN A 513 -4.74 -17.35 -7.91
C GLN A 513 -4.10 -18.12 -6.76
N ILE A 514 -3.66 -17.40 -5.73
CA ILE A 514 -2.87 -17.97 -4.64
C ILE A 514 -3.78 -18.48 -3.50
N LEU A 515 -4.97 -17.90 -3.35
CA LEU A 515 -5.96 -18.28 -2.33
C LEU A 515 -7.38 -18.22 -2.93
N LEU A 516 -8.13 -19.32 -2.94
CA LEU A 516 -9.50 -19.38 -3.48
C LEU A 516 -10.56 -19.34 -2.36
N ASP A 517 -11.67 -18.66 -2.62
CA ASP A 517 -12.90 -18.61 -1.81
C ASP A 517 -12.82 -17.92 -0.44
N LYS A 518 -11.72 -17.19 -0.14
CA LYS A 518 -11.56 -16.42 1.10
C LYS A 518 -11.63 -14.92 0.86
N GLY A 519 -12.45 -14.19 1.63
CA GLY A 519 -12.47 -12.73 1.61
C GLY A 519 -11.26 -12.17 2.35
N VAL A 520 -10.38 -11.45 1.65
CA VAL A 520 -9.12 -10.92 2.22
C VAL A 520 -9.17 -9.39 2.27
N TRP A 521 -9.11 -8.85 3.49
CA TRP A 521 -9.16 -7.41 3.76
C TRP A 521 -7.82 -6.74 3.58
N ARG A 522 -6.75 -7.38 4.09
CA ARG A 522 -5.40 -6.85 4.03
C ARG A 522 -4.40 -7.91 3.63
N VAL A 523 -3.48 -7.55 2.74
CA VAL A 523 -2.31 -8.35 2.39
C VAL A 523 -1.06 -7.59 2.79
N VAL A 524 -0.11 -8.25 3.44
CA VAL A 524 1.17 -7.64 3.85
C VAL A 524 2.31 -8.58 3.53
N THR A 525 3.35 -8.07 2.86
CA THR A 525 4.56 -8.80 2.53
C THR A 525 5.64 -8.48 3.55
N SER A 526 6.38 -9.50 4.01
CA SER A 526 7.50 -9.30 4.91
C SER A 526 8.72 -8.75 4.15
N PRO A 527 9.24 -7.57 4.51
CA PRO A 527 10.44 -7.02 3.87
C PRO A 527 11.72 -7.78 4.28
N ALA A 528 11.72 -8.44 5.44
CA ALA A 528 12.87 -9.19 5.95
C ALA A 528 12.90 -10.63 5.43
N ALA A 529 11.75 -11.19 5.09
CA ALA A 529 11.60 -12.48 4.44
C ALA A 529 10.58 -12.35 3.29
N PRO A 530 10.98 -11.86 2.11
CA PRO A 530 10.10 -11.61 0.97
C PRO A 530 9.18 -12.76 0.54
N SER A 531 9.56 -14.02 0.84
CA SER A 531 8.73 -15.21 0.61
C SER A 531 7.58 -15.37 1.61
N LYS A 532 7.57 -14.62 2.72
CA LYS A 532 6.50 -14.62 3.72
C LYS A 532 5.44 -13.56 3.39
N ILE A 533 4.20 -14.01 3.16
CA ILE A 533 3.04 -13.14 2.92
C ILE A 533 1.96 -13.45 3.95
N TYR A 534 1.38 -12.40 4.53
CA TYR A 534 0.29 -12.50 5.49
C TYR A 534 -1.01 -11.98 4.88
N ALA A 535 -2.09 -12.70 5.14
CA ALA A 535 -3.44 -12.40 4.66
C ALA A 535 -4.41 -12.27 5.84
N ALA A 536 -4.92 -11.07 6.07
CA ALA A 536 -5.98 -10.81 7.04
C ALA A 536 -7.36 -11.06 6.40
N CYS A 537 -8.12 -12.00 6.95
CA CYS A 537 -9.32 -12.55 6.34
C CYS A 537 -10.62 -12.17 7.07
N GLN A 538 -11.74 -12.19 6.34
CA GLN A 538 -13.08 -11.88 6.85
C GLN A 538 -13.64 -12.94 7.81
N GLU A 539 -13.13 -14.17 7.79
CA GLU A 539 -13.68 -15.33 8.55
C GLU A 539 -12.62 -16.31 9.05
N ASP A 540 -11.41 -16.32 8.46
CA ASP A 540 -10.35 -17.31 8.76
C ASP A 540 -9.19 -16.73 9.59
N GLY A 541 -9.37 -15.53 10.15
CA GLY A 541 -8.32 -14.84 10.90
C GLY A 541 -7.14 -14.44 10.01
N ILE A 542 -5.93 -14.84 10.37
CA ILE A 542 -4.70 -14.52 9.65
C ILE A 542 -4.16 -15.81 9.02
N LEU A 543 -3.85 -15.77 7.73
CA LEU A 543 -3.15 -16.84 7.03
C LEU A 543 -1.73 -16.37 6.68
N VAL A 544 -0.75 -17.25 6.78
CA VAL A 544 0.63 -17.02 6.38
C VAL A 544 1.04 -17.99 5.27
N MET A 545 1.80 -17.48 4.31
CA MET A 545 2.41 -18.20 3.20
C MET A 545 3.92 -18.30 3.42
N CYS A 546 4.52 -19.47 3.20
CA CYS A 546 5.95 -19.69 3.44
C CYS A 546 6.74 -20.21 2.22
N ASP A 547 6.08 -20.53 1.11
CA ASP A 547 6.64 -21.30 -0.03
C ASP A 547 6.28 -20.71 -1.41
N ASP A 548 6.36 -19.38 -1.56
CA ASP A 548 6.10 -18.67 -2.83
C ASP A 548 4.68 -18.86 -3.43
N GLY A 549 3.70 -19.27 -2.61
CA GLY A 549 2.28 -19.28 -2.97
C GLY A 549 1.66 -20.64 -3.16
N GLU A 550 2.36 -21.73 -2.81
CA GLU A 550 1.81 -23.08 -2.95
C GLU A 550 0.98 -23.51 -1.73
N THR A 551 1.33 -23.06 -0.52
CA THR A 551 0.60 -23.41 0.70
C THR A 551 0.37 -22.23 1.65
N TRP A 552 -0.74 -22.30 2.40
CA TRP A 552 -1.13 -21.31 3.40
C TRP A 552 -1.48 -22.00 4.72
N THR A 553 -0.95 -21.47 5.82
CA THR A 553 -1.21 -21.97 7.17
C THR A 553 -1.87 -20.89 8.04
N PRO A 554 -2.86 -21.25 8.89
CA PRO A 554 -3.47 -20.27 9.80
C PRO A 554 -2.54 -19.88 10.95
N LEU A 555 -2.46 -18.57 11.24
CA LEU A 555 -1.76 -17.98 12.38
C LEU A 555 -2.75 -17.38 13.38
N ASN A 556 -3.59 -18.24 13.98
CA ASN A 556 -4.75 -17.82 14.77
C ASN A 556 -4.67 -18.11 16.27
N THR A 557 -3.62 -18.79 16.75
CA THR A 557 -3.46 -19.13 18.16
C THR A 557 -3.55 -17.86 19.02
N GLY A 558 -4.47 -17.83 19.99
CA GLY A 558 -4.68 -16.68 20.88
C GLY A 558 -5.72 -15.65 20.42
N LEU A 559 -6.17 -15.70 19.15
CA LEU A 559 -7.32 -14.91 18.70
C LEU A 559 -8.63 -15.53 19.24
N SER A 560 -9.43 -14.72 19.95
CA SER A 560 -10.67 -15.13 20.66
C SER A 560 -11.90 -15.13 19.72
N PRO A 561 -12.82 -16.12 19.80
CA PRO A 561 -12.72 -17.42 19.15
C PRO A 561 -13.65 -17.59 17.92
N ILE A 562 -13.29 -18.56 17.06
CA ILE A 562 -14.09 -19.18 15.98
C ILE A 562 -15.08 -20.26 16.52
N GLU A 563 -15.28 -20.37 17.84
CA GLU A 563 -16.12 -21.42 18.43
C GLU A 563 -17.63 -21.12 18.41
N ILE A 564 -18.36 -22.03 17.75
CA ILE A 564 -19.81 -22.16 17.67
C ILE A 564 -20.40 -22.26 19.10
N TYR A 565 -21.14 -21.23 19.53
CA TYR A 565 -22.01 -21.34 20.71
C TYR A 565 -23.07 -22.42 20.48
N THR A 566 -22.93 -23.55 21.17
CA THR A 566 -23.96 -24.60 21.26
C THR A 566 -25.02 -24.20 22.28
N ASP A 567 -25.99 -23.36 21.91
CA ASP A 567 -27.31 -23.34 22.56
C ASP A 567 -28.38 -22.68 21.65
N PRO A 568 -29.57 -23.29 21.41
CA PRO A 568 -30.61 -22.70 20.55
C PRO A 568 -31.79 -22.09 21.36
N PRO A 569 -32.61 -21.18 20.78
CA PRO A 569 -32.43 -20.39 19.57
C PRO A 569 -32.65 -18.87 19.82
N LEU A 570 -31.60 -18.05 19.69
CA LEU A 570 -31.72 -16.66 19.28
C LEU A 570 -30.56 -16.29 18.32
N SER A 571 -30.94 -16.00 17.07
CA SER A 571 -30.28 -15.25 15.98
C SER A 571 -28.82 -15.50 15.57
N LEU A 572 -28.67 -15.85 14.28
CA LEU A 572 -27.53 -15.71 13.35
C LEU A 572 -26.26 -15.01 13.88
N THR A 573 -25.15 -15.73 13.74
CA THR A 573 -23.77 -15.58 14.23
C THR A 573 -23.08 -14.26 13.88
N ASP A 574 -22.44 -13.62 14.86
CA ASP A 574 -21.48 -12.53 14.65
C ASP A 574 -20.24 -13.04 13.88
N VAL A 575 -19.86 -12.36 12.79
CA VAL A 575 -18.69 -12.75 11.98
C VAL A 575 -17.49 -11.87 12.36
N ILE A 576 -16.37 -12.51 12.71
CA ILE A 576 -15.10 -11.88 13.09
C ILE A 576 -14.23 -11.67 11.85
N SER A 577 -13.76 -10.44 11.63
CA SER A 577 -12.83 -10.07 10.56
C SER A 577 -11.57 -9.42 11.11
N ILE A 578 -10.41 -9.75 10.53
CA ILE A 578 -9.16 -9.01 10.76
C ILE A 578 -9.06 -7.92 9.70
N THR A 579 -9.09 -6.66 10.13
CA THR A 579 -9.14 -5.48 9.26
C THR A 579 -7.74 -4.94 8.94
N ASP A 580 -6.82 -5.09 9.89
CA ASP A 580 -5.46 -4.59 9.78
C ASP A 580 -4.43 -5.56 10.42
N LEU A 581 -3.21 -5.55 9.88
CA LEU A 581 -2.04 -6.29 10.33
C LEU A 581 -0.80 -5.40 10.16
N VAL A 582 -0.05 -5.24 11.24
CA VAL A 582 1.22 -4.52 11.31
C VAL A 582 2.34 -5.52 11.60
N LEU A 583 3.45 -5.41 10.88
CA LEU A 583 4.64 -6.23 11.08
C LEU A 583 5.70 -5.48 11.89
N GLU A 584 6.51 -6.23 12.64
CA GLU A 584 7.76 -5.74 13.22
C GLU A 584 8.79 -5.44 12.13
N ALA A 585 9.86 -4.72 12.49
CA ALA A 585 10.98 -4.42 11.59
C ALA A 585 11.75 -5.68 11.10
N ASN A 586 11.63 -6.80 11.82
CA ASN A 586 12.16 -8.11 11.40
C ASN A 586 11.18 -8.86 10.47
N GLY A 587 10.05 -8.26 10.11
CA GLY A 587 9.05 -8.83 9.19
C GLY A 587 8.10 -9.86 9.80
N GLU A 588 8.14 -10.07 11.11
CA GLU A 588 7.19 -10.93 11.83
C GLU A 588 5.92 -10.15 12.22
N PRO A 589 4.76 -10.81 12.39
CA PRO A 589 3.53 -10.15 12.83
C PRO A 589 3.71 -9.50 14.20
N LEU A 590 3.17 -8.29 14.36
CA LEU A 590 3.23 -7.56 15.63
C LEU A 590 1.85 -7.29 16.19
N PHE A 591 1.02 -6.58 15.42
CA PHE A 591 -0.32 -6.17 15.86
C PHE A 591 -1.38 -6.52 14.82
N ALA A 592 -2.55 -6.94 15.29
CA ALA A 592 -3.71 -7.19 14.45
C ALA A 592 -4.94 -6.46 14.98
N ALA A 593 -5.73 -5.89 14.07
CA ALA A 593 -7.01 -5.27 14.38
C ALA A 593 -8.15 -6.23 14.07
N GLN A 594 -9.05 -6.41 15.03
CA GLN A 594 -10.24 -7.23 14.90
C GLN A 594 -11.49 -6.35 14.87
N ARG A 595 -12.47 -6.75 14.04
CA ARG A 595 -13.82 -6.20 13.97
C ARG A 595 -14.84 -7.34 13.96
N THR A 596 -15.99 -7.12 14.61
CA THR A 596 -17.15 -8.03 14.54
C THR A 596 -18.27 -7.36 13.75
N SER A 597 -18.79 -8.06 12.75
CA SER A 597 -20.00 -7.61 12.04
C SER A 597 -21.23 -8.18 12.73
N CYS A 598 -22.15 -7.30 13.11
CA CYS A 598 -23.41 -7.69 13.74
C CYS A 598 -24.29 -8.40 12.69
N GLY A 599 -24.37 -9.72 12.76
CA GLY A 599 -25.20 -10.58 11.90
C GLY A 599 -26.71 -10.42 12.11
N LYS A 600 -27.22 -9.22 12.39
CA LYS A 600 -28.67 -8.99 12.38
C LYS A 600 -29.17 -9.16 10.96
N SER A 601 -29.85 -10.29 10.75
CA SER A 601 -30.83 -10.51 9.70
C SER A 601 -31.48 -9.19 9.29
N TRP A 602 -31.38 -8.88 8.01
CA TRP A 602 -32.11 -7.89 7.23
C TRP A 602 -33.57 -7.72 7.69
N ILE A 603 -33.76 -6.93 8.72
CA ILE A 603 -35.05 -6.34 9.05
C ILE A 603 -34.76 -4.86 8.98
N TRP A 604 -35.28 -4.22 7.94
CA TRP A 604 -35.38 -2.77 7.85
C TRP A 604 -35.85 -2.26 9.22
N PRO A 605 -35.11 -1.35 9.88
CA PRO A 605 -35.59 -0.78 11.12
C PRO A 605 -36.96 -0.18 10.83
N ASP A 606 -37.96 -0.52 11.66
CA ASP A 606 -39.25 0.17 11.65
C ASP A 606 -38.98 1.68 11.57
N GLU A 607 -39.67 2.34 10.64
CA GLU A 607 -39.43 3.67 10.05
C GLU A 607 -39.53 4.87 11.02
N THR A 608 -39.03 4.77 12.25
CA THR A 608 -39.27 5.77 13.30
C THR A 608 -38.04 6.43 13.92
N GLU A 609 -36.80 5.99 13.61
CA GLU A 609 -35.59 6.71 14.01
C GLU A 609 -34.88 7.35 12.82
N ILE A 610 -34.90 8.68 12.81
CA ILE A 610 -34.23 9.54 11.84
C ILE A 610 -32.74 9.55 12.18
N VAL A 611 -31.98 8.61 11.62
CA VAL A 611 -30.53 8.75 11.43
C VAL A 611 -30.30 8.93 9.93
N PRO A 612 -29.56 9.96 9.48
CA PRO A 612 -29.30 10.18 8.06
C PRO A 612 -28.64 8.94 7.46
N ARG A 613 -29.29 8.30 6.48
CA ARG A 613 -28.71 7.16 5.76
C ARG A 613 -27.45 7.64 5.02
N PRO A 614 -26.24 7.13 5.33
CA PRO A 614 -25.07 7.40 4.51
C PRO A 614 -25.21 6.68 3.17
N VAL A 615 -24.51 7.19 2.17
CA VAL A 615 -24.42 6.60 0.84
C VAL A 615 -23.75 5.22 0.97
N LYS A 616 -24.54 4.14 0.87
CA LYS A 616 -24.13 2.71 0.90
C LYS A 616 -23.40 2.27 2.20
N ASN A 617 -23.46 0.98 2.50
CA ASN A 617 -23.02 0.31 3.74
C ASN A 617 -21.50 0.30 4.04
N TRP A 618 -20.74 1.33 3.65
CA TRP A 618 -19.27 1.40 3.77
C TRP A 618 -18.79 2.09 5.05
N VAL A 619 -19.66 2.89 5.67
CA VAL A 619 -19.37 3.59 6.93
C VAL A 619 -19.58 2.63 8.11
N PRO A 620 -18.56 2.41 8.95
CA PRO A 620 -18.68 1.62 10.17
C PRO A 620 -19.79 2.17 11.07
N ARG A 621 -20.56 1.29 11.70
CA ARG A 621 -21.59 1.74 12.64
C ARG A 621 -21.00 1.88 14.03
N ALA A 622 -21.46 2.88 14.79
CA ALA A 622 -21.03 3.10 16.17
C ALA A 622 -21.30 1.92 17.13
N GLU A 623 -22.12 0.95 16.70
CA GLU A 623 -22.54 -0.26 17.42
C GLU A 623 -21.62 -1.48 17.19
N GLU A 624 -20.64 -1.38 16.28
CA GLU A 624 -19.68 -2.46 16.00
C GLU A 624 -18.62 -2.60 17.09
N LYS A 625 -18.15 -3.83 17.31
CA LYS A 625 -17.16 -4.17 18.35
C LYS A 625 -15.85 -4.63 17.74
N GLY A 626 -14.75 -4.49 18.48
CA GLY A 626 -13.44 -4.94 18.01
C GLY A 626 -12.38 -5.02 19.10
N GLY A 627 -11.12 -5.05 18.69
CA GLY A 627 -9.98 -5.05 19.59
C GLY A 627 -8.65 -5.05 18.83
N VAL A 628 -7.58 -4.71 19.54
CA VAL A 628 -6.20 -4.83 19.05
C VAL A 628 -5.55 -6.02 19.74
N TYR A 629 -4.81 -6.82 18.98
CA TYR A 629 -4.09 -7.98 19.47
C TYR A 629 -2.60 -7.81 19.21
N LYS A 630 -1.76 -8.26 20.14
CA LYS A 630 -0.32 -8.31 20.00
C LYS A 630 0.14 -9.75 19.81
N PHE A 631 0.96 -10.02 18.81
CA PHE A 631 1.56 -11.32 18.59
C PHE A 631 2.82 -11.49 19.44
N THR A 632 2.98 -12.68 20.01
CA THR A 632 4.23 -13.12 20.65
C THR A 632 4.61 -14.47 20.07
N ALA A 633 5.77 -14.55 19.42
CA ALA A 633 6.26 -15.79 18.83
C ALA A 633 6.26 -16.94 19.86
N GLY A 634 5.76 -18.11 19.47
CA GLY A 634 5.60 -19.29 20.33
C GLY A 634 4.46 -19.22 21.36
N GLN A 635 3.87 -18.05 21.61
CA GLN A 635 2.74 -17.89 22.55
C GLN A 635 1.41 -17.57 21.83
N GLY A 636 1.46 -16.96 20.65
CA GLY A 636 0.29 -16.56 19.87
C GLY A 636 -0.12 -15.10 20.11
N TRP A 637 -1.38 -14.78 19.82
CA TRP A 637 -1.98 -13.45 19.93
C TRP A 637 -2.59 -13.20 21.30
N ASP A 638 -2.25 -12.09 21.93
CA ASP A 638 -2.86 -11.62 23.17
C ASP A 638 -3.66 -10.34 22.92
N LYS A 639 -4.90 -10.29 23.42
CA LYS A 639 -5.74 -9.10 23.31
C LYS A 639 -5.19 -7.96 24.18
N LEU A 640 -5.08 -6.76 23.59
CA LEU A 640 -4.76 -5.52 24.30
C LEU A 640 -6.05 -4.86 24.82
N GLU A 641 -6.04 -4.46 26.09
CA GLU A 641 -7.16 -3.75 26.72
C GLU A 641 -7.27 -2.30 26.21
N ILE A 642 -8.40 -1.94 25.62
CA ILE A 642 -8.75 -0.56 25.24
C ILE A 642 -9.63 0.01 26.37
N PRO A 643 -9.19 1.03 27.15
CA PRO A 643 -10.02 1.60 28.19
C PRO A 643 -11.34 2.13 27.61
N SER A 644 -12.47 1.79 28.23
CA SER A 644 -13.83 2.24 27.86
C SER A 644 -14.06 3.75 28.03
N GLY A 645 -13.00 4.54 28.21
CA GLY A 645 -12.89 5.85 28.86
C GLY A 645 -13.56 7.05 28.18
N ILE A 646 -14.81 6.93 27.74
CA ILE A 646 -15.69 8.07 27.52
C ILE A 646 -16.73 8.07 28.66
N ASP A 647 -16.54 8.96 29.63
CA ASP A 647 -17.52 9.21 30.69
C ASP A 647 -18.90 9.50 30.06
N ASN A 648 -19.88 8.60 30.27
CA ASN A 648 -21.31 8.63 29.89
C ASN A 648 -21.82 7.61 28.85
N LEU A 649 -21.07 6.56 28.49
CA LEU A 649 -21.62 5.44 27.71
C LEU A 649 -21.57 4.12 28.50
N PRO A 650 -22.54 3.20 28.30
CA PRO A 650 -22.64 1.96 29.09
C PRO A 650 -21.40 1.06 28.91
N ASP A 651 -20.84 0.63 30.05
CA ASP A 651 -19.53 0.02 30.32
C ASP A 651 -19.14 -1.33 29.64
N GLU A 652 -19.70 -1.75 28.50
CA GLU A 652 -19.55 -3.17 28.09
C GLU A 652 -19.01 -3.49 26.68
N ILE A 653 -18.52 -2.53 25.87
CA ILE A 653 -18.15 -2.84 24.47
C ILE A 653 -16.92 -2.06 23.96
N ASP A 654 -15.86 -2.82 23.62
CA ASP A 654 -14.66 -2.36 22.91
C ASP A 654 -14.98 -1.81 21.51
N PRO A 655 -14.38 -0.67 21.09
CA PRO A 655 -14.65 -0.09 19.77
C PRO A 655 -14.05 -0.93 18.63
N ALA A 656 -14.74 -0.97 17.49
CA ALA A 656 -14.18 -1.54 16.26
C ALA A 656 -12.96 -0.74 15.78
N VAL A 657 -11.87 -1.45 15.48
CA VAL A 657 -10.60 -0.89 15.00
C VAL A 657 -10.56 -1.01 13.48
N MET A 658 -10.37 0.12 12.81
CA MET A 658 -10.42 0.23 11.35
C MET A 658 -9.04 0.12 10.71
N ALA A 659 -8.06 0.80 11.29
CA ALA A 659 -6.68 0.81 10.81
C ALA A 659 -5.70 0.93 11.97
N LEU A 660 -4.50 0.40 11.75
CA LEU A 660 -3.36 0.45 12.65
C LEU A 660 -2.14 1.00 11.91
N ASP A 661 -1.34 1.80 12.61
CA ASP A 661 0.01 2.14 12.16
C ASP A 661 0.96 2.25 13.36
N TYR A 662 2.22 1.87 13.18
CA TYR A 662 3.19 1.70 14.26
C TYR A 662 4.51 2.42 13.97
N ASP A 663 4.86 3.35 14.85
CA ASP A 663 6.17 3.98 14.89
C ASP A 663 7.13 3.08 15.66
N SER A 664 7.84 2.21 14.95
CA SER A 664 8.85 1.32 15.53
C SER A 664 10.05 2.05 16.14
N ALA A 665 10.28 3.32 15.79
CA ALA A 665 11.41 4.09 16.33
C ALA A 665 11.10 4.65 17.72
N ASN A 666 9.83 4.91 18.02
CA ASN A 666 9.37 5.48 19.28
C ASN A 666 8.50 4.51 20.10
N ASP A 667 8.26 3.29 19.60
CA ASP A 667 7.36 2.30 20.18
C ASP A 667 5.94 2.84 20.43
N ILE A 668 5.34 3.46 19.41
CA ILE A 668 4.01 4.04 19.48
C ILE A 668 3.10 3.38 18.46
N LEU A 669 2.00 2.78 18.92
CA LEU A 669 0.95 2.22 18.06
C LEU A 669 -0.26 3.15 18.03
N TYR A 670 -0.71 3.53 16.84
CA TYR A 670 -1.96 4.25 16.63
C TYR A 670 -3.05 3.29 16.18
N ALA A 671 -4.27 3.49 16.70
CA ALA A 671 -5.46 2.77 16.28
C ALA A 671 -6.56 3.78 15.92
N ALA A 672 -6.96 3.80 14.64
CA ALA A 672 -8.16 4.48 14.19
C ALA A 672 -9.38 3.61 14.47
N THR A 673 -10.40 4.20 15.09
CA THR A 673 -11.60 3.47 15.49
C THR A 673 -12.87 4.23 15.12
N VAL A 674 -14.00 3.54 15.26
CA VAL A 674 -15.34 4.12 15.11
C VAL A 674 -15.71 5.13 16.22
N ARG A 675 -14.84 5.31 17.22
CA ARG A 675 -15.07 6.20 18.37
C ARG A 675 -13.96 7.22 18.61
N GLY A 676 -12.94 7.27 17.76
CA GLY A 676 -11.79 8.15 17.96
C GLY A 676 -10.46 7.49 17.60
N ILE A 677 -9.37 8.21 17.87
CA ILE A 677 -8.00 7.72 17.71
C ILE A 677 -7.43 7.39 19.07
N PHE A 678 -6.88 6.19 19.19
CA PHE A 678 -6.23 5.73 20.42
C PHE A 678 -4.75 5.48 20.18
N VAL A 679 -3.93 5.81 21.18
CA VAL A 679 -2.49 5.58 21.16
C VAL A 679 -2.07 4.62 22.27
N TYR A 680 -1.21 3.67 21.95
CA TYR A 680 -0.62 2.72 22.88
C TYR A 680 0.90 2.92 22.93
N GLU A 681 1.43 3.20 24.13
CA GLU A 681 2.84 3.53 24.38
C GLU A 681 3.43 2.61 25.46
N VAL A 682 4.76 2.45 25.44
CA VAL A 682 5.55 1.71 26.43
C VAL A 682 5.67 2.50 27.75
N ASP A 683 5.56 1.81 28.89
CA ASP A 683 5.69 2.37 30.23
C ASP A 683 7.16 2.67 30.57
N GLU A 684 7.55 3.94 30.43
CA GLU A 684 8.90 4.43 30.77
C GLU A 684 9.28 4.27 32.26
N GLU A 685 8.35 3.97 33.18
CA GLU A 685 8.67 3.85 34.62
C GLU A 685 9.26 2.48 35.03
N ASN A 686 9.30 1.48 34.14
CA ASN A 686 9.82 0.13 34.43
C ASN A 686 10.79 -0.41 33.35
N PRO A 687 12.08 -0.05 33.41
CA PRO A 687 13.02 -0.21 32.29
C PRO A 687 13.73 -1.58 32.08
N PRO A 688 13.41 -2.74 32.73
CA PRO A 688 14.07 -3.99 32.35
C PRO A 688 13.20 -4.95 31.52
N HIS A 689 11.97 -4.58 31.14
CA HIS A 689 11.10 -5.45 30.36
C HIS A 689 10.89 -4.87 28.96
N PRO A 690 11.21 -5.60 27.88
CA PRO A 690 10.88 -5.15 26.54
C PRO A 690 9.34 -5.11 26.46
N HIS A 691 8.80 -3.91 26.21
CA HIS A 691 7.39 -3.70 25.91
C HIS A 691 6.39 -4.00 27.06
N ILE A 692 6.58 -3.43 28.25
CA ILE A 692 5.45 -3.21 29.17
C ILE A 692 4.70 -2.00 28.65
N TRP A 693 3.50 -2.18 28.15
CA TRP A 693 2.67 -1.11 27.60
C TRP A 693 1.64 -0.63 28.61
N LYS A 694 1.30 0.67 28.62
CA LYS A 694 0.39 1.26 29.63
C LYS A 694 -1.08 0.90 29.41
N SER A 695 -1.71 1.57 28.45
CA SER A 695 -3.14 1.48 28.10
C SER A 695 -3.43 2.47 26.97
N PHE A 696 -4.44 2.19 26.14
CA PHE A 696 -4.85 3.12 25.10
C PHE A 696 -5.38 4.45 25.70
N GLN A 697 -4.90 5.60 25.21
CA GLN A 697 -5.44 6.91 25.57
C GLN A 697 -6.15 7.52 24.37
N PRO A 698 -7.36 8.09 24.53
CA PRO A 698 -7.96 8.92 23.50
C PRO A 698 -7.10 10.17 23.33
N VAL A 699 -6.54 10.36 22.14
CA VAL A 699 -5.71 11.54 21.82
C VAL A 699 -6.51 12.62 21.09
N ASP A 700 -7.82 12.41 20.98
CA ASP A 700 -8.76 13.14 20.15
C ASP A 700 -9.77 13.91 21.03
N VAL A 701 -9.37 14.29 22.26
CA VAL A 701 -10.17 14.87 23.38
C VAL A 701 -11.06 16.10 23.06
N ASN A 702 -11.09 16.57 21.80
CA ASN A 702 -11.95 17.66 21.32
C ASN A 702 -12.94 17.23 20.21
N PHE A 703 -13.00 15.96 19.81
CA PHE A 703 -13.94 15.49 18.79
C PHE A 703 -15.16 14.83 19.41
N ASP A 704 -16.31 15.49 19.30
CA ASP A 704 -17.60 14.86 19.60
C ASP A 704 -17.94 13.85 18.48
N TYR A 705 -17.58 12.58 18.68
CA TYR A 705 -18.12 11.44 17.90
C TYR A 705 -17.72 11.40 16.41
N VAL A 706 -16.41 11.40 16.09
CA VAL A 706 -15.89 11.27 14.71
C VAL A 706 -15.45 9.83 14.41
N ILE A 707 -15.88 9.30 13.27
CA ILE A 707 -15.49 7.96 12.78
C ILE A 707 -14.23 8.11 11.92
N PHE A 708 -13.14 7.50 12.38
CA PHE A 708 -11.89 7.43 11.63
C PHE A 708 -11.82 6.12 10.84
N THR A 709 -11.46 6.24 9.57
CA THR A 709 -11.42 5.15 8.60
C THR A 709 -10.00 4.65 8.36
N ASP A 710 -9.01 5.52 8.51
CA ASP A 710 -7.60 5.19 8.26
C ASP A 710 -6.65 6.06 9.11
N ILE A 711 -5.43 5.57 9.33
CA ILE A 711 -4.37 6.26 10.07
C ILE A 711 -3.02 6.02 9.39
N LEU A 712 -2.22 7.07 9.26
CA LEU A 712 -0.91 7.02 8.62
C LEU A 712 0.09 7.92 9.35
N ILE A 713 1.17 7.33 9.84
CA ILE A 713 2.35 8.02 10.35
C ILE A 713 3.20 8.43 9.14
N ASP A 714 3.65 9.68 9.09
CA ASP A 714 4.50 10.14 7.99
C ASP A 714 5.83 9.37 7.99
N PRO A 715 6.14 8.58 6.94
CA PRO A 715 7.34 7.74 6.91
C PRO A 715 8.65 8.54 6.92
N PHE A 716 8.60 9.85 6.65
CA PHE A 716 9.77 10.73 6.65
C PHE A 716 9.93 11.53 7.95
N VAL A 717 8.83 11.80 8.67
CA VAL A 717 8.82 12.63 9.88
C VAL A 717 7.81 12.05 10.88
N SER A 718 8.24 11.07 11.68
CA SER A 718 7.32 10.24 12.49
C SER A 718 6.49 10.98 13.56
N ARG A 719 6.83 12.24 13.87
CA ARG A 719 5.99 13.08 14.73
C ARG A 719 4.70 13.57 14.03
N ILE A 720 4.62 13.44 12.71
CA ILE A 720 3.47 13.85 11.91
C ILE A 720 2.61 12.63 11.64
N VAL A 721 1.32 12.73 11.97
CA VAL A 721 0.34 11.65 11.80
C VAL A 721 -0.89 12.21 11.09
N PHE A 722 -1.35 11.50 10.07
CA PHE A 722 -2.56 11.81 9.31
C PHE A 722 -3.66 10.82 9.66
N ALA A 723 -4.89 11.31 9.74
CA ALA A 723 -6.06 10.46 9.98
C ALA A 723 -7.18 10.76 8.97
N GLY A 724 -7.68 9.71 8.34
CA GLY A 724 -8.83 9.75 7.44
C GLY A 724 -10.12 9.55 8.23
N SER A 725 -11.15 10.31 7.88
CA SER A 725 -12.46 10.20 8.53
C SER A 725 -13.60 10.42 7.55
N ILE A 726 -14.82 10.19 8.03
CA ILE A 726 -16.05 10.57 7.32
C ILE A 726 -16.22 12.08 7.14
N ASN A 727 -15.51 12.90 7.91
CA ASN A 727 -15.64 14.37 7.92
C ASN A 727 -14.47 15.09 7.26
N GLY A 728 -13.46 14.36 6.76
CA GLY A 728 -12.27 14.95 6.16
C GLY A 728 -10.97 14.30 6.61
N LEU A 729 -9.88 14.95 6.19
CA LEU A 729 -8.52 14.63 6.59
C LEU A 729 -8.15 15.43 7.85
N TYR A 730 -7.47 14.78 8.79
CA TYR A 730 -6.91 15.39 9.98
C TYR A 730 -5.40 15.19 10.04
N GLU A 731 -4.70 16.14 10.65
CA GLU A 731 -3.24 16.12 10.81
C GLU A 731 -2.87 16.46 12.26
N SER A 732 -1.90 15.72 12.79
CA SER A 732 -1.19 16.03 14.02
C SER A 732 0.30 16.20 13.70
N THR A 733 0.94 17.20 14.30
CA THR A 733 2.40 17.46 14.14
C THR A 733 3.21 17.15 15.40
N ASP A 734 2.55 16.62 16.43
CA ASP A 734 3.08 16.39 17.78
C ASP A 734 2.70 15.00 18.31
N ARG A 735 2.72 13.98 17.44
CA ARG A 735 2.45 12.57 17.76
C ARG A 735 1.03 12.31 18.30
N GLY A 736 0.05 13.02 17.78
CA GLY A 736 -1.35 12.89 18.19
C GLY A 736 -1.73 13.77 19.38
N GLY A 737 -0.80 14.54 19.97
CA GLY A 737 -1.11 15.42 21.10
C GLY A 737 -2.17 16.48 20.75
N THR A 738 -2.11 17.03 19.54
CA THR A 738 -3.09 17.95 18.98
C THR A 738 -3.42 17.59 17.52
N TRP A 739 -4.67 17.81 17.13
CA TRP A 739 -5.18 17.49 15.80
C TRP A 739 -5.81 18.72 15.14
N THR A 740 -5.54 18.90 13.86
CA THR A 740 -6.10 19.97 13.03
C THR A 740 -6.86 19.35 11.86
N HIS A 741 -8.11 19.77 11.66
CA HIS A 741 -8.86 19.43 10.45
C HIS A 741 -8.29 20.17 9.25
N ARG A 742 -8.15 19.47 8.12
CA ARG A 742 -7.57 20.02 6.89
C ARG A 742 -8.64 20.36 5.87
N GLU A 743 -8.60 21.60 5.39
CA GLU A 743 -9.48 22.16 4.36
C GLU A 743 -8.76 22.21 3.00
N ASP A 744 -8.36 21.06 2.47
CA ASP A 744 -7.54 20.95 1.26
C ASP A 744 -8.34 21.09 -0.06
N GLY A 745 -9.61 21.48 0.02
CA GLY A 745 -10.49 21.64 -1.14
C GLY A 745 -10.92 20.32 -1.79
N LEU A 746 -10.85 19.21 -1.04
CA LEU A 746 -11.31 17.90 -1.51
C LEU A 746 -12.81 17.95 -1.86
N PRO A 747 -13.24 17.42 -3.02
CA PRO A 747 -14.61 17.56 -3.49
C PRO A 747 -15.63 16.76 -2.67
N ILE A 748 -15.15 15.76 -1.92
CA ILE A 748 -15.92 14.91 -1.02
C ILE A 748 -15.08 14.73 0.25
N PRO A 749 -15.64 15.05 1.43
CA PRO A 749 -14.88 15.03 2.69
C PRO A 749 -14.62 13.62 3.22
N GLU A 750 -15.42 12.62 2.83
CA GLU A 750 -15.27 11.26 3.34
C GLU A 750 -14.03 10.57 2.75
N ILE A 751 -13.05 10.31 3.62
CA ILE A 751 -11.78 9.66 3.31
C ILE A 751 -11.88 8.16 3.58
N ILE A 752 -11.44 7.35 2.63
CA ILE A 752 -11.42 5.88 2.74
C ILE A 752 -10.04 5.38 3.15
N GLN A 753 -8.99 5.84 2.46
CA GLN A 753 -7.62 5.45 2.72
C GLN A 753 -6.66 6.58 2.34
N ILE A 754 -5.54 6.65 3.03
CA ILE A 754 -4.48 7.62 2.83
C ILE A 754 -3.17 6.87 2.60
N THR A 755 -2.33 7.36 1.70
CA THR A 755 -0.96 6.83 1.55
C THR A 755 0.02 7.95 1.23
N SER A 756 1.24 7.84 1.76
CA SER A 756 2.32 8.80 1.48
C SER A 756 2.94 8.49 0.12
N ASP A 757 3.25 9.52 -0.66
CA ASP A 757 4.07 9.32 -1.85
C ASP A 757 5.51 8.95 -1.43
N PRO A 758 6.05 7.80 -1.88
CA PRO A 758 7.39 7.34 -1.52
C PRO A 758 8.51 8.11 -2.25
N TYR A 759 8.21 8.79 -3.36
CA TYR A 759 9.16 9.55 -4.17
C TYR A 759 9.04 11.07 -3.93
N TRP A 760 7.82 11.62 -4.05
CA TRP A 760 7.52 13.04 -3.81
C TRP A 760 7.18 13.27 -2.33
N ARG A 761 8.17 13.60 -1.51
CA ARG A 761 7.98 13.71 -0.04
C ARG A 761 6.88 14.69 0.38
N GLU A 762 6.59 15.69 -0.44
CA GLU A 762 5.54 16.69 -0.18
C GLU A 762 4.13 16.26 -0.56
N ARG A 763 3.91 15.03 -1.05
CA ARG A 763 2.58 14.57 -1.51
C ARG A 763 1.99 13.51 -0.59
N LEU A 764 0.70 13.69 -0.34
CA LEU A 764 -0.15 12.74 0.36
C LEU A 764 -1.31 12.36 -0.56
N TYR A 765 -1.43 11.08 -0.89
CA TYR A 765 -2.54 10.57 -1.69
C TYR A 765 -3.71 10.19 -0.80
N VAL A 766 -4.91 10.54 -1.25
CA VAL A 766 -6.16 10.42 -0.49
C VAL A 766 -7.22 9.80 -1.40
N ALA A 767 -7.73 8.63 -1.02
CA ALA A 767 -8.89 8.01 -1.66
C ALA A 767 -10.19 8.46 -0.96
N THR A 768 -11.18 8.89 -1.74
CA THR A 768 -12.47 9.37 -1.22
C THR A 768 -13.63 8.43 -1.57
N ALA A 769 -14.68 8.43 -0.74
CA ALA A 769 -15.85 7.57 -0.91
C ALA A 769 -16.66 7.84 -2.20
N GLY A 770 -16.47 8.98 -2.85
CA GLY A 770 -17.05 9.25 -4.16
C GLY A 770 -16.30 8.62 -5.33
N GLY A 771 -15.23 7.88 -5.04
CA GLY A 771 -14.55 7.08 -6.02
C GLY A 771 -13.43 7.78 -6.79
N SER A 772 -12.65 8.61 -6.11
CA SER A 772 -11.54 9.36 -6.72
C SER A 772 -10.31 9.35 -5.82
N VAL A 773 -9.13 9.37 -6.42
CA VAL A 773 -7.86 9.61 -5.72
C VAL A 773 -7.50 11.08 -5.91
N HIS A 774 -6.97 11.70 -4.87
CA HIS A 774 -6.44 13.07 -4.95
C HIS A 774 -5.07 13.08 -4.31
N TRP A 775 -4.24 14.02 -4.71
CA TRP A 775 -3.09 14.37 -3.88
C TRP A 775 -3.32 15.74 -3.26
N VAL A 776 -2.85 15.86 -2.01
CA VAL A 776 -2.82 17.12 -1.27
C VAL A 776 -1.38 17.40 -0.83
N PRO A 777 -0.98 18.68 -0.68
CA PRO A 777 0.33 19.02 -0.13
C PRO A 777 0.45 18.49 1.29
N LYS A 778 1.41 17.61 1.55
CA LYS A 778 1.59 16.95 2.85
C LYS A 778 1.89 17.96 3.96
N TYR A 779 2.77 18.93 3.70
CA TYR A 779 3.30 19.83 4.73
C TYR A 779 2.79 21.27 4.60
N HIS A 780 1.94 21.71 5.52
CA HIS A 780 1.51 23.11 5.57
C HIS A 780 2.60 24.02 6.15
N GLY A 781 2.96 25.07 5.42
CA GLY A 781 3.95 26.06 5.88
C GLY A 781 5.41 25.58 5.78
N ALA A 782 5.67 24.53 4.99
CA ALA A 782 7.04 24.13 4.65
C ALA A 782 7.80 25.29 4.00
N LYS A 783 9.11 25.34 4.26
CA LYS A 783 10.03 26.31 3.68
C LYS A 783 10.81 25.66 2.54
N TYR A 784 10.91 26.34 1.40
CA TYR A 784 11.49 25.76 0.20
C TYR A 784 12.88 26.34 -0.13
N VAL A 785 13.83 25.48 -0.51
CA VAL A 785 15.17 25.87 -0.99
C VAL A 785 15.35 25.34 -2.41
N PRO A 786 15.63 26.18 -3.43
CA PRO A 786 16.03 27.58 -3.33
C PRO A 786 14.89 28.61 -3.39
N SER A 787 13.63 28.17 -3.49
CA SER A 787 12.49 29.03 -3.85
C SER A 787 12.21 30.15 -2.84
N ASP A 788 12.16 29.83 -1.54
CA ASP A 788 11.97 30.82 -0.47
C ASP A 788 13.30 31.35 0.10
N TYR A 789 14.32 30.49 0.13
CA TYR A 789 15.65 30.78 0.67
C TYR A 789 16.73 30.34 -0.30
N THR A 790 17.76 31.16 -0.50
CA THR A 790 18.81 30.85 -1.47
C THR A 790 19.78 29.76 -1.01
N ALA A 791 19.81 29.45 0.29
CA ALA A 791 20.69 28.44 0.86
C ALA A 791 20.07 27.72 2.08
N ILE A 792 20.51 26.48 2.31
CA ILE A 792 19.97 25.60 3.36
C ILE A 792 20.16 26.21 4.76
N LYS A 793 21.33 26.78 5.06
CA LYS A 793 21.59 27.38 6.37
C LYS A 793 20.72 28.61 6.66
N GLU A 794 20.27 29.33 5.63
CA GLU A 794 19.36 30.46 5.78
C GLU A 794 17.96 29.99 6.16
N ALA A 795 17.47 28.93 5.51
CA ALA A 795 16.20 28.28 5.85
C ALA A 795 16.20 27.75 7.29
N ILE A 796 17.27 27.04 7.71
CA ILE A 796 17.42 26.53 9.10
C ILE A 796 17.41 27.68 10.11
N ALA A 797 18.07 28.80 9.80
CA ALA A 797 18.09 29.95 10.69
C ALA A 797 16.71 30.59 10.88
N ALA A 798 15.85 30.52 9.86
CA ALA A 798 14.48 31.02 9.90
C ALA A 798 13.49 30.06 10.59
N CYS A 799 13.88 28.81 10.86
CA CYS A 799 13.00 27.80 11.46
C CYS A 799 12.94 27.83 12.98
N GLY A 800 11.79 27.43 13.54
CA GLY A 800 11.57 27.02 14.93
C GLY A 800 11.45 25.50 15.08
N ASN A 801 10.98 25.04 16.25
CA ASN A 801 10.65 23.63 16.47
C ASN A 801 9.40 23.24 15.67
N GLY A 802 9.40 22.03 15.09
CA GLY A 802 8.29 21.52 14.30
C GLY A 802 8.38 21.83 12.80
N ASP A 803 9.18 22.84 12.43
CA ASP A 803 9.27 23.31 11.05
C ASP A 803 9.90 22.27 10.10
N ILE A 804 9.46 22.34 8.84
CA ILE A 804 9.88 21.48 7.74
C ILE A 804 10.53 22.34 6.66
N ILE A 805 11.66 21.86 6.14
CA ILE A 805 12.38 22.44 5.01
C ILE A 805 12.44 21.40 3.90
N ILE A 806 11.91 21.75 2.72
CA ILE A 806 12.05 20.95 1.50
C ILE A 806 13.16 21.56 0.64
N VAL A 807 14.17 20.77 0.33
CA VAL A 807 15.25 21.14 -0.59
C VAL A 807 14.91 20.54 -1.95
N HIS A 808 14.54 21.43 -2.88
CA HIS A 808 14.20 21.04 -4.25
C HIS A 808 15.39 20.39 -4.96
N ASP A 809 15.07 19.65 -6.00
CA ASP A 809 16.08 19.26 -6.96
C ASP A 809 16.68 20.49 -7.62
N SER A 810 17.99 20.47 -7.87
CA SER A 810 18.57 21.56 -8.63
C SER A 810 18.12 21.47 -10.09
N ALA A 811 17.69 22.60 -10.65
CA ALA A 811 17.13 22.68 -12.02
C ALA A 811 18.07 22.17 -13.13
N GLU A 812 19.37 21.99 -12.83
CA GLU A 812 20.41 21.47 -13.74
C GLU A 812 21.10 20.19 -13.20
N ASN A 813 20.60 19.57 -12.12
CA ASN A 813 21.31 18.53 -11.34
C ASN A 813 22.69 19.00 -10.79
N GLU A 814 22.90 20.31 -10.68
CA GLU A 814 24.09 20.88 -10.06
C GLU A 814 24.05 20.70 -8.53
N PRO A 815 25.16 20.30 -7.89
CA PRO A 815 25.17 20.06 -6.46
C PRO A 815 25.07 21.36 -5.64
N TYR A 816 24.46 21.26 -4.47
CA TYR A 816 24.48 22.28 -3.44
C TYR A 816 25.89 22.43 -2.88
N THR A 817 26.54 23.55 -3.21
CA THR A 817 27.92 23.87 -2.85
C THR A 817 28.04 25.21 -2.12
N GLY A 818 29.23 25.48 -1.59
CA GLY A 818 29.55 26.76 -0.93
C GLY A 818 29.21 26.82 0.56
N PRO A 819 29.63 27.88 1.27
CA PRO A 819 29.67 27.94 2.73
C PRO A 819 28.31 27.96 3.43
N PHE A 820 27.22 28.18 2.69
CA PHE A 820 25.85 28.19 3.22
C PHE A 820 25.06 26.91 2.91
N ASN A 821 25.63 26.01 2.12
CA ASN A 821 25.07 24.70 1.79
C ASN A 821 26.00 23.54 2.20
N THR A 822 27.15 23.86 2.81
CA THR A 822 28.10 22.92 3.40
C THR A 822 28.44 23.41 4.80
N ASN A 823 29.06 22.57 5.61
CA ASN A 823 29.18 22.77 7.05
C ASN A 823 27.83 23.20 7.64
N ILE A 824 26.77 22.50 7.23
CA ILE A 824 25.41 22.78 7.66
C ILE A 824 25.36 22.48 9.16
N ASP A 825 25.19 23.55 9.91
CA ASP A 825 25.14 23.59 11.37
C ASP A 825 24.03 24.57 11.77
N ASN A 826 23.90 24.85 13.06
CA ASN A 826 22.93 25.82 13.60
C ASN A 826 21.46 25.34 13.61
N PHE A 827 21.24 24.03 13.65
CA PHE A 827 19.96 23.47 14.11
C PHE A 827 19.61 23.94 15.52
N GLY A 828 20.63 24.19 16.37
CA GLY A 828 20.45 24.89 17.64
C GLY A 828 19.60 24.12 18.65
N GLY A 829 19.58 22.79 18.57
CA GLY A 829 18.72 21.93 19.37
C GLY A 829 17.26 21.92 18.93
N LYS A 830 16.93 22.50 17.76
CA LYS A 830 15.56 22.57 17.26
C LYS A 830 15.12 21.29 16.56
N SER A 831 13.86 20.92 16.76
CA SER A 831 13.18 19.82 16.06
C SER A 831 12.79 20.20 14.62
N ILE A 832 13.78 20.33 13.73
CA ILE A 832 13.58 20.68 12.31
C ILE A 832 13.69 19.43 11.45
N ALA A 833 12.75 19.24 10.52
CA ALA A 833 12.88 18.23 9.46
C ALA A 833 13.43 18.89 8.19
N LEU A 834 14.61 18.46 7.75
CA LEU A 834 15.23 18.85 6.49
C LEU A 834 15.14 17.67 5.53
N LEU A 835 14.35 17.81 4.47
CA LEU A 835 14.04 16.74 3.54
C LEU A 835 14.47 17.17 2.13
N SER A 836 15.09 16.26 1.37
CA SER A 836 15.17 16.42 -0.09
C SER A 836 13.77 16.34 -0.70
N GLU A 837 13.56 16.84 -1.91
CA GLU A 837 12.28 16.66 -2.62
C GLU A 837 12.13 15.22 -3.16
N HIS A 838 13.12 14.76 -3.94
CA HIS A 838 13.09 13.47 -4.66
C HIS A 838 14.15 12.45 -4.23
N GLY A 839 14.68 12.61 -3.02
CA GLY A 839 15.65 11.68 -2.46
C GLY A 839 17.09 11.93 -2.94
N PRO A 840 18.01 11.04 -2.55
CA PRO A 840 19.44 11.34 -2.55
C PRO A 840 20.03 11.44 -3.94
N LYS A 841 19.42 10.84 -4.96
CA LYS A 841 19.92 10.88 -6.34
C LYS A 841 19.90 12.28 -6.95
N LYS A 842 18.97 13.14 -6.52
CA LYS A 842 18.74 14.45 -7.12
C LYS A 842 19.21 15.60 -6.22
N CYS A 843 19.22 15.39 -4.91
CA CYS A 843 19.66 16.39 -3.95
C CYS A 843 21.05 16.07 -3.39
N VAL A 844 22.09 16.62 -4.04
CA VAL A 844 23.50 16.41 -3.68
C VAL A 844 24.07 17.61 -2.92
N ILE A 845 24.62 17.37 -1.74
CA ILE A 845 25.44 18.31 -0.97
C ILE A 845 26.91 17.95 -1.20
N ASP A 846 27.62 18.79 -1.97
CA ASP A 846 29.01 18.57 -2.34
C ASP A 846 29.94 19.52 -1.59
N CYS A 847 30.82 18.94 -0.77
CA CYS A 847 31.82 19.68 0.02
C CYS A 847 33.10 20.01 -0.78
N GLN A 848 33.19 19.54 -2.03
CA GLN A 848 34.21 19.87 -3.03
C GLN A 848 35.65 19.56 -2.60
N ASN A 849 35.84 18.60 -1.69
CA ASN A 849 37.13 18.28 -1.07
C ASN A 849 37.79 19.51 -0.41
N THR A 850 36.96 20.47 0.02
CA THR A 850 37.44 21.68 0.67
C THR A 850 37.96 21.34 2.07
N ALA A 851 39.19 21.76 2.37
CA ALA A 851 39.78 21.50 3.68
C ALA A 851 38.94 22.11 4.82
N ASN A 852 38.67 21.32 5.86
CA ASN A 852 37.78 21.66 6.98
C ASN A 852 36.33 21.90 6.54
N CYS A 853 35.87 21.13 5.56
CA CYS A 853 34.50 21.12 5.11
C CYS A 853 33.87 19.74 5.35
N ARG A 854 32.60 19.73 5.76
CA ARG A 854 31.76 18.54 5.90
C ARG A 854 30.34 18.85 5.46
N GLY A 855 29.48 17.85 5.31
CA GLY A 855 28.06 18.06 5.03
C GLY A 855 27.36 18.66 6.24
N PHE A 856 27.22 17.87 7.30
CA PHE A 856 26.40 18.22 8.47
C PHE A 856 27.15 18.15 9.80
N LYS A 857 26.75 19.01 10.73
CA LYS A 857 27.24 19.04 12.11
C LYS A 857 26.10 19.23 13.11
N PHE A 858 25.96 18.28 14.03
CA PHE A 858 25.03 18.31 15.15
C PHE A 858 25.82 18.35 16.46
N ASN A 859 25.51 19.31 17.34
CA ASN A 859 26.25 19.51 18.58
C ASN A 859 25.56 20.39 19.63
N ASN A 860 24.25 20.60 19.54
CA ASN A 860 23.50 21.55 20.36
C ASN A 860 22.27 20.91 21.04
N GLY A 861 22.23 19.58 21.15
CA GLY A 861 21.13 18.87 21.78
C GLY A 861 19.95 18.64 20.84
N GLU A 862 20.22 18.50 19.54
CA GLU A 862 19.23 18.10 18.54
C GLU A 862 18.60 16.75 18.92
N THR A 863 17.27 16.61 18.84
CA THR A 863 16.55 15.37 19.21
C THR A 863 16.29 14.52 17.97
N GLN A 864 15.66 13.35 18.12
CA GLN A 864 15.28 12.49 16.98
C GLN A 864 14.28 13.18 16.04
N ASP A 865 13.62 14.25 16.50
CA ASP A 865 12.76 15.11 15.69
C ASP A 865 13.55 16.13 14.84
N THR A 866 14.88 16.20 15.01
CA THR A 866 15.77 16.83 14.05
C THR A 866 16.11 15.79 12.97
N VAL A 867 15.44 15.88 11.82
CA VAL A 867 15.52 14.90 10.74
C VAL A 867 16.34 15.44 9.57
N VAL A 868 17.23 14.62 9.01
CA VAL A 868 17.85 14.84 7.70
C VAL A 868 17.54 13.62 6.83
N ASP A 869 16.73 13.82 5.80
CA ASP A 869 16.24 12.74 4.95
C ASP A 869 16.55 12.96 3.47
N GLY A 870 17.11 11.94 2.81
CA GLY A 870 17.14 11.90 1.35
C GLY A 870 18.27 12.68 0.68
N PHE A 871 19.41 12.90 1.31
CA PHE A 871 20.52 13.66 0.70
C PHE A 871 21.69 12.76 0.28
N THR A 872 22.31 13.08 -0.86
CA THR A 872 23.71 12.64 -1.09
C THR A 872 24.66 13.62 -0.44
N ILE A 873 25.60 13.15 0.38
CA ILE A 873 26.59 13.96 1.08
C ILE A 873 27.98 13.48 0.66
N THR A 874 28.71 14.34 -0.06
CA THR A 874 29.95 13.91 -0.73
C THR A 874 31.11 14.89 -0.63
N ASN A 875 32.31 14.36 -0.90
CA ASN A 875 33.60 15.06 -0.96
C ASN A 875 33.91 15.88 0.31
N GLY A 876 33.42 15.42 1.46
CA GLY A 876 33.77 15.98 2.76
C GLY A 876 35.25 15.76 3.07
N SER A 877 35.92 16.77 3.62
CA SER A 877 37.33 16.69 4.02
C SER A 877 37.54 17.39 5.36
N TYR A 878 37.45 16.62 6.46
CA TYR A 878 37.59 17.14 7.82
C TYR A 878 38.41 16.20 8.72
N ALA A 879 38.97 16.70 9.82
CA ALA A 879 39.64 15.85 10.80
C ALA A 879 38.76 14.73 11.40
N THR A 880 37.48 15.00 11.69
CA THR A 880 36.51 14.01 12.23
C THR A 880 35.15 14.26 11.64
N GLY A 881 34.44 13.19 11.28
CA GLY A 881 33.11 13.24 10.66
C GLY A 881 33.14 14.08 9.39
N ALA A 882 33.82 13.58 8.36
CA ALA A 882 34.02 14.33 7.13
C ALA A 882 32.73 14.45 6.31
N GLY A 883 31.85 13.43 6.33
CA GLY A 883 30.47 13.58 5.86
C GLY A 883 29.59 14.24 6.91
N ILE A 884 29.34 13.53 8.01
CA ILE A 884 28.46 13.94 9.11
C ILE A 884 29.19 13.84 10.44
N ARG A 885 29.02 14.85 11.31
CA ARG A 885 29.50 14.82 12.68
C ARG A 885 28.35 15.03 13.67
N ILE A 886 28.13 14.04 14.53
CA ILE A 886 27.21 14.05 15.67
C ILE A 886 28.04 14.00 16.95
N ALA A 887 27.91 15.00 17.81
CA ALA A 887 28.62 15.00 19.08
C ALA A 887 27.78 15.61 20.19
N SER A 888 27.79 15.01 21.38
CA SER A 888 27.25 15.60 22.62
C SER A 888 28.43 16.14 23.45
N PRO A 889 28.81 17.43 23.33
CA PRO A 889 29.90 18.01 24.10
C PRO A 889 29.50 18.14 25.57
N ALA A 890 30.45 18.14 26.51
CA ALA A 890 30.14 18.23 27.94
C ALA A 890 29.45 19.54 28.38
N GLU A 891 29.42 20.56 27.51
CA GLU A 891 28.88 21.89 27.81
C GLU A 891 27.37 22.03 27.52
N ILE A 892 26.77 21.13 26.72
CA ILE A 892 25.33 21.17 26.46
C ILE A 892 24.59 20.44 27.59
N THR A 893 23.28 20.68 27.76
CA THR A 893 22.49 20.03 28.84
C THR A 893 21.74 18.79 28.37
N SER A 894 21.52 18.65 27.06
CA SER A 894 20.72 17.59 26.43
C SER A 894 21.56 16.77 25.46
N PRO A 895 21.32 15.45 25.30
CA PRO A 895 22.02 14.64 24.32
C PRO A 895 21.72 15.09 22.88
N THR A 896 22.67 14.89 21.98
CA THR A 896 22.51 15.14 20.53
C THR A 896 22.19 13.81 19.83
N SER A 897 20.96 13.67 19.37
CA SER A 897 20.37 12.43 18.85
C SER A 897 19.51 12.66 17.59
N PRO A 898 20.02 13.31 16.52
CA PRO A 898 19.26 13.51 15.28
C PRO A 898 18.91 12.19 14.58
N THR A 899 17.90 12.24 13.70
CA THR A 899 17.57 11.15 12.77
C THR A 899 18.16 11.43 11.40
N ILE A 900 18.95 10.51 10.88
CA ILE A 900 19.55 10.55 9.54
C ILE A 900 18.98 9.38 8.75
N SER A 901 18.19 9.65 7.72
CA SER A 901 17.45 8.62 6.99
C SER A 901 17.58 8.77 5.47
N ASN A 902 17.51 7.66 4.73
CA ASN A 902 17.46 7.66 3.26
C ASN A 902 18.61 8.43 2.57
N CYS A 903 19.76 8.58 3.24
CA CYS A 903 20.89 9.37 2.74
C CYS A 903 21.96 8.50 2.07
N VAL A 904 22.67 9.07 1.10
CA VAL A 904 23.88 8.49 0.51
C VAL A 904 25.10 9.28 1.00
N ILE A 905 25.88 8.72 1.93
CA ILE A 905 27.11 9.34 2.44
C ILE A 905 28.30 8.73 1.69
N THR A 906 28.88 9.48 0.75
CA THR A 906 29.88 8.91 -0.19
C THR A 906 31.12 9.75 -0.42
N GLY A 907 32.28 9.14 -0.62
CA GLY A 907 33.48 9.86 -1.05
C GLY A 907 34.04 10.84 -0.02
N ASN A 908 33.71 10.67 1.28
CA ASN A 908 34.17 11.57 2.34
C ASN A 908 35.45 11.06 2.98
N THR A 909 36.42 11.96 3.20
CA THR A 909 37.74 11.61 3.74
C THR A 909 38.02 12.31 5.06
N ALA A 910 38.28 11.54 6.12
CA ALA A 910 38.73 12.06 7.41
C ALA A 910 40.23 11.80 7.68
N THR A 911 40.91 12.73 8.37
CA THR A 911 42.30 12.49 8.80
C THR A 911 42.42 11.82 10.16
N ASN A 912 41.38 11.89 11.01
CA ASN A 912 41.31 11.14 12.26
C ASN A 912 40.23 10.06 12.19
N ASN A 913 38.97 10.34 12.54
CA ASN A 913 37.95 9.28 12.74
C ASN A 913 36.63 9.61 12.05
N GLY A 914 35.93 8.57 11.59
CA GLY A 914 34.62 8.70 10.94
C GLY A 914 34.73 9.39 9.59
N GLY A 915 35.11 8.64 8.55
CA GLY A 915 35.15 9.14 7.17
C GLY A 915 33.75 9.61 6.74
N GLY A 916 32.78 8.70 6.79
CA GLY A 916 31.37 9.01 6.55
C GLY A 916 30.75 9.73 7.76
N ILE A 917 30.53 9.00 8.84
CA ILE A 917 29.81 9.47 10.04
C ILE A 917 30.69 9.33 11.28
N TYR A 918 30.69 10.37 12.12
CA TYR A 918 31.35 10.36 13.44
C TYR A 918 30.33 10.67 14.55
N ILE A 919 30.23 9.77 15.53
CA ILE A 919 29.32 9.86 16.69
C ILE A 919 30.13 9.80 17.98
N LEU A 920 29.94 10.79 18.86
CA LEU A 920 30.64 10.88 20.14
C LEU A 920 29.74 11.41 21.26
N SER A 921 29.70 10.70 22.38
CA SER A 921 29.28 11.27 23.67
C SER A 921 30.50 11.61 24.51
N SER A 922 30.60 12.86 24.98
CA SER A 922 31.73 13.31 25.81
C SER A 922 31.45 13.18 27.31
N SER A 923 30.23 12.83 27.70
CA SER A 923 29.78 12.70 29.09
C SER A 923 29.03 11.39 29.29
N SER A 924 29.15 10.79 30.48
CA SER A 924 28.38 9.61 30.88
C SER A 924 26.91 9.91 31.19
N THR A 925 26.53 11.19 31.32
CA THR A 925 25.14 11.61 31.60
C THR A 925 24.39 12.09 30.37
N GLN A 926 25.09 12.28 29.24
CA GLN A 926 24.52 12.79 27.99
C GLN A 926 24.94 11.89 26.84
N ILE A 927 24.25 10.77 26.75
CA ILE A 927 24.51 9.76 25.75
C ILE A 927 23.78 10.14 24.47
N ALA A 928 24.54 10.39 23.40
CA ALA A 928 23.98 10.51 22.05
C ALA A 928 23.30 9.19 21.66
N SER A 929 22.09 9.29 21.14
CA SER A 929 21.26 8.18 20.65
C SER A 929 20.66 8.49 19.26
N PRO A 930 21.47 8.93 18.27
CA PRO A 930 20.95 9.21 16.94
C PRO A 930 20.45 7.94 16.25
N THR A 931 19.48 8.11 15.37
CA THR A 931 18.97 7.05 14.50
C THR A 931 19.55 7.22 13.11
N ILE A 932 20.15 6.16 12.55
CA ILE A 932 20.69 6.12 11.20
C ILE A 932 19.98 4.98 10.48
N SER A 933 19.08 5.30 9.55
CA SER A 933 18.19 4.32 8.92
C SER A 933 18.21 4.42 7.39
N THR A 934 18.17 3.27 6.71
CA THR A 934 18.00 3.21 5.24
C THR A 934 19.05 4.03 4.48
N CYS A 935 20.26 4.15 5.04
CA CYS A 935 21.34 4.92 4.46
C CYS A 935 22.31 4.04 3.68
N VAL A 936 22.90 4.60 2.62
CA VAL A 936 24.05 4.01 1.92
C VAL A 936 25.29 4.79 2.31
N ILE A 937 26.22 4.15 3.01
CA ILE A 937 27.48 4.74 3.47
C ILE A 937 28.60 4.06 2.70
N THR A 938 29.13 4.73 1.68
CA THR A 938 30.03 4.09 0.71
C THR A 938 31.25 4.91 0.31
N ASP A 939 32.36 4.26 -0.04
CA ASP A 939 33.58 4.94 -0.53
C ASP A 939 34.07 6.06 0.42
N ASN A 940 33.91 5.88 1.73
CA ASN A 940 34.42 6.82 2.72
C ASN A 940 35.75 6.32 3.31
N GLY A 941 36.67 7.24 3.53
CA GLY A 941 38.05 6.93 3.91
C GLY A 941 38.50 7.63 5.19
N THR A 942 39.33 6.95 5.98
CA THR A 942 40.12 7.59 7.03
C THR A 942 41.47 6.93 7.25
N THR A 943 42.43 7.68 7.78
CA THR A 943 43.75 7.14 8.19
C THR A 943 43.77 6.57 9.62
N ASN A 944 42.69 6.68 10.39
CA ASN A 944 42.59 6.09 11.74
C ASN A 944 41.39 5.13 11.82
N ASN A 945 40.28 5.48 12.47
CA ASN A 945 39.24 4.52 12.81
C ASN A 945 37.87 4.88 12.23
N GLY A 946 37.12 3.87 11.77
CA GLY A 946 35.75 4.01 11.27
C GLY A 946 35.71 4.69 9.91
N GLY A 947 35.89 3.93 8.83
CA GLY A 947 35.86 4.45 7.46
C GLY A 947 34.44 4.93 7.13
N GLY A 948 33.47 4.04 7.29
CA GLY A 948 32.05 4.38 7.19
C GLY A 948 31.57 5.12 8.44
N ILE A 949 31.56 4.43 9.59
CA ILE A 949 31.01 4.95 10.85
C ILE A 949 32.03 4.80 11.99
N TYR A 950 32.23 5.87 12.76
CA TYR A 950 32.89 5.82 14.06
C TYR A 950 31.88 6.13 15.17
N ALA A 951 31.71 5.21 16.12
CA ALA A 951 30.76 5.31 17.23
C ALA A 951 31.47 5.15 18.57
N GLN A 952 31.40 6.18 19.42
CA GLN A 952 32.02 6.17 20.76
C GLN A 952 31.03 6.56 21.86
N SER A 953 30.85 5.66 22.84
CA SER A 953 30.00 5.88 24.02
C SER A 953 28.59 6.36 23.66
N THR A 954 27.93 5.71 22.71
CA THR A 954 26.64 6.13 22.13
C THR A 954 25.65 4.97 22.17
N SER A 955 24.36 5.29 22.31
CA SER A 955 23.25 4.36 22.13
C SER A 955 22.60 4.57 20.76
N SER A 956 23.39 4.84 19.72
CA SER A 956 22.86 5.07 18.37
C SER A 956 22.27 3.79 17.78
N THR A 957 21.17 3.91 17.05
CA THR A 957 20.55 2.81 16.31
C THR A 957 20.92 2.93 14.83
N ILE A 958 21.54 1.88 14.27
CA ILE A 958 21.92 1.78 12.85
C ILE A 958 21.09 0.64 12.26
N THR A 959 20.14 0.97 11.38
CA THR A 959 19.17 0.00 10.86
C THR A 959 18.98 0.09 9.35
N ASN A 960 18.77 -1.04 8.67
CA ASN A 960 18.48 -1.09 7.24
C ASN A 960 19.53 -0.37 6.37
N CYS A 961 20.79 -0.30 6.81
CA CYS A 961 21.83 0.45 6.12
C CYS A 961 22.72 -0.46 5.26
N VAL A 962 23.23 0.09 4.16
CA VAL A 962 24.28 -0.50 3.34
C VAL A 962 25.59 0.24 3.62
N ILE A 963 26.57 -0.43 4.20
CA ILE A 963 27.87 0.13 4.56
C ILE A 963 28.91 -0.60 3.73
N THR A 964 29.32 0.00 2.59
CA THR A 964 30.14 -0.70 1.59
C THR A 964 31.33 0.09 1.09
N ASP A 965 32.43 -0.58 0.75
CA ASP A 965 33.61 0.05 0.11
C ASP A 965 34.27 1.14 0.96
N ASN A 966 34.10 1.12 2.28
CA ASN A 966 34.74 2.08 3.18
C ASN A 966 36.12 1.58 3.63
N THR A 967 37.02 2.53 3.89
CA THR A 967 38.44 2.25 4.18
C THR A 967 38.91 2.95 5.45
N ALA A 968 39.56 2.21 6.37
CA ALA A 968 40.15 2.76 7.61
C ALA A 968 41.46 2.05 7.98
N THR A 969 42.11 2.42 9.09
CA THR A 969 43.13 1.54 9.73
C THR A 969 42.45 0.48 10.60
N LEU A 970 41.42 0.84 11.36
CA LEU A 970 40.59 -0.10 12.13
C LEU A 970 39.11 0.17 11.87
N GLY A 971 38.29 -0.88 11.73
CA GLY A 971 36.87 -0.73 11.45
C GLY A 971 36.63 -0.07 10.10
N GLY A 972 36.91 -0.80 9.00
CA GLY A 972 36.74 -0.28 7.64
C GLY A 972 35.31 0.24 7.43
N GLY A 973 34.33 -0.61 7.74
CA GLY A 973 32.91 -0.24 7.79
C GLY A 973 32.58 0.54 9.07
N ILE A 974 32.58 -0.15 10.21
CA ILE A 974 32.13 0.39 11.50
C ILE A 974 33.21 0.20 12.57
N TYR A 975 33.46 1.26 13.34
CA TYR A 975 34.30 1.22 14.55
C TYR A 975 33.49 1.61 15.79
N CYS A 976 33.36 0.69 16.74
CA CYS A 976 32.64 0.86 18.01
C CYS A 976 33.63 0.85 19.19
N VAL A 977 33.57 1.85 20.06
CA VAL A 977 34.44 1.92 21.24
C VAL A 977 33.75 2.46 22.48
N ASN A 978 34.01 1.80 23.61
CA ASN A 978 33.42 2.08 24.92
C ASN A 978 31.89 1.86 24.97
N THR A 979 31.34 1.84 26.19
CA THR A 979 29.91 1.75 26.45
C THR A 979 29.30 3.10 26.84
N PRO A 980 27.99 3.32 26.64
CA PRO A 980 27.06 2.46 25.87
C PRO A 980 27.46 2.36 24.40
N SER A 981 26.93 1.35 23.70
CA SER A 981 27.38 0.96 22.35
C SER A 981 26.18 0.91 21.39
N PRO A 982 26.42 1.05 20.07
CA PRO A 982 25.34 1.12 19.09
C PRO A 982 24.60 -0.22 18.94
N THR A 983 23.35 -0.12 18.52
CA THR A 983 22.55 -1.26 18.04
C THR A 983 22.59 -1.27 16.51
N ILE A 984 22.94 -2.41 15.91
CA ILE A 984 23.15 -2.59 14.47
C ILE A 984 22.22 -3.72 14.00
N ILE A 985 21.20 -3.39 13.20
CA ILE A 985 20.13 -4.32 12.83
C ILE A 985 19.90 -4.28 11.32
N ASN A 986 19.64 -5.42 10.68
CA ASN A 986 19.23 -5.48 9.26
C ASN A 986 20.20 -4.74 8.32
N CYS A 987 21.50 -4.74 8.61
CA CYS A 987 22.50 -4.00 7.84
C CYS A 987 23.31 -4.93 6.92
N ALA A 988 23.59 -4.45 5.72
CA ALA A 988 24.57 -5.05 4.81
C ALA A 988 25.92 -4.33 4.95
N ILE A 989 26.92 -5.01 5.50
CA ILE A 989 28.26 -4.47 5.76
C ILE A 989 29.24 -5.21 4.86
N SER A 990 29.58 -4.64 3.72
CA SER A 990 30.28 -5.38 2.66
C SER A 990 31.46 -4.65 2.03
N GLN A 991 32.43 -5.40 1.50
CA GLN A 991 33.55 -4.84 0.73
C GLN A 991 34.34 -3.72 1.44
N ASN A 992 34.26 -3.63 2.77
CA ASN A 992 35.01 -2.66 3.53
C ASN A 992 36.41 -3.19 3.81
N SER A 993 37.39 -2.30 3.86
CA SER A 993 38.79 -2.69 3.99
C SER A 993 39.55 -1.93 5.07
N THR A 994 40.56 -2.59 5.64
CA THR A 994 41.56 -1.92 6.48
C THR A 994 42.88 -1.71 5.77
N THR A 995 43.59 -0.66 6.16
CA THR A 995 44.90 -0.27 5.64
C THR A 995 45.99 -0.48 6.68
N GLY A 996 47.17 -0.85 6.21
CA GLY A 996 48.35 -1.09 7.05
C GLY A 996 48.41 -2.49 7.67
N GLY A 997 49.62 -2.95 7.99
CA GLY A 997 49.89 -4.33 8.44
C GLY A 997 49.45 -4.67 9.87
N SER A 998 48.60 -3.85 10.48
CA SER A 998 47.95 -4.12 11.77
C SER A 998 46.47 -3.75 11.74
N GLY A 999 45.91 -3.57 10.53
CA GLY A 999 44.51 -3.23 10.36
C GLY A 999 43.60 -4.39 10.76
N ALA A 1000 42.51 -4.07 11.45
CA ALA A 1000 41.61 -5.06 12.00
C ALA A 1000 40.14 -4.66 11.90
N GLY A 1001 39.27 -5.66 11.73
CA GLY A 1001 37.82 -5.48 11.56
C GLY A 1001 37.52 -4.77 10.25
N GLY A 1002 37.65 -5.48 9.12
CA GLY A 1002 37.30 -4.94 7.80
C GLY A 1002 35.86 -4.45 7.79
N GLY A 1003 34.92 -5.30 8.19
CA GLY A 1003 33.53 -4.93 8.39
C GLY A 1003 33.31 -4.14 9.68
N ILE A 1004 33.46 -4.79 10.83
CA ILE A 1004 33.16 -4.22 12.15
C ILE A 1004 34.35 -4.40 13.09
N PHE A 1005 34.71 -3.34 13.80
CA PHE A 1005 35.66 -3.39 14.91
C PHE A 1005 34.98 -2.92 16.21
N SER A 1006 35.01 -3.75 17.25
CA SER A 1006 34.46 -3.45 18.57
C SER A 1006 35.56 -3.50 19.64
N GLN A 1007 35.69 -2.43 20.43
CA GLN A 1007 36.67 -2.32 21.51
C GLN A 1007 36.04 -1.86 22.82
N VAL A 1008 36.09 -2.73 23.84
CA VAL A 1008 35.50 -2.47 25.18
C VAL A 1008 34.06 -1.96 25.01
N ALA A 1009 33.33 -2.60 24.11
CA ALA A 1009 32.04 -2.18 23.60
C ALA A 1009 31.16 -3.41 23.37
N SER A 1010 29.87 -3.25 23.61
CA SER A 1010 28.87 -4.30 23.50
C SER A 1010 27.78 -3.91 22.50
N PRO A 1011 28.12 -3.67 21.21
CA PRO A 1011 27.08 -3.44 20.23
C PRO A 1011 26.22 -4.70 20.10
N ALA A 1012 24.91 -4.50 20.00
CA ALA A 1012 23.97 -5.56 19.63
C ALA A 1012 23.94 -5.62 18.11
N ILE A 1013 24.36 -6.73 17.52
CA ILE A 1013 24.44 -6.94 16.08
C ILE A 1013 23.48 -8.06 15.72
N SER A 1014 22.40 -7.75 15.01
CA SER A 1014 21.41 -8.76 14.64
C SER A 1014 20.92 -8.65 13.22
N ASN A 1015 20.56 -9.78 12.61
CA ASN A 1015 20.00 -9.83 11.25
C ASN A 1015 20.89 -9.13 10.20
N CYS A 1016 22.21 -9.15 10.40
CA CYS A 1016 23.16 -8.45 9.54
C CYS A 1016 23.87 -9.40 8.58
N VAL A 1017 24.22 -8.89 7.41
CA VAL A 1017 25.08 -9.57 6.44
C VAL A 1017 26.44 -8.87 6.42
N VAL A 1018 27.48 -9.53 6.93
CA VAL A 1018 28.86 -9.03 6.94
C VAL A 1018 29.66 -9.80 5.90
N THR A 1019 29.87 -9.24 4.70
CA THR A 1019 30.39 -10.02 3.56
C THR A 1019 31.47 -9.37 2.72
N GLY A 1020 32.45 -10.14 2.24
CA GLY A 1020 33.46 -9.64 1.31
C GLY A 1020 34.39 -8.57 1.90
N ASN A 1021 34.49 -8.45 3.23
CA ASN A 1021 35.34 -7.44 3.87
C ASN A 1021 36.79 -7.95 4.01
N GLU A 1022 37.76 -7.04 3.97
CA GLU A 1022 39.19 -7.36 3.96
C GLU A 1022 39.98 -6.69 5.10
N ALA A 1023 40.81 -7.47 5.81
CA ALA A 1023 41.70 -6.92 6.82
C ALA A 1023 43.02 -7.70 7.00
N THR A 1024 43.89 -7.20 7.88
CA THR A 1024 45.02 -8.03 8.36
C THR A 1024 44.52 -9.04 9.40
N TYR A 1025 43.69 -8.60 10.33
CA TYR A 1025 43.06 -9.40 11.38
C TYR A 1025 41.54 -9.20 11.35
N ALA A 1026 40.73 -10.25 11.40
CA ALA A 1026 39.27 -10.18 11.28
C ALA A 1026 38.80 -9.44 10.02
N GLY A 1027 38.68 -10.16 8.90
CA GLY A 1027 38.09 -9.62 7.69
C GLY A 1027 36.68 -9.10 7.97
N GLY A 1028 35.84 -9.92 8.60
CA GLY A 1028 34.50 -9.54 9.04
C GLY A 1028 34.49 -8.74 10.36
N ILE A 1029 34.40 -9.45 11.50
CA ILE A 1029 34.13 -8.85 12.82
C ILE A 1029 35.31 -9.03 13.78
N TYR A 1030 35.90 -7.92 14.26
CA TYR A 1030 36.91 -7.92 15.32
C TYR A 1030 36.30 -7.48 16.64
N CYS A 1031 36.51 -8.25 17.71
CA CYS A 1031 36.05 -7.93 19.06
C CYS A 1031 37.23 -7.90 20.02
N CYS A 1032 37.39 -6.84 20.80
CA CYS A 1032 38.43 -6.80 21.82
C CYS A 1032 38.01 -6.18 23.15
N GLY A 1033 38.40 -6.85 24.24
CA GLY A 1033 38.08 -6.42 25.60
C GLY A 1033 36.65 -6.77 26.04
N THR A 1034 36.30 -6.31 27.25
CA THR A 1034 35.01 -6.56 27.89
C THR A 1034 34.37 -5.24 28.35
N PRO A 1035 33.06 -5.01 28.15
CA PRO A 1035 32.10 -5.97 27.59
C PRO A 1035 32.31 -6.17 26.08
N ALA A 1036 31.72 -7.25 25.55
CA ALA A 1036 31.87 -7.72 24.17
C ALA A 1036 30.49 -7.74 23.47
N PRO A 1037 30.42 -7.78 22.13
CA PRO A 1037 29.14 -7.73 21.41
C PRO A 1037 28.26 -8.95 21.61
N ASN A 1038 26.96 -8.75 21.42
CA ASN A 1038 26.00 -9.83 21.17
C ASN A 1038 25.75 -9.89 19.67
N ILE A 1039 25.95 -11.07 19.06
CA ILE A 1039 25.82 -11.28 17.62
C ILE A 1039 24.78 -12.39 17.41
N SER A 1040 23.66 -12.06 16.77
CA SER A 1040 22.57 -13.01 16.55
C SER A 1040 22.02 -12.96 15.13
N ASN A 1041 21.57 -14.08 14.57
CA ASN A 1041 20.91 -14.11 13.25
C ASN A 1041 21.75 -13.43 12.14
N CYS A 1042 23.08 -13.55 12.20
CA CYS A 1042 23.97 -12.86 11.26
C CYS A 1042 24.60 -13.84 10.29
N THR A 1043 24.73 -13.42 9.03
CA THR A 1043 25.56 -14.11 8.05
C THR A 1043 26.89 -13.38 7.90
N VAL A 1044 27.99 -14.04 8.24
CA VAL A 1044 29.36 -13.55 8.10
C VAL A 1044 30.07 -14.39 7.04
N SER A 1045 30.13 -13.89 5.80
CA SER A 1045 30.55 -14.70 4.66
C SER A 1045 31.59 -14.06 3.76
N ASP A 1046 32.40 -14.87 3.08
CA ASP A 1046 33.30 -14.40 2.01
C ASP A 1046 34.30 -13.31 2.48
N ASN A 1047 34.54 -13.19 3.79
CA ASN A 1047 35.49 -12.21 4.34
C ASN A 1047 36.91 -12.77 4.33
N SER A 1048 37.90 -11.88 4.19
CA SER A 1048 39.30 -12.24 4.03
C SER A 1048 40.21 -11.54 5.03
N ALA A 1049 41.07 -12.32 5.70
CA ALA A 1049 42.14 -11.82 6.56
C ALA A 1049 43.49 -12.37 6.13
N SER A 1050 44.49 -11.50 5.96
CA SER A 1050 45.83 -11.95 5.58
C SER A 1050 46.56 -12.70 6.70
N VAL A 1051 46.18 -12.48 7.97
CA VAL A 1051 46.79 -13.15 9.13
C VAL A 1051 45.78 -14.02 9.88
N ALA A 1052 44.77 -13.47 10.53
CA ALA A 1052 43.92 -14.26 11.43
C ALA A 1052 42.45 -13.83 11.40
N GLY A 1053 41.54 -14.79 11.60
CA GLY A 1053 40.10 -14.56 11.65
C GLY A 1053 39.55 -14.10 10.31
N GLY A 1054 39.24 -15.00 9.37
CA GLY A 1054 38.62 -14.58 8.12
C GLY A 1054 37.27 -13.92 8.37
N GLY A 1055 36.34 -14.66 8.99
CA GLY A 1055 35.02 -14.17 9.38
C GLY A 1055 35.07 -13.30 10.63
N GLY A 1056 35.91 -13.64 11.62
CA GLY A 1056 36.10 -12.78 12.77
C GLY A 1056 37.19 -13.21 13.75
N GLU A 1057 37.56 -12.30 14.64
CA GLU A 1057 38.50 -12.52 15.73
C GLU A 1057 37.94 -11.95 17.03
N VAL A 1058 38.08 -12.73 18.11
CA VAL A 1058 37.80 -12.31 19.47
C VAL A 1058 39.11 -12.27 20.23
N TYR A 1059 39.51 -11.08 20.65
CA TYR A 1059 40.75 -10.82 21.39
C TYR A 1059 40.46 -10.34 22.81
N ALA A 1060 40.68 -11.20 23.81
CA ALA A 1060 40.42 -10.86 25.22
C ALA A 1060 38.98 -10.33 25.51
N GLY A 1061 37.98 -10.82 24.79
CA GLY A 1061 36.55 -10.58 25.00
C GLY A 1061 35.75 -11.88 25.09
N SER A 1062 34.44 -11.78 25.34
CA SER A 1062 33.52 -12.93 25.45
C SER A 1062 32.16 -12.61 24.80
N PRO A 1063 32.10 -12.52 23.46
CA PRO A 1063 30.83 -12.28 22.78
C PRO A 1063 29.92 -13.50 22.88
N THR A 1064 28.62 -13.24 22.87
CA THR A 1064 27.59 -14.26 22.64
C THR A 1064 27.32 -14.31 21.15
N ILE A 1065 27.42 -15.49 20.54
CA ILE A 1065 27.13 -15.70 19.13
C ILE A 1065 26.05 -16.78 19.02
N THR A 1066 24.89 -16.42 18.47
CA THR A 1066 23.73 -17.32 18.38
C THR A 1066 23.12 -17.29 16.99
N LYS A 1067 22.67 -18.41 16.43
CA LYS A 1067 21.93 -18.40 15.15
C LYS A 1067 22.70 -17.71 14.02
N CYS A 1068 24.00 -17.93 13.93
CA CYS A 1068 24.86 -17.23 12.97
C CYS A 1068 25.50 -18.19 11.99
N THR A 1069 25.65 -17.73 10.75
CA THR A 1069 26.31 -18.46 9.67
C THR A 1069 27.66 -17.84 9.38
N PHE A 1070 28.74 -18.60 9.56
CA PHE A 1070 30.10 -18.22 9.15
C PHE A 1070 30.51 -19.07 7.95
N SER A 1071 30.43 -18.51 6.75
CA SER A 1071 30.65 -19.28 5.52
C SER A 1071 31.69 -18.70 4.57
N ARG A 1072 32.48 -19.56 3.91
CA ARG A 1072 33.43 -19.15 2.85
C ARG A 1072 34.44 -18.06 3.24
N ASN A 1073 34.74 -17.92 4.53
CA ASN A 1073 35.72 -16.95 4.98
C ASN A 1073 37.13 -17.51 4.85
N TYR A 1074 38.09 -16.62 4.61
CA TYR A 1074 39.49 -16.97 4.36
C TYR A 1074 40.42 -16.29 5.36
N SER A 1075 41.31 -17.09 5.96
CA SER A 1075 42.46 -16.59 6.73
C SER A 1075 43.77 -17.16 6.20
N GLY A 1076 44.79 -16.30 6.06
CA GLY A 1076 46.13 -16.76 5.69
C GLY A 1076 46.79 -17.68 6.72
N TYR A 1077 46.41 -17.62 8.01
CA TYR A 1077 47.08 -18.36 9.07
C TYR A 1077 46.12 -19.11 10.00
N VAL A 1078 45.28 -18.43 10.79
CA VAL A 1078 44.45 -19.08 11.83
C VAL A 1078 43.00 -18.63 11.80
N GLY A 1079 42.08 -19.57 11.96
CA GLY A 1079 40.64 -19.31 12.09
C GLY A 1079 40.04 -18.76 10.81
N GLY A 1080 39.69 -19.63 9.86
CA GLY A 1080 39.05 -19.20 8.62
C GLY A 1080 37.69 -18.57 8.91
N GLY A 1081 36.83 -19.27 9.67
CA GLY A 1081 35.58 -18.73 10.19
C GLY A 1081 35.83 -17.77 11.36
N LEU A 1082 36.24 -18.31 12.52
CA LEU A 1082 36.47 -17.51 13.74
C LEU A 1082 37.78 -17.87 14.45
N TYR A 1083 38.44 -16.85 15.00
CA TYR A 1083 39.61 -16.99 15.86
C TYR A 1083 39.36 -16.43 17.26
N TYR A 1084 39.57 -17.26 18.30
CA TYR A 1084 39.53 -16.86 19.71
C TYR A 1084 40.96 -16.76 20.27
N SER A 1085 41.33 -15.57 20.72
CA SER A 1085 42.69 -15.18 21.10
C SER A 1085 42.71 -14.58 22.51
N TYR A 1086 43.33 -15.26 23.47
CA TYR A 1086 43.43 -14.78 24.86
C TYR A 1086 42.07 -14.53 25.55
N THR A 1087 41.02 -15.23 25.13
CA THR A 1087 39.64 -14.97 25.57
C THR A 1087 39.18 -15.85 26.74
N PRO A 1088 38.39 -15.32 27.69
CA PRO A 1088 37.51 -16.12 28.54
C PRO A 1088 36.44 -16.87 27.70
N PRO A 1089 35.64 -17.81 28.26
CA PRO A 1089 34.70 -18.60 27.48
C PRO A 1089 33.68 -17.70 26.75
N SER A 1090 33.63 -17.84 25.44
CA SER A 1090 32.55 -17.42 24.56
C SER A 1090 31.60 -18.61 24.32
N SER A 1091 30.33 -18.33 24.08
CA SER A 1091 29.35 -19.33 23.66
C SER A 1091 29.02 -19.15 22.18
N LEU A 1092 29.13 -20.22 21.41
CA LEU A 1092 28.55 -20.33 20.07
C LEU A 1092 27.40 -21.34 20.17
N THR A 1093 26.21 -20.91 19.78
CA THR A 1093 25.00 -21.73 19.86
C THR A 1093 24.20 -21.60 18.56
N ASN A 1094 23.63 -22.68 18.03
CA ASN A 1094 22.84 -22.65 16.78
C ASN A 1094 23.61 -22.02 15.61
N CYS A 1095 24.89 -22.31 15.46
CA CYS A 1095 25.69 -21.70 14.41
C CYS A 1095 26.03 -22.70 13.30
N ASP A 1096 26.00 -22.21 12.06
CA ASP A 1096 26.50 -22.91 10.89
C ASP A 1096 27.87 -22.37 10.51
N ILE A 1097 28.88 -23.23 10.50
CA ILE A 1097 30.25 -22.85 10.17
C ILE A 1097 30.71 -23.70 9.01
N SER A 1098 30.75 -23.12 7.81
CA SER A 1098 30.88 -23.88 6.57
C SER A 1098 31.89 -23.33 5.56
N GLY A 1099 32.58 -24.23 4.85
CA GLY A 1099 33.41 -23.83 3.70
C GLY A 1099 34.53 -22.83 3.98
N ASN A 1100 34.91 -22.60 5.23
CA ASN A 1100 35.94 -21.63 5.60
C ASN A 1100 37.34 -22.21 5.40
N VAL A 1101 38.32 -21.36 5.14
CA VAL A 1101 39.69 -21.77 4.78
C VAL A 1101 40.74 -21.10 5.65
N ALA A 1102 41.66 -21.89 6.22
CA ALA A 1102 42.84 -21.38 6.91
C ALA A 1102 44.06 -22.32 6.84
N THR A 1103 45.21 -21.89 7.39
CA THR A 1103 46.31 -22.83 7.63
C THR A 1103 46.01 -23.74 8.83
N TYR A 1104 45.44 -23.18 9.90
CA TYR A 1104 45.01 -23.92 11.09
C TYR A 1104 43.62 -23.47 11.54
N GLY A 1105 42.73 -24.41 11.84
CA GLY A 1105 41.36 -24.09 12.23
C GLY A 1105 40.58 -23.50 11.06
N GLY A 1106 40.24 -24.33 10.07
CA GLY A 1106 39.47 -23.88 8.89
C GLY A 1106 38.17 -23.20 9.32
N GLY A 1107 37.38 -23.87 10.17
CA GLY A 1107 36.22 -23.28 10.83
C GLY A 1107 36.62 -22.40 12.02
N LEU A 1108 37.09 -23.01 13.10
CA LEU A 1108 37.38 -22.35 14.37
C LEU A 1108 38.82 -22.57 14.84
N TYR A 1109 39.42 -21.54 15.44
CA TYR A 1109 40.69 -21.65 16.15
C TYR A 1109 40.56 -21.07 17.56
N TYR A 1110 40.88 -21.85 18.58
CA TYR A 1110 40.89 -21.41 19.99
C TYR A 1110 42.31 -21.35 20.52
N SER A 1111 42.68 -20.19 21.09
CA SER A 1111 43.98 -19.93 21.71
C SER A 1111 43.83 -19.26 23.07
N TYR A 1112 44.35 -19.86 24.14
CA TYR A 1112 44.36 -19.24 25.47
C TYR A 1112 45.74 -19.30 26.14
N SER A 1113 46.01 -18.35 27.05
CA SER A 1113 47.19 -18.38 27.90
C SER A 1113 46.87 -18.10 29.38
N ASN A 1114 46.83 -19.17 30.18
CA ASN A 1114 47.34 -19.25 31.56
C ASN A 1114 46.49 -18.97 32.83
N THR A 1115 45.16 -18.77 32.84
CA THR A 1115 44.40 -18.87 34.12
C THR A 1115 42.97 -19.41 34.06
N ALA A 1116 42.69 -20.43 34.90
CA ALA A 1116 41.40 -21.07 35.28
C ALA A 1116 40.55 -21.70 34.14
N PRO A 1117 40.06 -22.96 34.31
CA PRO A 1117 39.29 -23.66 33.30
C PRO A 1117 37.87 -23.08 33.24
N ALA A 1118 37.65 -22.18 32.29
CA ALA A 1118 36.33 -21.74 31.91
C ALA A 1118 36.18 -22.13 30.44
N THR A 1119 35.38 -23.17 30.18
CA THR A 1119 35.30 -23.87 28.90
C THR A 1119 34.31 -23.15 27.98
N PRO A 1120 34.74 -22.49 26.88
CA PRO A 1120 33.83 -22.07 25.82
C PRO A 1120 32.95 -23.25 25.40
N SER A 1121 31.65 -22.98 25.26
CA SER A 1121 30.65 -23.98 24.89
C SER A 1121 30.29 -23.79 23.43
N LEU A 1122 30.52 -24.83 22.63
CA LEU A 1122 29.95 -24.98 21.30
C LEU A 1122 28.73 -25.89 21.44
N LEU A 1123 27.56 -25.34 21.19
CA LEU A 1123 26.27 -26.01 21.45
C LEU A 1123 25.41 -25.99 20.20
N ASN A 1124 24.74 -27.10 19.89
CA ASN A 1124 23.70 -27.15 18.85
C ASN A 1124 24.17 -26.49 17.55
N SER A 1125 25.31 -26.90 17.01
CA SER A 1125 25.93 -26.20 15.88
C SER A 1125 26.45 -27.18 14.83
N THR A 1126 26.44 -26.75 13.57
CA THR A 1126 26.86 -27.56 12.43
C THR A 1126 28.15 -26.98 11.84
N ILE A 1127 29.23 -27.76 11.87
CA ILE A 1127 30.54 -27.37 11.35
C ILE A 1127 30.89 -28.30 10.18
N VAL A 1128 30.82 -27.76 8.96
CA VAL A 1128 30.82 -28.58 7.75
C VAL A 1128 31.74 -28.08 6.65
N GLY A 1129 32.51 -28.97 6.03
CA GLY A 1129 33.23 -28.61 4.81
C GLY A 1129 34.36 -27.59 4.97
N ASN A 1130 34.83 -27.30 6.18
CA ASN A 1130 35.90 -26.34 6.40
C ASN A 1130 37.27 -26.95 6.04
N LEU A 1131 38.17 -26.15 5.50
CA LEU A 1131 39.46 -26.57 4.97
C LEU A 1131 40.63 -25.95 5.75
N ALA A 1132 41.49 -26.79 6.31
CA ALA A 1132 42.77 -26.39 6.87
C ALA A 1132 43.94 -27.09 6.16
N THR A 1133 44.97 -26.36 5.72
CA THR A 1133 46.15 -27.02 5.12
C THR A 1133 47.04 -27.71 6.16
N GLY A 1134 46.92 -27.33 7.43
CA GLY A 1134 47.65 -27.87 8.57
C GLY A 1134 46.75 -28.70 9.49
N HIS A 1135 46.31 -28.10 10.59
CA HIS A 1135 45.58 -28.79 11.66
C HIS A 1135 44.14 -28.29 11.77
N GLY A 1136 43.21 -29.18 12.12
CA GLY A 1136 41.85 -28.82 12.51
C GLY A 1136 41.04 -28.21 11.37
N GLY A 1137 40.44 -29.04 10.51
CA GLY A 1137 39.59 -28.56 9.42
C GLY A 1137 38.38 -27.83 10.00
N GLY A 1138 37.65 -28.49 10.89
CA GLY A 1138 36.62 -27.90 11.73
C GLY A 1138 37.24 -27.02 12.82
N ILE A 1139 37.88 -27.62 13.83
CA ILE A 1139 38.39 -26.89 15.01
C ILE A 1139 39.88 -27.16 15.27
N THR A 1140 40.64 -26.10 15.57
CA THR A 1140 41.92 -26.22 16.28
C THR A 1140 41.81 -25.69 17.70
N CYS A 1141 42.13 -26.52 18.68
CA CYS A 1141 42.24 -26.15 20.10
C CYS A 1141 43.71 -26.06 20.49
N PHE A 1142 44.22 -24.83 20.67
CA PHE A 1142 45.61 -24.53 20.98
C PHE A 1142 45.77 -23.90 22.37
N SER A 1143 46.44 -24.60 23.28
CA SER A 1143 46.58 -24.22 24.69
C SER A 1143 45.25 -23.75 25.33
N SER A 1144 44.13 -24.39 24.96
CA SER A 1144 42.77 -23.97 25.32
C SER A 1144 41.89 -25.16 25.71
N GLN A 1145 40.68 -24.89 26.18
CA GLN A 1145 39.72 -25.94 26.53
C GLN A 1145 38.39 -25.68 25.81
N ILE A 1146 37.76 -26.71 25.25
CA ILE A 1146 36.45 -26.60 24.60
C ILE A 1146 35.49 -27.65 25.13
N ASN A 1147 34.23 -27.27 25.33
CA ASN A 1147 33.13 -28.17 25.61
C ASN A 1147 32.15 -28.13 24.43
N GLU A 1148 31.98 -29.26 23.78
CA GLU A 1148 31.14 -29.40 22.59
C GLU A 1148 29.99 -30.36 22.87
N LYS A 1149 28.79 -29.95 22.48
CA LYS A 1149 27.59 -30.75 22.69
C LYS A 1149 26.51 -30.49 21.64
N ASN A 1150 25.77 -31.52 21.25
CA ASN A 1150 24.70 -31.42 20.24
C ASN A 1150 25.22 -30.90 18.90
N CYS A 1151 26.46 -31.20 18.51
CA CYS A 1151 27.06 -30.62 17.29
C CYS A 1151 27.29 -31.67 16.20
N ILE A 1152 27.25 -31.21 14.94
CA ILE A 1152 27.64 -32.00 13.77
C ILE A 1152 28.99 -31.51 13.26
N MET A 1153 29.92 -32.45 13.04
CA MET A 1153 31.26 -32.22 12.48
C MET A 1153 31.47 -33.08 11.23
N TRP A 1154 31.23 -32.51 10.05
CA TRP A 1154 31.13 -33.30 8.82
C TRP A 1154 31.90 -32.73 7.63
N SER A 1155 32.46 -33.56 6.76
CA SER A 1155 33.15 -33.15 5.52
C SER A 1155 34.30 -32.15 5.70
N ASN A 1156 34.81 -31.95 6.91
CA ASN A 1156 35.92 -31.04 7.18
C ASN A 1156 37.25 -31.67 6.72
N ILE A 1157 38.16 -30.86 6.19
CA ILE A 1157 39.39 -31.32 5.55
C ILE A 1157 40.60 -30.72 6.27
N ALA A 1158 41.51 -31.57 6.76
CA ALA A 1158 42.82 -31.15 7.23
C ALA A 1158 43.89 -32.23 7.10
N ALA A 1159 45.17 -31.82 7.12
CA ALA A 1159 46.28 -32.78 7.18
C ALA A 1159 46.30 -33.55 8.51
N TYR A 1160 45.91 -32.88 9.61
CA TYR A 1160 45.82 -33.49 10.94
C TYR A 1160 44.52 -33.07 11.64
N GLY A 1161 43.69 -34.05 11.97
CA GLY A 1161 42.45 -33.84 12.71
C GLY A 1161 41.41 -33.08 11.87
N PRO A 1162 40.83 -33.71 10.83
CA PRO A 1162 39.85 -33.05 9.96
C PRO A 1162 38.70 -32.42 10.75
N SER A 1163 38.13 -33.13 11.73
CA SER A 1163 37.09 -32.55 12.60
C SER A 1163 37.70 -31.67 13.69
N MET A 1164 38.70 -32.18 14.42
CA MET A 1164 39.30 -31.44 15.53
C MET A 1164 40.79 -31.75 15.70
N SER A 1165 41.60 -30.75 16.04
CA SER A 1165 43.00 -30.89 16.45
C SER A 1165 43.25 -30.26 17.82
N ILE A 1166 43.93 -31.00 18.70
CA ILE A 1166 44.24 -30.61 20.08
C ILE A 1166 45.76 -30.55 20.23
N VAL A 1167 46.28 -29.33 20.32
CA VAL A 1167 47.70 -28.99 20.21
C VAL A 1167 48.10 -27.96 21.28
N GLY A 1168 49.37 -27.88 21.67
CA GLY A 1168 49.83 -26.91 22.68
C GLY A 1168 49.50 -27.32 24.13
N ALA A 1169 50.28 -26.82 25.09
CA ALA A 1169 50.23 -27.33 26.46
C ALA A 1169 48.87 -27.10 27.12
N GLN A 1170 48.39 -28.11 27.85
CA GLN A 1170 47.14 -28.09 28.63
C GLN A 1170 45.85 -28.02 27.81
N SER A 1171 45.92 -28.29 26.50
CA SER A 1171 44.71 -28.31 25.67
C SER A 1171 43.78 -29.46 25.97
N SER A 1172 42.48 -29.20 26.04
CA SER A 1172 41.50 -30.28 26.22
C SER A 1172 40.17 -30.06 25.50
N ALA A 1173 39.53 -31.15 25.10
CA ALA A 1173 38.15 -31.13 24.57
C ALA A 1173 37.26 -32.12 25.33
N ALA A 1174 36.03 -31.71 25.64
CA ALA A 1174 34.96 -32.59 26.11
C ALA A 1174 33.84 -32.61 25.06
N ILE A 1175 33.51 -33.81 24.56
CA ILE A 1175 32.59 -34.01 23.44
C ILE A 1175 31.53 -35.04 23.86
N SER A 1176 30.25 -34.65 23.76
CA SER A 1176 29.08 -35.46 24.15
C SER A 1176 27.88 -35.13 23.27
N TYR A 1177 26.99 -36.07 23.00
CA TYR A 1177 25.80 -35.87 22.15
C TYR A 1177 26.11 -35.22 20.78
N SER A 1178 27.26 -35.51 20.18
CA SER A 1178 27.66 -34.96 18.88
C SER A 1178 27.88 -36.07 17.84
N ASP A 1179 27.88 -35.71 16.56
CA ASP A 1179 28.27 -36.60 15.46
C ASP A 1179 29.51 -36.11 14.73
N PHE A 1180 30.48 -37.00 14.56
CA PHE A 1180 31.76 -36.71 13.91
C PHE A 1180 31.96 -37.67 12.76
N GLU A 1181 32.32 -37.14 11.59
CA GLU A 1181 32.81 -37.97 10.49
C GLU A 1181 34.04 -38.75 10.98
N TYR A 1182 34.03 -40.07 10.78
CA TYR A 1182 35.00 -41.05 11.31
C TYR A 1182 35.08 -41.15 12.85
N GLY A 1183 34.10 -40.60 13.58
CA GLY A 1183 34.02 -40.65 15.05
C GLY A 1183 35.26 -40.04 15.71
N SER A 1184 35.70 -40.60 16.84
CA SER A 1184 36.91 -40.11 17.53
C SER A 1184 38.22 -40.23 16.73
N SER A 1185 38.23 -40.92 15.58
CA SER A 1185 39.42 -41.06 14.73
C SER A 1185 39.74 -39.80 13.92
N SER A 1186 38.77 -38.90 13.72
CA SER A 1186 38.98 -37.59 13.08
C SER A 1186 39.53 -36.53 14.04
N ILE A 1187 39.77 -36.90 15.30
CA ILE A 1187 40.39 -36.05 16.32
C ILE A 1187 41.89 -36.32 16.36
N PHE A 1188 42.70 -35.31 16.07
CA PHE A 1188 44.14 -35.37 16.24
C PHE A 1188 44.54 -34.82 17.62
N LYS A 1189 45.28 -35.62 18.39
CA LYS A 1189 45.94 -35.15 19.62
C LYS A 1189 47.45 -35.16 19.39
N ASP A 1190 48.10 -34.01 19.55
CA ASP A 1190 49.55 -33.90 19.37
C ASP A 1190 50.30 -34.86 20.31
N PRO A 1191 51.06 -35.85 19.77
CA PRO A 1191 51.83 -36.79 20.58
C PRO A 1191 52.92 -36.11 21.41
N ALA A 1192 53.42 -34.93 20.98
CA ALA A 1192 54.40 -34.17 21.72
C ALA A 1192 53.79 -33.47 22.95
N CYS A 1193 52.47 -33.28 22.97
CA CYS A 1193 51.76 -32.64 24.06
C CYS A 1193 51.36 -33.66 25.14
N THR A 1194 52.20 -33.82 26.16
CA THR A 1194 51.93 -34.74 27.30
C THR A 1194 50.81 -34.27 28.22
N THR A 1195 50.43 -33.00 28.14
CA THR A 1195 49.36 -32.37 28.94
C THR A 1195 48.04 -32.24 28.18
N CYS A 1196 47.98 -32.67 26.92
CA CYS A 1196 46.76 -32.62 26.12
C CYS A 1196 45.88 -33.85 26.37
N SER A 1197 44.57 -33.64 26.44
CA SER A 1197 43.57 -34.71 26.61
C SER A 1197 42.29 -34.44 25.85
N TYR A 1198 41.47 -35.46 25.62
CA TYR A 1198 40.09 -35.27 25.23
C TYR A 1198 39.21 -36.37 25.81
N THR A 1199 37.92 -36.09 25.94
CA THR A 1199 36.90 -37.08 26.26
C THR A 1199 35.89 -37.11 25.12
N TYR A 1200 35.74 -38.29 24.52
CA TYR A 1200 34.71 -38.60 23.54
C TYR A 1200 33.87 -39.72 24.16
N ASP A 1201 32.77 -39.35 24.80
CA ASP A 1201 31.99 -40.29 25.59
C ASP A 1201 31.02 -41.12 24.73
N SER A 1202 30.30 -42.04 25.38
CA SER A 1202 29.37 -42.97 24.72
C SER A 1202 28.05 -42.35 24.27
N THR A 1203 27.80 -41.07 24.54
CA THR A 1203 26.59 -40.36 24.10
C THR A 1203 26.71 -39.83 22.67
N ASN A 1204 27.92 -39.81 22.11
CA ASN A 1204 28.17 -39.40 20.72
C ASN A 1204 27.72 -40.46 19.71
N LEU A 1205 27.28 -40.01 18.54
CA LEU A 1205 26.97 -40.88 17.41
C LEU A 1205 28.27 -41.44 16.80
N SER A 1206 28.23 -42.69 16.36
CA SER A 1206 29.41 -43.41 15.86
C SER A 1206 29.59 -43.26 14.35
N ASN A 1207 29.79 -42.02 13.88
CA ASN A 1207 29.95 -41.68 12.46
C ASN A 1207 28.72 -42.07 11.64
N VAL A 1208 27.60 -41.39 11.92
CA VAL A 1208 26.37 -41.58 11.14
C VAL A 1208 26.27 -40.47 10.10
N ASN A 1209 25.73 -40.76 8.92
CA ASN A 1209 25.54 -39.70 7.94
C ASN A 1209 24.45 -38.75 8.46
N PRO A 1210 24.73 -37.44 8.64
CA PRO A 1210 23.72 -36.49 9.09
C PRO A 1210 22.53 -36.39 8.14
N SER A 1211 22.71 -36.77 6.87
CA SER A 1211 21.64 -36.79 5.85
C SER A 1211 21.00 -35.40 5.73
N PHE A 1212 21.82 -34.42 5.38
CA PHE A 1212 21.37 -33.06 5.08
C PHE A 1212 20.50 -33.04 3.81
N VAL A 1213 19.50 -32.16 3.77
CA VAL A 1213 18.65 -31.92 2.59
C VAL A 1213 19.50 -31.69 1.33
N GLN A 1214 20.51 -30.82 1.43
CA GLN A 1214 21.51 -30.65 0.39
C GLN A 1214 22.91 -30.41 0.98
N PRO A 1215 23.81 -31.41 0.98
CA PRO A 1215 25.15 -31.20 1.53
C PRO A 1215 25.98 -30.23 0.68
N GLY A 1216 26.69 -29.31 1.33
CA GLY A 1216 27.69 -28.44 0.69
C GLY A 1216 28.93 -29.21 0.21
N PHE A 1217 29.64 -28.68 -0.78
CA PHE A 1217 30.80 -29.36 -1.36
C PHE A 1217 31.85 -28.42 -1.98
N TRP A 1218 33.09 -28.93 -2.09
CA TRP A 1218 34.20 -28.26 -2.77
C TRP A 1218 34.23 -28.61 -4.27
N ALA A 1219 34.07 -27.61 -5.12
CA ALA A 1219 34.34 -27.69 -6.55
C ALA A 1219 35.75 -27.14 -6.85
N GLY A 1220 36.78 -27.94 -6.58
CA GLY A 1220 38.16 -27.47 -6.63
C GLY A 1220 38.50 -26.60 -5.42
N ALA A 1221 38.83 -25.32 -5.64
CA ALA A 1221 39.15 -24.36 -4.57
C ALA A 1221 37.96 -23.47 -4.16
N THR A 1222 36.78 -23.74 -4.71
CA THR A 1222 35.55 -22.97 -4.45
C THR A 1222 34.56 -23.83 -3.68
N TRP A 1223 34.02 -23.29 -2.59
CA TRP A 1223 32.96 -23.92 -1.82
C TRP A 1223 31.59 -23.56 -2.40
N THR A 1224 30.72 -24.57 -2.56
CA THR A 1224 29.30 -24.38 -2.83
C THR A 1224 28.53 -24.66 -1.55
N GLU A 1225 27.74 -23.68 -1.11
CA GLU A 1225 26.95 -23.79 0.11
C GLU A 1225 25.88 -24.88 -0.02
N GLY A 1226 25.64 -25.59 1.08
CA GLY A 1226 24.55 -26.55 1.19
C GLY A 1226 23.37 -26.00 1.96
N ASP A 1227 22.30 -26.78 1.97
CA ASP A 1227 21.19 -26.71 2.89
C ASP A 1227 21.42 -27.75 4.00
N TYR A 1228 21.68 -27.28 5.21
CA TYR A 1228 22.07 -28.13 6.36
C TYR A 1228 20.89 -28.53 7.24
N HIS A 1229 19.65 -28.29 6.82
CA HIS A 1229 18.50 -28.92 7.44
C HIS A 1229 18.63 -30.45 7.36
N LEU A 1230 18.16 -31.14 8.40
CA LEU A 1230 18.14 -32.59 8.46
C LEU A 1230 17.01 -33.14 7.57
N ASP A 1231 17.28 -34.20 6.81
CA ASP A 1231 16.21 -34.93 6.12
C ASP A 1231 15.51 -35.92 7.07
N VAL A 1232 14.32 -36.38 6.68
CA VAL A 1232 13.48 -37.33 7.45
C VAL A 1232 14.16 -38.66 7.81
N PHE A 1233 15.25 -39.01 7.12
CA PHE A 1233 16.03 -40.23 7.37
C PHE A 1233 17.28 -39.98 8.20
N SER A 1234 17.50 -38.75 8.64
CA SER A 1234 18.62 -38.39 9.49
C SER A 1234 18.57 -39.16 10.80
N SER A 1235 19.72 -39.71 11.18
CA SER A 1235 19.90 -40.32 12.50
C SER A 1235 20.34 -39.31 13.55
N CYS A 1236 20.43 -38.03 13.21
CA CYS A 1236 20.67 -36.95 14.16
C CYS A 1236 19.38 -36.49 14.85
N ILE A 1237 18.22 -36.85 14.30
CA ILE A 1237 16.90 -36.52 14.83
C ILE A 1237 16.67 -37.19 16.20
N ASP A 1238 16.22 -36.42 17.19
CA ASP A 1238 15.89 -36.82 18.56
C ASP A 1238 17.07 -37.45 19.34
N MET A 1239 18.32 -37.21 18.92
CA MET A 1239 19.51 -37.85 19.51
C MET A 1239 20.34 -36.95 20.43
N GLY A 1240 19.97 -35.69 20.56
CA GLY A 1240 20.66 -34.69 21.39
C GLY A 1240 20.25 -34.74 22.86
N THR A 1241 20.62 -33.67 23.59
CA THR A 1241 20.21 -33.48 24.98
C THR A 1241 19.68 -32.07 25.24
N LEU A 1242 18.63 -31.96 26.05
CA LEU A 1242 18.07 -30.69 26.51
C LEU A 1242 19.03 -29.88 27.39
N VAL A 1243 20.10 -30.50 27.92
CA VAL A 1243 21.01 -29.83 28.87
C VAL A 1243 21.88 -28.80 28.15
N GLY A 1244 21.42 -27.55 28.17
CA GLY A 1244 22.08 -26.40 27.55
C GLY A 1244 21.65 -26.15 26.10
N ALA A 1245 20.68 -26.91 25.58
CA ALA A 1245 20.06 -26.61 24.30
C ALA A 1245 19.23 -25.31 24.42
N PRO A 1246 19.24 -24.45 23.39
CA PRO A 1246 18.35 -23.29 23.31
C PRO A 1246 16.89 -23.72 23.10
N ASP A 1247 15.96 -22.78 23.32
CA ASP A 1247 14.51 -23.01 23.21
C ASP A 1247 14.04 -23.16 21.75
N ASP A 1248 14.84 -22.68 20.80
CA ASP A 1248 14.59 -22.73 19.37
C ASP A 1248 15.87 -23.03 18.58
N ASP A 1249 15.76 -23.37 17.30
CA ASP A 1249 16.88 -23.71 16.43
C ASP A 1249 17.40 -22.50 15.61
N VAL A 1250 18.13 -22.75 14.51
CA VAL A 1250 18.72 -21.69 13.67
C VAL A 1250 17.66 -20.91 12.87
N ASP A 1251 16.54 -21.54 12.50
CA ASP A 1251 15.45 -20.93 11.72
C ASP A 1251 14.30 -20.39 12.60
N GLY A 1252 14.34 -20.69 13.91
CA GLY A 1252 13.38 -20.21 14.90
C GLY A 1252 12.33 -21.24 15.29
N ASP A 1253 12.48 -22.48 14.85
CA ASP A 1253 11.58 -23.57 15.20
C ASP A 1253 11.81 -24.03 16.65
N PRO A 1254 10.74 -24.33 17.42
CA PRO A 1254 10.87 -24.75 18.80
C PRO A 1254 11.71 -26.02 18.96
N ARG A 1255 12.51 -26.07 20.02
CA ARG A 1255 13.41 -27.19 20.31
C ARG A 1255 13.04 -27.86 21.64
N PRO A 1256 12.42 -29.06 21.65
CA PRO A 1256 11.97 -29.86 20.49
C PRO A 1256 10.60 -29.42 19.92
N VAL A 1257 10.33 -29.73 18.64
CA VAL A 1257 9.19 -29.20 17.85
C VAL A 1257 7.82 -29.70 18.35
N ALA A 1258 7.74 -30.90 18.94
CA ALA A 1258 6.46 -31.53 19.33
C ALA A 1258 6.44 -32.19 20.72
N VAL A 1259 5.24 -32.32 21.31
CA VAL A 1259 4.99 -33.00 22.61
C VAL A 1259 5.41 -34.49 22.62
N TRP A 1260 5.61 -35.09 21.44
CA TRP A 1260 6.06 -36.49 21.28
C TRP A 1260 7.57 -36.65 21.10
N GLN A 1261 8.28 -35.58 20.74
CA GLN A 1261 9.74 -35.51 20.74
C GLN A 1261 10.22 -35.18 22.16
N LEU A 1262 11.04 -36.04 22.74
CA LEU A 1262 11.50 -35.89 24.13
C LEU A 1262 12.88 -35.26 24.23
N LEU A 1263 13.61 -35.15 23.13
CA LEU A 1263 15.00 -34.70 23.05
C LEU A 1263 15.20 -33.86 21.79
N PRO A 1264 16.13 -32.89 21.80
CA PRO A 1264 16.43 -32.09 20.62
C PRO A 1264 17.30 -32.87 19.63
N ASP A 1265 17.35 -32.39 18.39
CA ASP A 1265 18.23 -32.89 17.35
C ASP A 1265 19.70 -32.50 17.61
N ILE A 1266 20.62 -33.30 17.08
CA ILE A 1266 22.05 -32.94 17.03
C ILE A 1266 22.25 -32.04 15.81
N GLY A 1267 22.81 -30.85 16.00
CA GLY A 1267 23.01 -29.86 14.95
C GLY A 1267 22.41 -28.49 15.31
N SER A 1268 22.51 -27.57 14.36
CA SER A 1268 21.91 -26.23 14.39
C SER A 1268 20.41 -26.21 14.11
N ASP A 1269 19.97 -27.13 13.25
CA ASP A 1269 18.58 -27.34 12.81
C ASP A 1269 17.82 -28.29 13.76
N GLU A 1270 16.50 -28.13 13.85
CA GLU A 1270 15.56 -29.07 14.49
C GLU A 1270 14.52 -29.50 13.45
N TYR A 1271 14.49 -30.80 13.11
CA TYR A 1271 13.64 -31.32 12.05
C TYR A 1271 12.15 -31.12 12.35
N VAL A 1272 11.47 -30.35 11.50
CA VAL A 1272 10.02 -30.15 11.52
C VAL A 1272 9.33 -31.08 10.52
N ASP A 1273 8.50 -32.01 11.00
CA ASP A 1273 7.65 -32.84 10.13
C ASP A 1273 6.40 -32.07 9.70
N CYS A 1274 6.43 -31.51 8.48
CA CYS A 1274 5.32 -30.77 7.88
C CYS A 1274 3.99 -31.57 7.79
N GLU A 1275 4.00 -32.90 7.90
CA GLU A 1275 2.77 -33.71 7.87
C GLU A 1275 2.06 -33.82 9.24
N SER A 1276 2.71 -33.40 10.34
CA SER A 1276 2.25 -33.71 11.71
C SER A 1276 1.71 -32.52 12.53
N SER A 1277 1.85 -31.28 12.05
CA SER A 1277 1.36 -30.05 12.72
C SER A 1277 -0.16 -29.83 12.59
N GLY A 1278 -0.88 -30.76 11.99
CA GLY A 1278 -2.35 -30.81 12.05
C GLY A 1278 -2.85 -31.32 13.39
N ASN A 1279 -2.90 -30.48 14.42
CA ASN A 1279 -3.85 -30.58 15.53
C ASN A 1279 -4.02 -29.28 16.30
#